data_AF-A0A847VAR6-F1
#
_entry.id   AF-A0A847VAR6-F1
#
_cell.length_a   1.000
_cell.length_b   1.000
_cell.length_c   1.000
_cell.angle_alpha   90.00
_cell.angle_beta   90.00
_cell.angle_gamma   90.00
#
_symmetry.space_group_name_H-M   'P 1'
#
loop_
_entity.id
_entity.type
_entity.pdbx_description
1 polymer ?
#
loop_
_entity_poly.entity_id
_entity_poly.type
_entity_poly.pdbx_seq_one_letter_code
_entity_poly.pdbx_strand_id
1 'polypeptide(L)'
;MKVWKLVLCALILGIVLLAQSAIAATIVAASDASATSKASAQYICDGVNDQVELNNALARGGEVVMTEGTFRTSGTIVVKGNTVFRGQGPGKTVLSMAGDYGARVDISQPDVTVKDFKITQRGWLMITTSRVKVHDVTIQDSKKTAPTVNGMFFVWASNTACEDIEFIRCKAIDVGSTGFNLNGQGSPRVNRNIRFDDCLALRCGNAGSGKIWAVGFDFHEGADLYDLTVTNCRAEDCWESGFYFEPNFWNGNDPNRAIPVQVNSRLSNCVAVNNGWRNTEPTRFYMTGYYLTCGVTVTNCVSVNSRNNGFWLWQNSKDVILNGCTDDGSDKSFQVRTGTNLRFNDCISKNARTHALYMWGSSGVVFDKFRIINPKKSSGAVSLGLREDHPNDPWPVTGCTLDILLTGGDPGTLVNYYNAKNNKITINGDTSEIPTGTVTPIPVVSGDTTPTPTQVPEGELPSGAGNGVIPGTIEVEDYDGGGQNVGYFDTTPENEGGAYRSDGVDIEYSAAAGGNVVGYNRPGEWLQYTVEVKETGTYQVSLRAASPNSDTSLKFLVDGKETATFAIPNTGNWYTFADVKTTVTLSKGEHVLRLSTGGYHNLDRMTFSTSGTVTSTTTATPTQPTIPGAAAIPGLIEAENYNSGGEGVAYHDTTPQNEGGEYRQDGVDIEMASSEGSYVVGWVRPGEWLKYSVNVATEGVYDVSFRVSSPNSDGSFRMQVDGTDVCTVMVPNTGNYNSYTTVVQQVSLPAGGHTIRLYFNGYTNLNWMKFQTNTGITQGTATPTATPTVTATSGQGLTLPAPLPTTYGSGVIPGVIQAEDYNIGGQNVGYYDTTSSNFGGIYRNEDVDVELADGGDDPVVCWVRPGEWLKYTVNVRQTGDYDVVFRVSSPNANTQMRLQVDGVQATTFTVPKTGSYQTYTDVTQTIPLKAGPHVLRLVLGGYHNINYMAFTPSGSTAGLRSLAPETVDMTPVSTVNATPTATVDMTPVSTATATPAATVDMTPVSTATATPAATVESTPVSTATATPAATVESTPVATANATPELTTVRLLPARGSPPVGTTAGPVVTVTQEPPVVTTEAPSPALMELVLDDRNLSTFARLAQEAGLNGNLGGDEPLTVFAPTDEAFDALPDGALEGLRSDPARLAAVLGFHLAPGRFTSGDLDRMTSVETLDGLEASIVIRPDGVLAIAGAGMNATDRIAGNGVLHVVDAVMLPLGWDTTPTTDLPTPPEVAGGTPGEIPEPAGTATSLPEPGVPDAVNGTGEALVPPVAD
;
A
#
# COMPACT_ATOMS: atom_id res chain seq x y z
N MET A 1 51.56 1.65 -28.86
CA MET A 1 50.53 2.53 -28.25
C MET A 1 49.33 1.76 -27.69
N LYS A 2 48.38 1.23 -28.49
CA LYS A 2 47.15 0.58 -27.95
C LYS A 2 47.41 -0.45 -26.83
N VAL A 3 48.36 -1.38 -27.01
CA VAL A 3 48.74 -2.38 -26.00
C VAL A 3 49.22 -1.76 -24.67
N TRP A 4 49.96 -0.64 -24.72
CA TRP A 4 50.44 0.04 -23.51
C TRP A 4 49.31 0.77 -22.75
N LYS A 5 48.25 1.22 -23.44
CA LYS A 5 47.05 1.73 -22.75
C LYS A 5 46.34 0.59 -22.01
N LEU A 6 46.18 -0.58 -22.62
CA LEU A 6 45.57 -1.76 -21.98
C LEU A 6 46.33 -2.20 -20.72
N VAL A 7 47.66 -2.27 -20.77
CA VAL A 7 48.48 -2.63 -19.59
C VAL A 7 48.38 -1.57 -18.48
N LEU A 8 48.34 -0.28 -18.83
CA LEU A 8 48.16 0.79 -17.85
C LEU A 8 46.76 0.78 -17.21
N CYS A 9 45.71 0.56 -18.00
CA CYS A 9 44.35 0.41 -17.50
C CYS A 9 44.22 -0.82 -16.58
N ALA A 10 44.85 -1.95 -16.91
CA ALA A 10 44.84 -3.14 -16.05
C ALA A 10 45.56 -2.90 -14.71
N LEU A 11 46.67 -2.16 -14.71
CA LEU A 11 47.37 -1.74 -13.48
C LEU A 11 46.53 -0.77 -12.62
N ILE A 12 45.79 0.14 -13.24
CA ILE A 12 44.88 1.05 -12.53
C ILE A 12 43.68 0.29 -11.97
N LEU A 13 43.05 -0.61 -12.75
CA LEU A 13 41.97 -1.48 -12.28
C LEU A 13 42.43 -2.34 -11.08
N GLY A 14 43.63 -2.91 -11.16
CA GLY A 14 44.20 -3.71 -10.06
C GLY A 14 44.47 -2.90 -8.78
N ILE A 15 44.65 -1.58 -8.86
CA ILE A 15 44.78 -0.70 -7.70
C ILE A 15 43.40 -0.28 -7.16
N VAL A 16 42.41 -0.05 -8.05
CA VAL A 16 41.04 0.30 -7.67
C VAL A 16 40.31 -0.89 -7.02
N LEU A 17 40.47 -2.11 -7.55
CA LEU A 17 39.91 -3.34 -6.99
C LEU A 17 40.53 -3.74 -5.63
N LEU A 18 41.65 -3.13 -5.23
CA LEU A 18 42.23 -3.25 -3.89
C LEU A 18 41.73 -2.19 -2.89
N ALA A 19 40.88 -1.25 -3.33
CA ALA A 19 40.34 -0.18 -2.49
C ALA A 19 38.92 -0.47 -1.97
N GLN A 20 38.09 -1.20 -2.72
CA GLN A 20 36.74 -1.61 -2.28
C GLN A 20 36.80 -2.83 -1.34
N SER A 21 37.29 -2.61 -0.12
CA SER A 21 36.95 -3.46 1.02
C SER A 21 35.71 -2.87 1.69
N ALA A 22 34.66 -3.67 1.88
CA ALA A 22 33.46 -3.23 2.59
C ALA A 22 33.83 -2.88 4.04
N ILE A 23 33.76 -1.60 4.39
CA ILE A 23 34.07 -1.12 5.74
C ILE A 23 32.93 -1.60 6.64
N ALA A 24 33.22 -2.60 7.48
CA ALA A 24 32.26 -3.14 8.43
C ALA A 24 31.69 -2.05 9.34
N ALA A 25 30.39 -2.14 9.61
CA ALA A 25 29.65 -1.17 10.40
C ALA A 25 30.32 -0.85 11.75
N THR A 26 30.40 0.44 12.08
CA THR A 26 30.94 0.92 13.34
C THR A 26 29.83 0.90 14.39
N ILE A 27 29.80 -0.16 15.18
CA ILE A 27 28.84 -0.36 16.26
C ILE A 27 29.30 0.43 17.50
N VAL A 28 28.38 1.23 18.03
CA VAL A 28 28.55 2.02 19.27
C VAL A 28 27.57 1.47 20.30
N ALA A 29 28.07 0.85 21.36
CA ALA A 29 27.25 0.29 22.42
C ALA A 29 26.93 1.32 23.51
N ALA A 30 25.66 1.40 23.91
CA ALA A 30 25.26 2.20 25.07
C ALA A 30 25.86 1.66 26.38
N SER A 31 26.02 2.54 27.37
CA SER A 31 26.51 2.19 28.71
C SER A 31 25.64 1.15 29.43
N ASP A 32 24.35 1.07 29.11
CA ASP A 32 23.37 0.12 29.64
C ASP A 32 22.97 -0.99 28.62
N ALA A 33 23.63 -1.07 27.46
CA ALA A 33 23.43 -2.14 26.46
C ALA A 33 23.79 -3.54 27.00
N SER A 34 23.33 -4.58 26.31
CA SER A 34 23.61 -5.98 26.64
C SER A 34 25.11 -6.33 26.55
N ALA A 35 25.50 -7.42 27.21
CA ALA A 35 26.87 -7.94 27.13
C ALA A 35 27.26 -8.33 25.69
N THR A 36 26.30 -8.87 24.91
CA THR A 36 26.49 -9.23 23.50
C THR A 36 26.76 -7.99 22.66
N SER A 37 25.90 -6.97 22.74
CA SER A 37 26.04 -5.72 21.98
C SER A 37 27.33 -4.97 22.33
N LYS A 38 27.76 -4.99 23.60
CA LYS A 38 29.07 -4.46 24.03
C LYS A 38 30.25 -5.27 23.51
N ALA A 39 30.14 -6.60 23.42
CA ALA A 39 31.21 -7.45 22.89
C ALA A 39 31.41 -7.29 21.37
N SER A 40 30.37 -6.89 20.63
CA SER A 40 30.46 -6.57 19.19
C SER A 40 30.87 -5.14 18.86
N ALA A 41 30.88 -4.23 19.84
CA ALA A 41 31.05 -2.79 19.59
C ALA A 41 32.51 -2.34 19.54
N GLN A 42 32.85 -1.53 18.53
CA GLN A 42 34.16 -0.86 18.43
C GLN A 42 34.25 0.36 19.36
N TYR A 43 33.11 0.92 19.78
CA TYR A 43 33.01 1.99 20.77
C TYR A 43 31.99 1.59 21.84
N ILE A 44 32.35 1.76 23.13
CA ILE A 44 31.44 1.52 24.25
C ILE A 44 31.33 2.82 25.03
N CYS A 45 30.12 3.37 25.11
CA CYS A 45 29.80 4.58 25.84
C CYS A 45 29.90 4.35 27.36
N ASP A 46 30.37 5.35 28.11
CA ASP A 46 30.46 5.30 29.58
C ASP A 46 29.18 5.77 30.28
N GLY A 47 28.27 6.43 29.54
CA GLY A 47 27.00 6.96 30.02
C GLY A 47 27.06 8.43 30.44
N VAL A 48 28.15 9.14 30.13
CA VAL A 48 28.41 10.51 30.58
C VAL A 48 29.04 11.34 29.45
N ASN A 49 28.17 12.01 28.67
CA ASN A 49 28.50 12.80 27.47
C ASN A 49 28.82 11.94 26.23
N ASP A 50 28.05 10.86 26.04
CA ASP A 50 28.20 9.84 24.99
C ASP A 50 28.27 10.40 23.54
N GLN A 51 28.01 11.71 23.34
CA GLN A 51 28.33 12.38 22.08
C GLN A 51 29.83 12.35 21.75
N VAL A 52 30.74 12.13 22.71
CA VAL A 52 32.19 12.02 22.44
C VAL A 52 32.46 10.76 21.63
N GLU A 53 31.96 9.61 22.08
CA GLU A 53 32.09 8.30 21.44
C GLU A 53 31.34 8.27 20.12
N LEU A 54 30.12 8.81 20.08
CA LEU A 54 29.34 8.94 18.84
C LEU A 54 30.06 9.81 17.81
N ASN A 55 30.60 10.99 18.19
CA ASN A 55 31.37 11.83 17.26
C ASN A 55 32.69 11.18 16.82
N ASN A 56 33.33 10.37 17.68
CA ASN A 56 34.54 9.62 17.33
C ASN A 56 34.24 8.48 16.33
N ALA A 57 33.10 7.80 16.47
CA ALA A 57 32.60 6.82 15.51
C ALA A 57 32.24 7.48 14.16
N LEU A 58 31.46 8.56 14.21
CA LEU A 58 31.05 9.35 13.04
C LEU A 58 32.21 10.06 12.33
N ALA A 59 33.39 10.19 12.95
CA ALA A 59 34.53 10.95 12.42
C ALA A 59 35.07 10.48 11.06
N ARG A 60 34.71 9.27 10.61
CA ARG A 60 35.12 8.69 9.32
C ARG A 60 34.02 8.64 8.26
N GLY A 61 32.78 9.04 8.59
CA GLY A 61 31.61 8.68 7.79
C GLY A 61 31.38 7.17 7.74
N GLY A 62 30.70 6.68 6.71
CA GLY A 62 30.32 5.27 6.59
C GLY A 62 29.30 4.86 7.65
N GLU A 63 29.06 3.55 7.80
CA GLU A 63 28.00 3.05 8.67
C GLU A 63 28.33 3.09 10.16
N VAL A 64 27.41 3.66 10.95
CA VAL A 64 27.48 3.84 12.41
C VAL A 64 26.16 3.39 13.05
N VAL A 65 26.23 2.31 13.83
CA VAL A 65 25.05 1.65 14.43
C VAL A 65 25.06 1.83 15.94
N MET A 66 24.06 2.52 16.47
CA MET A 66 23.78 2.56 17.90
C MET A 66 23.03 1.29 18.33
N THR A 67 23.47 0.67 19.42
CA THR A 67 22.82 -0.52 19.98
C THR A 67 21.50 -0.19 20.67
N GLU A 68 20.85 -1.20 21.24
CA GLU A 68 19.88 -0.98 22.30
C GLU A 68 20.51 -0.23 23.49
N GLY A 69 19.71 0.57 24.21
CA GLY A 69 20.11 1.31 25.41
C GLY A 69 20.01 2.84 25.28
N THR A 70 20.53 3.53 26.29
CA THR A 70 20.44 4.98 26.49
C THR A 70 21.80 5.65 26.32
N PHE A 71 21.92 6.45 25.27
CA PHE A 71 23.05 7.33 25.02
C PHE A 71 22.79 8.69 25.69
N ARG A 72 23.53 9.00 26.75
CA ARG A 72 23.34 10.17 27.62
C ARG A 72 24.24 11.31 27.16
N THR A 73 23.68 12.21 26.37
CA THR A 73 24.43 13.30 25.72
C THR A 73 24.09 14.66 26.30
N SER A 74 25.02 15.61 26.16
CA SER A 74 24.92 16.99 26.66
C SER A 74 25.25 18.05 25.60
N GLY A 75 25.71 17.62 24.42
CA GLY A 75 26.16 18.48 23.32
C GLY A 75 25.79 17.91 21.95
N THR A 76 26.36 18.51 20.90
CA THR A 76 26.03 18.19 19.50
C THR A 76 26.62 16.85 19.05
N ILE A 77 25.81 16.05 18.36
CA ILE A 77 26.25 14.90 17.55
C ILE A 77 26.33 15.39 16.10
N VAL A 78 27.53 15.45 15.53
CA VAL A 78 27.78 15.97 14.17
C VAL A 78 27.88 14.81 13.20
N VAL A 79 26.80 14.57 12.46
CA VAL A 79 26.76 13.54 11.43
C VAL A 79 27.57 14.03 10.23
N LYS A 80 28.44 13.18 9.67
CA LYS A 80 29.23 13.51 8.48
C LYS A 80 28.44 13.18 7.22
N GLY A 81 28.83 13.78 6.10
CA GLY A 81 28.30 13.34 4.83
C GLY A 81 28.75 11.91 4.49
N ASN A 82 28.01 11.21 3.64
CA ASN A 82 28.27 9.82 3.25
C ASN A 82 28.35 8.88 4.48
N THR A 83 27.47 9.09 5.45
CA THR A 83 27.37 8.32 6.70
C THR A 83 26.15 7.41 6.67
N VAL A 84 26.12 6.31 7.42
CA VAL A 84 24.92 5.53 7.76
C VAL A 84 24.64 5.50 9.26
N PHE A 85 24.10 6.58 9.83
CA PHE A 85 23.79 6.68 11.27
C PHE A 85 22.39 6.11 11.56
N ARG A 86 22.31 5.04 12.36
CA ARG A 86 21.02 4.47 12.82
C ARG A 86 21.04 3.91 14.24
N GLY A 87 19.87 3.60 14.78
CA GLY A 87 19.69 2.75 15.97
C GLY A 87 19.09 1.37 15.66
N GLN A 88 18.45 0.76 16.66
CA GLN A 88 17.69 -0.50 16.56
C GLN A 88 16.16 -0.30 16.70
N GLY A 89 15.68 0.93 16.47
CA GLY A 89 14.28 1.35 16.56
C GLY A 89 14.02 2.28 17.75
N PRO A 90 13.02 3.18 17.67
CA PRO A 90 12.71 4.17 18.71
C PRO A 90 12.23 3.58 20.06
N GLY A 91 11.89 2.28 20.09
CA GLY A 91 11.61 1.55 21.33
C GLY A 91 12.84 0.90 21.99
N LYS A 92 14.01 0.87 21.32
CA LYS A 92 15.24 0.21 21.81
C LYS A 92 16.42 1.15 21.99
N THR A 93 16.59 2.13 21.09
CA THR A 93 17.73 3.05 21.07
C THR A 93 17.28 4.46 21.43
N VAL A 94 17.85 5.05 22.50
CA VAL A 94 17.44 6.36 23.02
C VAL A 94 18.63 7.32 23.13
N LEU A 95 18.56 8.44 22.39
CA LEU A 95 19.39 9.62 22.61
C LEU A 95 18.77 10.50 23.71
N SER A 96 19.30 10.45 24.92
CA SER A 96 18.87 11.27 26.06
C SER A 96 19.70 12.55 26.13
N MET A 97 19.30 13.58 25.38
CA MET A 97 20.07 14.83 25.22
C MET A 97 19.75 15.84 26.33
N ALA A 98 20.39 15.68 27.48
CA ALA A 98 20.09 16.38 28.74
C ALA A 98 20.68 17.81 28.84
N GLY A 99 21.28 18.33 27.78
CA GLY A 99 21.81 19.71 27.74
C GLY A 99 20.73 20.78 27.65
N ASP A 100 21.16 22.04 27.50
CA ASP A 100 20.29 23.08 26.94
C ASP A 100 20.09 22.85 25.43
N TYR A 101 19.18 23.61 24.80
CA TYR A 101 18.81 23.49 23.37
C TYR A 101 19.95 23.70 22.35
N GLY A 102 21.22 23.75 22.76
CA GLY A 102 22.37 23.54 21.87
C GLY A 102 22.63 22.07 21.53
N ALA A 103 22.19 21.13 22.38
CA ALA A 103 22.34 19.70 22.18
C ALA A 103 21.36 19.18 21.11
N ARG A 104 21.91 18.70 19.99
CA ARG A 104 21.15 18.28 18.79
C ARG A 104 21.88 17.21 18.00
N VAL A 105 21.15 16.51 17.13
CA VAL A 105 21.74 15.84 15.96
C VAL A 105 21.89 16.89 14.86
N ASP A 106 23.08 17.00 14.27
CA ASP A 106 23.48 18.09 13.37
C ASP A 106 23.91 17.54 12.01
N ILE A 107 23.11 17.80 10.98
CA ILE A 107 23.29 17.30 9.61
C ILE A 107 23.60 18.50 8.71
N SER A 108 24.88 18.87 8.69
CA SER A 108 25.43 20.01 7.94
C SER A 108 26.29 19.60 6.73
N GLN A 109 26.25 18.33 6.37
CA GLN A 109 26.87 17.75 5.18
C GLN A 109 25.87 16.79 4.52
N PRO A 110 25.82 16.75 3.17
CA PRO A 110 24.81 15.98 2.45
C PRO A 110 25.06 14.48 2.55
N ASP A 111 24.14 13.69 2.01
CA ASP A 111 24.28 12.23 1.85
C ASP A 111 24.07 11.45 3.17
N VAL A 112 22.90 11.68 3.81
CA VAL A 112 22.61 11.26 5.20
C VAL A 112 21.13 10.92 5.49
N THR A 113 20.76 9.65 5.67
CA THR A 113 19.55 9.24 6.43
C THR A 113 19.71 9.27 7.96
N VAL A 114 18.90 10.06 8.66
CA VAL A 114 18.51 9.99 10.08
C VAL A 114 17.56 8.83 10.45
N LYS A 115 17.94 7.57 10.80
CA LYS A 115 16.91 6.54 11.17
C LYS A 115 17.03 5.69 12.44
N ASP A 116 15.91 5.08 12.82
CA ASP A 116 15.75 4.00 13.83
C ASP A 116 16.08 4.33 15.30
N PHE A 117 15.73 5.51 15.83
CA PHE A 117 15.90 5.82 17.27
C PHE A 117 14.98 6.90 17.83
N LYS A 118 14.98 7.07 19.16
CA LYS A 118 14.24 8.10 19.88
C LYS A 118 15.16 9.16 20.48
N ILE A 119 14.87 10.45 20.23
CA ILE A 119 15.48 11.59 20.94
C ILE A 119 14.57 12.00 22.09
N THR A 120 15.15 12.26 23.26
CA THR A 120 14.43 12.67 24.48
C THR A 120 15.13 13.83 25.20
N GLN A 121 14.58 14.25 26.35
CA GLN A 121 14.99 15.43 27.11
C GLN A 121 14.73 16.72 26.31
N ARG A 122 15.76 17.41 25.83
CA ARG A 122 15.65 18.65 25.02
C ARG A 122 16.29 18.52 23.64
N GLY A 123 16.64 17.29 23.25
CA GLY A 123 17.28 17.03 21.97
C GLY A 123 16.35 17.26 20.79
N TRP A 124 16.95 17.70 19.69
CA TRP A 124 16.30 18.01 18.42
C TRP A 124 17.23 17.67 17.26
N LEU A 125 16.74 17.77 16.03
CA LEU A 125 17.47 17.43 14.81
C LEU A 125 17.50 18.63 13.87
N MET A 126 18.69 19.00 13.38
CA MET A 126 18.90 20.11 12.45
C MET A 126 19.49 19.64 11.13
N ILE A 127 18.95 20.15 10.03
CA ILE A 127 19.42 19.92 8.65
C ILE A 127 19.72 21.28 8.02
N THR A 128 20.91 21.44 7.44
CA THR A 128 21.33 22.68 6.74
C THR A 128 21.96 22.36 5.38
N THR A 129 21.47 21.32 4.72
CA THR A 129 22.09 20.68 3.56
C THR A 129 21.07 19.85 2.78
N SER A 130 21.47 19.24 1.66
CA SER A 130 20.60 18.47 0.76
C SER A 130 20.84 16.95 0.87
N ARG A 131 19.94 16.14 0.30
CA ARG A 131 20.03 14.67 0.23
C ARG A 131 20.09 14.05 1.62
N VAL A 132 19.02 14.33 2.38
CA VAL A 132 18.88 13.96 3.80
C VAL A 132 17.54 13.28 4.03
N LYS A 133 17.57 12.01 4.41
CA LYS A 133 16.36 11.23 4.71
C LYS A 133 16.19 11.15 6.24
N VAL A 134 15.00 10.93 6.78
CA VAL A 134 14.80 10.80 8.25
C VAL A 134 13.66 9.81 8.52
N HIS A 135 13.96 8.57 8.92
CA HIS A 135 12.96 7.50 9.01
C HIS A 135 12.80 6.99 10.44
N ASP A 136 11.56 6.77 10.89
CA ASP A 136 11.25 6.13 12.19
C ASP A 136 11.88 6.82 13.42
N VAL A 137 12.27 8.10 13.29
CA VAL A 137 12.81 8.90 14.39
C VAL A 137 11.67 9.50 15.20
N THR A 138 11.71 9.32 16.52
CA THR A 138 10.76 9.95 17.45
C THR A 138 11.48 10.99 18.31
N ILE A 139 11.02 12.24 18.33
CA ILE A 139 11.50 13.29 19.24
C ILE A 139 10.41 13.57 20.28
N GLN A 140 10.75 13.44 21.56
CA GLN A 140 9.82 13.68 22.68
C GLN A 140 10.43 14.56 23.78
N ASP A 141 9.88 15.76 24.01
CA ASP A 141 10.35 16.65 25.08
C ASP A 141 9.84 16.17 26.45
N SER A 142 10.70 15.45 27.17
CA SER A 142 10.41 14.96 28.52
C SER A 142 10.68 16.00 29.63
N LYS A 143 10.92 17.26 29.27
CA LYS A 143 11.16 18.38 30.20
C LYS A 143 10.11 19.48 30.09
N LYS A 144 9.37 19.59 28.98
CA LYS A 144 8.30 20.56 28.71
C LYS A 144 8.71 22.02 29.00
N THR A 145 9.98 22.37 28.73
CA THR A 145 10.52 23.70 28.99
C THR A 145 10.44 24.62 27.77
N ALA A 146 10.45 25.94 28.00
CA ALA A 146 10.39 26.94 26.95
C ALA A 146 11.49 26.75 25.88
N PRO A 147 11.15 26.51 24.60
CA PRO A 147 12.13 26.28 23.55
C PRO A 147 12.77 27.59 23.06
N THR A 148 14.06 27.55 22.73
CA THR A 148 14.73 28.62 21.97
C THR A 148 14.71 28.38 20.46
N VAL A 149 14.67 27.11 20.04
CA VAL A 149 14.64 26.64 18.64
C VAL A 149 13.26 26.79 18.01
N ASN A 150 13.15 26.72 16.68
CA ASN A 150 11.86 26.78 15.99
C ASN A 150 11.26 25.37 15.83
N GLY A 151 11.80 24.52 14.95
CA GLY A 151 11.41 23.12 14.83
C GLY A 151 12.11 22.18 15.82
N MET A 152 11.54 20.97 15.98
CA MET A 152 12.21 19.82 16.58
C MET A 152 12.87 18.95 15.50
N PHE A 153 12.20 18.78 14.37
CA PHE A 153 12.80 18.47 13.08
C PHE A 153 12.90 19.80 12.32
N PHE A 154 14.13 20.31 12.12
CA PHE A 154 14.36 21.67 11.64
C PHE A 154 15.23 21.67 10.37
N VAL A 155 14.66 22.09 9.25
CA VAL A 155 15.41 22.38 8.02
C VAL A 155 15.65 23.88 7.93
N TRP A 156 16.90 24.30 7.76
CA TRP A 156 17.31 25.71 7.83
C TRP A 156 18.17 26.10 6.62
N ALA A 157 17.50 26.55 5.56
CA ALA A 157 18.12 27.01 4.31
C ALA A 157 18.66 28.44 4.46
N SER A 158 19.81 28.59 5.13
CA SER A 158 20.49 29.89 5.32
C SER A 158 21.66 30.09 4.36
N ASN A 159 21.50 30.98 3.38
CA ASN A 159 22.46 31.22 2.29
C ASN A 159 22.85 29.94 1.52
N THR A 160 21.92 28.99 1.45
CA THR A 160 22.06 27.67 0.82
C THR A 160 20.71 27.23 0.22
N ALA A 161 20.74 26.17 -0.56
CA ALA A 161 19.57 25.31 -0.75
C ALA A 161 19.62 24.13 0.25
N CYS A 162 18.46 23.53 0.50
CA CYS A 162 18.24 22.30 1.24
C CYS A 162 17.22 21.50 0.42
N GLU A 163 17.69 20.45 -0.26
CA GLU A 163 16.97 19.81 -1.36
C GLU A 163 16.97 18.29 -1.20
N ASP A 164 16.02 17.57 -1.77
CA ASP A 164 15.89 16.10 -1.65
C ASP A 164 15.89 15.66 -0.18
N ILE A 165 14.90 16.11 0.60
CA ILE A 165 14.79 15.80 2.03
C ILE A 165 13.48 15.06 2.30
N GLU A 166 13.54 13.86 2.90
CA GLU A 166 12.34 13.12 3.28
C GLU A 166 12.27 12.79 4.77
N PHE A 167 11.05 12.81 5.31
CA PHE A 167 10.71 12.36 6.65
C PHE A 167 9.66 11.26 6.53
N ILE A 168 9.96 10.04 6.99
CA ILE A 168 9.04 8.89 6.93
C ILE A 168 8.78 8.38 8.35
N ARG A 169 7.51 8.19 8.72
CA ARG A 169 7.05 7.67 10.03
C ARG A 169 7.62 8.43 11.25
N CYS A 170 8.12 9.65 11.05
CA CYS A 170 8.74 10.47 12.09
C CYS A 170 7.69 11.09 13.02
N LYS A 171 8.05 11.25 14.30
CA LYS A 171 7.08 11.63 15.33
C LYS A 171 7.63 12.72 16.25
N ALA A 172 6.99 13.87 16.28
CA ALA A 172 7.21 14.93 17.26
C ALA A 172 6.09 14.85 18.31
N ILE A 173 6.42 14.45 19.54
CA ILE A 173 5.43 14.12 20.58
C ILE A 173 5.68 14.95 21.84
N ASP A 174 4.65 15.60 22.39
CA ASP A 174 4.73 16.38 23.63
C ASP A 174 5.81 17.48 23.62
N VAL A 175 6.27 17.89 22.43
CA VAL A 175 7.44 18.76 22.25
C VAL A 175 7.16 20.22 22.63
N GLY A 176 8.15 20.89 23.22
CA GLY A 176 7.99 22.27 23.68
C GLY A 176 7.79 23.31 22.57
N SER A 177 8.18 23.00 21.33
CA SER A 177 8.15 23.90 20.16
C SER A 177 7.27 23.36 19.03
N THR A 178 7.34 23.98 17.86
CA THR A 178 6.84 23.41 16.60
C THR A 178 7.46 22.03 16.33
N GLY A 179 6.67 21.09 15.81
CA GLY A 179 7.12 19.72 15.52
C GLY A 179 8.12 19.67 14.36
N PHE A 180 7.62 19.90 13.15
CA PHE A 180 8.40 19.94 11.91
C PHE A 180 8.40 21.37 11.36
N ASN A 181 9.55 21.91 10.96
CA ASN A 181 9.67 23.28 10.47
C ASN A 181 10.67 23.40 9.30
N LEU A 182 10.25 24.08 8.23
CA LEU A 182 11.04 24.39 7.04
C LEU A 182 11.29 25.90 6.94
N ASN A 183 12.49 26.35 7.32
CA ASN A 183 12.88 27.75 7.43
C ASN A 183 14.02 28.13 6.47
N GLY A 184 14.19 29.43 6.18
CA GLY A 184 15.31 29.93 5.40
C GLY A 184 15.57 31.45 5.53
N GLN A 185 16.83 31.84 5.30
CA GLN A 185 17.29 33.23 5.38
C GLN A 185 18.40 33.53 4.35
N GLY A 186 18.44 34.75 3.84
CA GLY A 186 19.50 35.21 2.94
C GLY A 186 19.23 34.86 1.48
N SER A 187 20.29 34.56 0.72
CA SER A 187 20.19 34.23 -0.70
C SER A 187 21.34 33.32 -1.14
N PRO A 188 21.08 32.10 -1.67
CA PRO A 188 19.77 31.43 -1.74
C PRO A 188 19.21 31.09 -0.35
N ARG A 189 17.93 30.70 -0.28
CA ARG A 189 17.25 30.26 0.95
C ARG A 189 16.22 29.17 0.67
N VAL A 190 16.58 28.24 -0.20
CA VAL A 190 15.65 27.34 -0.89
C VAL A 190 15.45 26.04 -0.12
N ASN A 191 14.20 25.65 0.09
CA ASN A 191 13.78 24.29 0.42
C ASN A 191 13.10 23.70 -0.84
N ARG A 192 13.56 22.56 -1.36
CA ARG A 192 13.04 21.93 -2.60
C ARG A 192 12.90 20.42 -2.46
N ASN A 193 11.87 19.83 -3.08
CA ASN A 193 11.66 18.38 -3.11
C ASN A 193 11.71 17.79 -1.69
N ILE A 194 10.79 18.29 -0.85
CA ILE A 194 10.70 17.92 0.56
C ILE A 194 9.50 17.00 0.75
N ARG A 195 9.69 15.83 1.35
CA ARG A 195 8.64 14.81 1.51
C ARG A 195 8.37 14.52 2.99
N PHE A 196 7.10 14.45 3.37
CA PHE A 196 6.65 13.97 4.67
C PHE A 196 5.65 12.83 4.46
N ASP A 197 5.87 11.70 5.11
CA ASP A 197 5.11 10.48 4.89
C ASP A 197 4.84 9.79 6.24
N ASP A 198 3.58 9.43 6.54
CA ASP A 198 3.10 8.86 7.82
C ASP A 198 3.60 9.60 9.10
N CYS A 199 3.89 10.91 9.00
CA CYS A 199 4.48 11.66 10.10
C CYS A 199 3.43 12.19 11.10
N LEU A 200 3.79 12.20 12.39
CA LEU A 200 2.92 12.60 13.50
C LEU A 200 3.48 13.82 14.24
N ALA A 201 2.70 14.90 14.31
CA ALA A 201 2.90 16.01 15.23
C ALA A 201 1.80 15.95 16.31
N LEU A 202 2.16 15.56 17.53
CA LEU A 202 1.23 15.37 18.65
C LEU A 202 1.60 16.27 19.83
N ARG A 203 0.68 17.16 20.22
CA ARG A 203 0.84 18.09 21.36
C ARG A 203 2.02 19.06 21.26
N CYS A 204 2.48 19.38 20.05
CA CYS A 204 3.51 20.41 19.80
C CYS A 204 3.14 21.75 20.47
N GLY A 205 4.15 22.50 20.94
CA GLY A 205 3.94 23.66 21.82
C GLY A 205 3.58 23.30 23.28
N ASN A 206 4.02 22.14 23.76
CA ASN A 206 3.66 21.61 25.09
C ASN A 206 4.31 22.34 26.28
N ALA A 207 5.24 23.25 26.01
CA ALA A 207 5.85 24.08 27.02
C ALA A 207 5.00 25.33 27.22
N GLY A 208 4.42 25.52 28.41
CA GLY A 208 3.67 26.74 28.78
C GLY A 208 4.60 27.96 28.79
N SER A 209 4.82 28.54 27.62
CA SER A 209 6.00 29.36 27.34
C SER A 209 5.74 30.41 26.25
N GLY A 210 6.52 31.49 26.29
CA GLY A 210 6.35 32.65 25.40
C GLY A 210 6.65 32.44 23.91
N LYS A 211 6.97 31.22 23.45
CA LYS A 211 6.95 30.87 22.02
C LYS A 211 5.51 30.53 21.60
N ILE A 212 4.73 31.60 21.49
CA ILE A 212 3.30 31.62 21.21
C ILE A 212 2.87 31.00 19.87
N TRP A 213 3.79 30.88 18.90
CA TRP A 213 3.55 30.44 17.51
C TRP A 213 3.87 28.95 17.25
N ALA A 214 3.61 28.05 18.21
CA ALA A 214 4.00 26.65 18.10
C ALA A 214 2.93 25.79 17.40
N VAL A 215 3.26 25.24 16.23
CA VAL A 215 2.35 24.48 15.35
C VAL A 215 2.79 23.01 15.20
N GLY A 216 1.98 22.18 14.54
CA GLY A 216 2.35 20.79 14.25
C GLY A 216 3.43 20.69 13.16
N PHE A 217 3.07 21.16 11.98
CA PHE A 217 3.93 21.29 10.80
C PHE A 217 3.94 22.74 10.32
N ASP A 218 5.13 23.28 10.07
CA ASP A 218 5.39 24.66 9.70
C ASP A 218 6.22 24.70 8.42
N PHE A 219 5.64 25.28 7.38
CA PHE A 219 6.20 25.29 6.04
C PHE A 219 6.48 26.72 5.60
N HIS A 220 7.59 26.93 4.89
CA HIS A 220 7.92 28.17 4.20
C HIS A 220 8.30 29.36 5.13
N GLU A 221 8.82 29.10 6.35
CA GLU A 221 9.23 30.15 7.32
C GLU A 221 10.42 30.98 6.81
N GLY A 222 10.12 31.99 5.99
CA GLY A 222 11.09 32.88 5.34
C GLY A 222 11.91 32.26 4.21
N ALA A 223 11.91 30.94 4.05
CA ALA A 223 12.51 30.21 2.93
C ALA A 223 11.80 30.50 1.60
N ASP A 224 12.40 30.09 0.48
CA ASP A 224 11.65 29.80 -0.75
C ASP A 224 11.33 28.29 -0.75
N LEU A 225 10.09 27.89 -1.03
CA LEU A 225 9.61 26.50 -0.97
C LEU A 225 9.10 26.01 -2.33
N TYR A 226 9.67 24.90 -2.79
CA TYR A 226 9.28 24.23 -4.04
C TYR A 226 9.01 22.75 -3.78
N ASP A 227 7.98 22.20 -4.40
CA ASP A 227 7.79 20.74 -4.54
C ASP A 227 7.73 20.02 -3.17
N LEU A 228 6.97 20.59 -2.22
CA LEU A 228 6.65 19.95 -0.95
C LEU A 228 5.55 18.91 -1.14
N THR A 229 5.76 17.69 -0.65
CA THR A 229 4.72 16.64 -0.58
C THR A 229 4.53 16.19 0.87
N VAL A 230 3.27 16.10 1.31
CA VAL A 230 2.87 15.70 2.67
C VAL A 230 1.72 14.68 2.55
N THR A 231 1.98 13.43 2.94
CA THR A 231 1.05 12.31 2.77
C THR A 231 0.77 11.64 4.11
N ASN A 232 -0.50 11.29 4.37
CA ASN A 232 -0.99 10.57 5.56
C ASN A 232 -0.63 11.21 6.93
N CYS A 233 -0.14 12.45 6.95
CA CYS A 233 0.39 13.07 8.17
C CYS A 233 -0.73 13.50 9.12
N ARG A 234 -0.47 13.43 10.44
CA ARG A 234 -1.43 13.81 11.49
C ARG A 234 -0.88 14.90 12.38
N ALA A 235 -1.66 15.96 12.60
CA ALA A 235 -1.32 17.10 13.45
C ALA A 235 -2.41 17.32 14.51
N GLU A 236 -2.11 17.00 15.77
CA GLU A 236 -3.12 16.84 16.82
C GLU A 236 -2.77 17.56 18.12
N ASP A 237 -3.76 18.28 18.65
CA ASP A 237 -3.69 19.07 19.89
C ASP A 237 -2.46 20.01 19.91
N CYS A 238 -2.05 20.52 18.75
CA CYS A 238 -0.96 21.49 18.67
C CYS A 238 -1.39 22.85 19.25
N TRP A 239 -0.46 23.53 19.91
CA TRP A 239 -0.73 24.75 20.68
C TRP A 239 -1.40 25.85 19.85
N GLU A 240 -0.97 26.04 18.60
CA GLU A 240 -1.64 26.93 17.65
C GLU A 240 -2.33 26.13 16.54
N SER A 241 -1.63 25.76 15.46
CA SER A 241 -2.23 25.16 14.26
C SER A 241 -1.67 23.77 13.96
N GLY A 242 -2.43 22.98 13.20
CA GLY A 242 -2.02 21.66 12.73
C GLY A 242 -0.97 21.75 11.62
N PHE A 243 -1.39 22.17 10.43
CA PHE A 243 -0.54 22.44 9.27
C PHE A 243 -0.57 23.93 8.93
N TYR A 244 0.60 24.55 8.82
CA TYR A 244 0.74 26.00 8.64
C TYR A 244 1.72 26.32 7.51
N PHE A 245 1.27 27.14 6.54
CA PHE A 245 2.10 27.69 5.48
C PHE A 245 2.33 29.19 5.68
N GLU A 246 3.58 29.61 5.72
CA GLU A 246 3.97 31.00 5.96
C GLU A 246 3.67 31.96 4.78
N PRO A 247 3.35 33.23 5.07
CA PRO A 247 2.87 34.21 4.08
C PRO A 247 3.91 34.73 3.06
N ASN A 248 3.63 34.50 1.77
CA ASN A 248 4.36 34.94 0.56
C ASN A 248 4.48 36.47 0.29
N PHE A 249 4.68 37.29 1.33
CA PHE A 249 4.99 38.73 1.23
C PHE A 249 5.48 39.29 2.58
N TRP A 250 5.64 38.45 3.62
CA TRP A 250 6.29 38.86 4.86
C TRP A 250 7.80 38.97 4.64
N ASN A 251 8.24 40.19 4.29
CA ASN A 251 9.65 40.58 4.20
C ASN A 251 10.29 40.80 5.59
N GLY A 252 9.55 40.54 6.68
CA GLY A 252 9.92 40.93 8.03
C GLY A 252 9.93 42.45 8.18
N ASN A 253 10.73 42.98 9.12
CA ASN A 253 10.90 44.43 9.27
C ASN A 253 11.89 45.04 8.25
N ASP A 254 12.28 44.32 7.19
CA ASP A 254 13.20 44.80 6.14
C ASP A 254 12.45 44.98 4.81
N PRO A 255 12.19 46.22 4.36
CA PRO A 255 11.52 46.47 3.08
C PRO A 255 12.32 45.99 1.85
N ASN A 256 13.58 45.59 2.01
CA ASN A 256 14.46 45.13 0.94
C ASN A 256 14.56 43.59 0.85
N ARG A 257 14.04 42.83 1.84
CA ARG A 257 14.08 41.36 1.79
C ARG A 257 13.21 40.87 0.64
N ALA A 258 13.78 40.04 -0.24
CA ALA A 258 13.06 39.39 -1.31
C ALA A 258 11.95 38.50 -0.73
N ILE A 259 10.78 38.53 -1.39
CA ILE A 259 9.58 37.82 -0.96
C ILE A 259 9.78 36.30 -1.08
N PRO A 260 9.43 35.51 -0.04
CA PRO A 260 9.31 34.05 -0.08
C PRO A 260 8.40 33.51 -1.21
N VAL A 261 8.94 32.62 -2.05
CA VAL A 261 8.26 31.96 -3.18
C VAL A 261 7.77 30.56 -2.76
N GLN A 262 6.48 30.26 -2.94
CA GLN A 262 5.89 28.94 -2.66
C GLN A 262 5.23 28.38 -3.92
N VAL A 263 5.63 27.18 -4.35
CA VAL A 263 5.19 26.55 -5.61
C VAL A 263 4.99 25.03 -5.43
N ASN A 264 3.97 24.47 -6.10
CA ASN A 264 3.71 23.03 -6.24
C ASN A 264 3.73 22.24 -4.91
N SER A 265 3.16 22.81 -3.86
CA SER A 265 3.02 22.12 -2.56
C SER A 265 1.77 21.25 -2.54
N ARG A 266 1.85 20.03 -1.97
CA ARG A 266 0.80 19.00 -2.04
C ARG A 266 0.57 18.35 -0.68
N LEU A 267 -0.66 18.36 -0.20
CA LEU A 267 -1.13 17.65 1.00
C LEU A 267 -2.16 16.60 0.60
N SER A 268 -1.97 15.34 1.00
CA SER A 268 -2.87 14.22 0.72
C SER A 268 -3.17 13.42 1.99
N ASN A 269 -4.43 13.05 2.21
CA ASN A 269 -4.90 12.19 3.32
C ASN A 269 -4.50 12.68 4.74
N CYS A 270 -4.13 13.94 4.89
CA CYS A 270 -3.66 14.47 6.17
C CYS A 270 -4.82 14.77 7.12
N VAL A 271 -4.59 14.67 8.44
CA VAL A 271 -5.65 14.90 9.45
C VAL A 271 -5.19 15.89 10.52
N ALA A 272 -5.99 16.93 10.78
CA ALA A 272 -5.74 17.95 11.78
C ALA A 272 -6.82 17.93 12.88
N VAL A 273 -6.47 17.60 14.13
CA VAL A 273 -7.43 17.34 15.22
C VAL A 273 -7.19 18.26 16.42
N ASN A 274 -8.25 18.87 16.96
CA ASN A 274 -8.24 19.63 18.22
C ASN A 274 -7.16 20.75 18.33
N ASN A 275 -6.69 21.30 17.19
CA ASN A 275 -5.62 22.29 17.21
C ASN A 275 -6.10 23.64 17.77
N GLY A 276 -5.24 24.28 18.56
CA GLY A 276 -5.46 25.60 19.15
C GLY A 276 -6.20 25.63 20.49
N TRP A 277 -6.77 24.51 20.97
CA TRP A 277 -7.55 24.49 22.23
C TRP A 277 -6.72 24.78 23.47
N ARG A 278 -5.49 24.24 23.57
CA ARG A 278 -4.58 24.51 24.71
C ARG A 278 -4.06 25.95 24.77
N ASN A 279 -4.25 26.76 23.71
CA ASN A 279 -3.77 28.13 23.66
C ASN A 279 -4.45 29.02 24.73
N THR A 280 -3.68 29.65 25.62
CA THR A 280 -4.23 30.51 26.67
C THR A 280 -4.47 31.96 26.25
N GLU A 281 -4.11 32.35 25.01
CA GLU A 281 -4.23 33.71 24.49
C GLU A 281 -5.02 33.79 23.15
N PRO A 282 -6.29 33.32 23.08
CA PRO A 282 -7.03 33.12 21.83
C PRO A 282 -7.40 34.38 21.02
N THR A 283 -6.89 35.56 21.38
CA THR A 283 -7.11 36.83 20.65
C THR A 283 -5.95 37.22 19.73
N ARG A 284 -4.91 36.39 19.63
CA ARG A 284 -3.65 36.70 18.91
C ARG A 284 -3.23 35.68 17.85
N PHE A 285 -3.86 34.50 17.79
CA PHE A 285 -3.32 33.31 17.13
C PHE A 285 -4.26 32.72 16.07
N TYR A 286 -3.69 31.95 15.15
CA TYR A 286 -4.40 31.36 14.02
C TYR A 286 -5.37 30.26 14.46
N MET A 287 -4.89 29.32 15.28
CA MET A 287 -5.67 28.24 15.93
C MET A 287 -6.48 27.37 14.93
N THR A 288 -5.79 26.85 13.92
CA THR A 288 -6.42 26.22 12.74
C THR A 288 -6.03 24.76 12.52
N GLY A 289 -6.87 24.03 11.77
CA GLY A 289 -6.48 22.73 11.22
C GLY A 289 -5.42 22.92 10.14
N TYR A 290 -5.76 23.73 9.14
CA TYR A 290 -4.92 24.09 7.99
C TYR A 290 -4.90 25.60 7.80
N TYR A 291 -3.71 26.18 7.64
CA TYR A 291 -3.51 27.56 7.23
C TYR A 291 -2.75 27.57 5.89
N LEU A 292 -3.37 28.16 4.86
CA LEU A 292 -3.00 27.94 3.45
C LEU A 292 -2.78 29.27 2.70
N THR A 293 -1.68 29.36 1.96
CA THR A 293 -1.23 30.58 1.27
C THR A 293 -1.30 30.46 -0.25
N CYS A 294 -0.23 30.05 -0.93
CA CYS A 294 -0.12 30.10 -2.39
C CYS A 294 0.39 28.78 -3.01
N GLY A 295 -0.13 28.39 -4.17
CA GLY A 295 0.39 27.25 -4.94
C GLY A 295 0.29 25.90 -4.23
N VAL A 296 -0.75 25.69 -3.41
CA VAL A 296 -0.97 24.46 -2.64
C VAL A 296 -2.17 23.68 -3.20
N THR A 297 -2.00 22.39 -3.42
CA THR A 297 -3.11 21.44 -3.63
C THR A 297 -3.30 20.60 -2.37
N VAL A 298 -4.54 20.45 -1.93
CA VAL A 298 -4.92 19.68 -0.74
C VAL A 298 -6.02 18.69 -1.15
N THR A 299 -5.81 17.40 -0.90
CA THR A 299 -6.71 16.33 -1.32
C THR A 299 -7.06 15.41 -0.15
N ASN A 300 -8.34 15.11 0.05
CA ASN A 300 -8.85 14.19 1.06
C ASN A 300 -8.33 14.48 2.49
N CYS A 301 -8.13 15.76 2.82
CA CYS A 301 -7.64 16.17 4.14
C CYS A 301 -8.79 16.56 5.07
N VAL A 302 -8.66 16.26 6.36
CA VAL A 302 -9.74 16.39 7.34
C VAL A 302 -9.32 17.23 8.54
N SER A 303 -10.07 18.30 8.83
CA SER A 303 -10.00 19.04 10.10
C SER A 303 -11.13 18.56 11.03
N VAL A 304 -10.79 18.30 12.29
CA VAL A 304 -11.76 17.93 13.34
C VAL A 304 -11.58 18.87 14.52
N ASN A 305 -12.64 19.61 14.84
CA ASN A 305 -12.76 20.50 16.00
C ASN A 305 -11.53 21.43 16.19
N SER A 306 -11.07 22.08 15.11
CA SER A 306 -10.03 23.12 15.25
C SER A 306 -10.66 24.35 15.91
N ARG A 307 -9.96 24.98 16.87
CA ARG A 307 -10.62 25.95 17.77
C ARG A 307 -11.22 27.13 17.02
N ASN A 308 -10.50 27.70 16.05
CA ASN A 308 -10.92 28.83 15.23
C ASN A 308 -11.34 28.39 13.81
N ASN A 309 -10.40 28.10 12.91
CA ASN A 309 -10.72 27.70 11.53
C ASN A 309 -10.37 26.24 11.23
N GLY A 310 -11.19 25.55 10.45
CA GLY A 310 -10.81 24.27 9.84
C GLY A 310 -9.74 24.48 8.77
N PHE A 311 -10.12 25.17 7.70
CA PHE A 311 -9.25 25.63 6.61
C PHE A 311 -9.29 27.15 6.54
N TRP A 312 -8.16 27.81 6.80
CA TRP A 312 -8.01 29.26 6.65
C TRP A 312 -7.09 29.58 5.47
N LEU A 313 -7.67 30.20 4.43
CA LEU A 313 -6.94 30.86 3.37
C LEU A 313 -6.88 32.35 3.70
N TRP A 314 -5.69 32.86 4.04
CA TRP A 314 -5.49 34.29 4.30
C TRP A 314 -4.17 34.81 3.71
N GLN A 315 -4.25 36.09 3.36
CA GLN A 315 -3.18 37.00 2.98
C GLN A 315 -2.80 36.82 1.51
N ASN A 316 -3.67 37.34 0.63
CA ASN A 316 -3.53 37.25 -0.82
C ASN A 316 -3.34 35.82 -1.37
N SER A 317 -4.01 34.83 -0.75
CA SER A 317 -3.92 33.41 -1.13
C SER A 317 -4.22 33.22 -2.61
N LYS A 318 -3.41 32.44 -3.32
CA LYS A 318 -3.49 32.31 -4.79
C LYS A 318 -3.17 30.92 -5.31
N ASP A 319 -3.90 30.47 -6.33
CA ASP A 319 -3.68 29.18 -7.00
C ASP A 319 -3.72 28.00 -6.00
N VAL A 320 -4.75 27.98 -5.15
CA VAL A 320 -4.96 26.94 -4.13
C VAL A 320 -6.17 26.08 -4.52
N ILE A 321 -6.02 24.75 -4.41
CA ILE A 321 -7.04 23.77 -4.77
C ILE A 321 -7.28 22.85 -3.56
N LEU A 322 -8.53 22.73 -3.14
CA LEU A 322 -9.00 21.74 -2.16
C LEU A 322 -9.91 20.73 -2.88
N ASN A 323 -9.65 19.44 -2.72
CA ASN A 323 -10.44 18.33 -3.26
C ASN A 323 -10.88 17.41 -2.12
N GLY A 324 -12.19 17.13 -1.97
CA GLY A 324 -12.70 16.20 -0.96
C GLY A 324 -12.39 16.59 0.50
N CYS A 325 -12.03 17.86 0.75
CA CYS A 325 -11.55 18.29 2.07
C CYS A 325 -12.72 18.52 3.02
N THR A 326 -12.62 18.02 4.25
CA THR A 326 -13.72 18.04 5.24
C THR A 326 -13.31 18.78 6.51
N ASP A 327 -14.18 19.63 7.03
CA ASP A 327 -14.09 20.12 8.41
C ASP A 327 -15.34 19.72 9.21
N ASP A 328 -15.13 19.19 10.42
CA ASP A 328 -16.20 18.87 11.37
C ASP A 328 -16.00 19.61 12.70
N GLY A 329 -16.89 20.55 13.01
CA GLY A 329 -17.00 21.15 14.35
C GLY A 329 -16.05 22.32 14.66
N SER A 330 -15.27 22.83 13.71
CA SER A 330 -14.50 24.06 13.92
C SER A 330 -15.41 25.28 14.12
N ASP A 331 -14.90 26.40 14.65
CA ASP A 331 -15.72 27.61 14.77
C ASP A 331 -16.13 28.12 13.39
N LYS A 332 -15.18 28.12 12.45
CA LYS A 332 -15.42 28.43 11.05
C LYS A 332 -14.81 27.31 10.21
N SER A 333 -15.57 26.65 9.35
CA SER A 333 -15.03 25.53 8.58
C SER A 333 -14.07 26.02 7.49
N PHE A 334 -14.54 26.90 6.59
CA PHE A 334 -13.74 27.45 5.52
C PHE A 334 -13.75 28.98 5.57
N GLN A 335 -12.59 29.59 5.83
CA GLN A 335 -12.42 31.04 5.85
C GLN A 335 -11.49 31.48 4.71
N VAL A 336 -11.92 32.44 3.87
CA VAL A 336 -11.18 32.92 2.69
C VAL A 336 -11.06 34.45 2.74
N ARG A 337 -9.98 34.95 3.33
CA ARG A 337 -9.70 36.38 3.48
C ARG A 337 -8.69 36.84 2.43
N THR A 338 -9.16 37.58 1.43
CA THR A 338 -8.37 38.10 0.29
C THR A 338 -7.66 36.99 -0.47
N GLY A 339 -8.35 36.34 -1.41
CA GLY A 339 -7.76 35.30 -2.26
C GLY A 339 -8.30 35.25 -3.68
N THR A 340 -7.52 34.67 -4.60
CA THR A 340 -7.81 34.66 -6.05
C THR A 340 -7.42 33.35 -6.74
N ASN A 341 -8.18 32.93 -7.76
CA ASN A 341 -8.02 31.63 -8.43
C ASN A 341 -7.94 30.45 -7.43
N LEU A 342 -9.01 30.31 -6.64
CA LEU A 342 -9.12 29.29 -5.59
C LEU A 342 -10.24 28.30 -5.97
N ARG A 343 -10.02 27.01 -5.74
CA ARG A 343 -10.98 25.94 -6.07
C ARG A 343 -11.24 25.05 -4.87
N PHE A 344 -12.51 24.74 -4.62
CA PHE A 344 -12.99 23.85 -3.56
C PHE A 344 -13.95 22.85 -4.22
N ASN A 345 -13.47 21.64 -4.48
CA ASN A 345 -14.20 20.61 -5.21
C ASN A 345 -14.67 19.53 -4.21
N ASP A 346 -15.98 19.31 -4.10
CA ASP A 346 -16.63 18.36 -3.17
C ASP A 346 -16.11 18.46 -1.72
N CYS A 347 -15.90 19.69 -1.24
CA CYS A 347 -15.47 19.93 0.14
C CYS A 347 -16.68 20.02 1.09
N ILE A 348 -16.51 19.57 2.34
CA ILE A 348 -17.59 19.43 3.33
C ILE A 348 -17.33 20.32 4.55
N SER A 349 -18.27 21.18 4.90
CA SER A 349 -18.38 21.80 6.23
C SER A 349 -19.46 21.08 7.04
N LYS A 350 -19.13 20.60 8.23
CA LYS A 350 -20.03 19.90 9.14
C LYS A 350 -19.98 20.52 10.54
N ASN A 351 -21.13 20.66 11.21
CA ASN A 351 -21.27 21.13 12.59
C ASN A 351 -20.64 22.52 12.93
N ALA A 352 -20.31 23.34 11.92
CA ALA A 352 -19.60 24.60 12.07
C ALA A 352 -20.25 25.53 13.11
N ARG A 353 -19.48 26.02 14.10
CA ARG A 353 -20.06 26.71 15.27
C ARG A 353 -20.51 28.15 14.99
N THR A 354 -19.86 28.88 14.09
CA THR A 354 -20.33 30.17 13.58
C THR A 354 -20.39 30.28 12.05
N HIS A 355 -19.48 29.70 11.27
CA HIS A 355 -19.54 29.87 9.81
C HIS A 355 -19.11 28.61 9.04
N ALA A 356 -19.96 28.12 8.16
CA ALA A 356 -19.56 27.07 7.21
C ALA A 356 -18.61 27.63 6.13
N LEU A 357 -18.92 28.82 5.62
CA LEU A 357 -18.10 29.55 4.65
C LEU A 357 -18.08 31.05 4.97
N TYR A 358 -16.89 31.62 5.19
CA TYR A 358 -16.73 33.05 5.50
C TYR A 358 -15.64 33.68 4.62
N MET A 359 -16.03 34.48 3.63
CA MET A 359 -15.14 34.95 2.57
C MET A 359 -15.29 36.45 2.32
N TRP A 360 -14.19 37.21 2.22
CA TRP A 360 -14.22 38.62 1.85
C TRP A 360 -12.95 39.10 1.15
N GLY A 361 -13.10 40.10 0.28
CA GLY A 361 -11.97 40.67 -0.49
C GLY A 361 -11.41 39.75 -1.58
N SER A 362 -12.18 38.76 -2.02
CA SER A 362 -11.72 37.62 -2.84
C SER A 362 -12.42 37.58 -4.20
N SER A 363 -11.76 37.07 -5.24
CA SER A 363 -12.34 37.03 -6.59
C SER A 363 -11.93 35.82 -7.42
N GLY A 364 -12.81 35.37 -8.31
CA GLY A 364 -12.57 34.18 -9.14
C GLY A 364 -12.40 32.90 -8.30
N VAL A 365 -13.17 32.76 -7.23
CA VAL A 365 -13.21 31.57 -6.38
C VAL A 365 -14.33 30.65 -6.86
N VAL A 366 -14.04 29.35 -6.98
CA VAL A 366 -15.01 28.31 -7.34
C VAL A 366 -15.20 27.33 -6.19
N PHE A 367 -16.44 27.18 -5.75
CA PHE A 367 -16.90 26.06 -4.94
C PHE A 367 -17.78 25.19 -5.86
N ASP A 368 -17.41 23.93 -6.05
CA ASP A 368 -18.14 22.90 -6.81
C ASP A 368 -18.63 21.83 -5.83
N LYS A 369 -19.93 21.56 -5.79
CA LYS A 369 -20.56 20.57 -4.88
C LYS A 369 -20.20 20.76 -3.40
N PHE A 370 -20.11 22.00 -2.93
CA PHE A 370 -19.71 22.28 -1.54
C PHE A 370 -20.84 21.92 -0.55
N ARG A 371 -20.58 20.96 0.33
CA ARG A 371 -21.58 20.41 1.25
C ARG A 371 -21.54 21.14 2.59
N ILE A 372 -22.69 21.63 3.06
CA ILE A 372 -22.85 22.27 4.38
C ILE A 372 -23.84 21.45 5.19
N ILE A 373 -23.40 20.91 6.33
CA ILE A 373 -24.15 19.96 7.16
C ILE A 373 -24.25 20.50 8.59
N ASN A 374 -25.47 20.73 9.08
CA ASN A 374 -25.76 21.20 10.44
C ASN A 374 -24.96 22.45 10.90
N PRO A 375 -24.99 23.58 10.15
CA PRO A 375 -24.33 24.82 10.57
C PRO A 375 -25.08 25.44 11.77
N LYS A 376 -24.37 25.71 12.87
CA LYS A 376 -25.02 26.16 14.13
C LYS A 376 -25.50 27.62 14.13
N LYS A 377 -25.07 28.43 13.15
CA LYS A 377 -25.50 29.83 12.96
C LYS A 377 -26.42 29.93 11.75
N SER A 378 -27.73 29.79 11.96
CA SER A 378 -28.75 29.83 10.91
C SER A 378 -28.89 31.17 10.17
N SER A 379 -28.37 32.26 10.75
CA SER A 379 -28.24 33.57 10.09
C SER A 379 -26.79 33.86 9.70
N GLY A 380 -26.45 33.63 8.44
CA GLY A 380 -25.11 33.87 7.89
C GLY A 380 -24.12 32.72 8.05
N ALA A 381 -24.58 31.47 8.02
CA ALA A 381 -23.70 30.29 7.89
C ALA A 381 -22.74 30.42 6.70
N VAL A 382 -23.21 31.05 5.62
CA VAL A 382 -22.38 31.56 4.53
C VAL A 382 -22.36 33.09 4.59
N SER A 383 -21.17 33.69 4.62
CA SER A 383 -20.99 35.14 4.76
C SER A 383 -19.99 35.66 3.73
N LEU A 384 -20.47 36.45 2.77
CA LEU A 384 -19.71 36.95 1.63
C LEU A 384 -19.55 38.49 1.68
N GLY A 385 -18.31 38.93 1.83
CA GLY A 385 -17.89 40.33 1.79
C GLY A 385 -18.16 41.15 3.05
N LEU A 386 -18.87 40.58 4.03
CA LEU A 386 -18.85 41.11 5.39
C LEU A 386 -17.47 40.86 6.02
N ARG A 387 -17.05 41.78 6.87
CA ARG A 387 -16.00 41.57 7.85
C ARG A 387 -16.57 41.93 9.22
N GLU A 388 -16.83 40.95 10.07
CA GLU A 388 -17.52 41.14 11.36
C GLU A 388 -16.80 42.11 12.31
N ASP A 389 -15.46 42.21 12.22
CA ASP A 389 -14.67 43.19 12.97
C ASP A 389 -14.59 44.58 12.32
N HIS A 390 -15.08 44.74 11.08
CA HIS A 390 -15.20 46.01 10.34
C HIS A 390 -16.55 46.09 9.57
N PRO A 391 -17.72 46.03 10.25
CA PRO A 391 -19.02 45.89 9.57
C PRO A 391 -19.43 47.10 8.70
N ASN A 392 -18.76 48.24 8.88
CA ASN A 392 -18.97 49.47 8.09
C ASN A 392 -18.05 49.57 6.86
N ASP A 393 -17.10 48.64 6.68
CA ASP A 393 -16.18 48.58 5.53
C ASP A 393 -16.22 47.17 4.89
N PRO A 394 -17.27 46.86 4.10
CA PRO A 394 -17.42 45.55 3.49
C PRO A 394 -16.54 45.39 2.24
N TRP A 395 -15.67 44.37 2.24
CA TRP A 395 -14.70 44.12 1.18
C TRP A 395 -15.30 43.25 0.08
N PRO A 396 -15.14 43.62 -1.21
CA PRO A 396 -15.87 43.01 -2.30
C PRO A 396 -15.55 41.52 -2.49
N VAL A 397 -16.56 40.74 -2.87
CA VAL A 397 -16.42 39.36 -3.36
C VAL A 397 -16.96 39.32 -4.79
N THR A 398 -16.14 38.95 -5.77
CA THR A 398 -16.50 39.14 -7.19
C THR A 398 -16.11 38.02 -8.16
N GLY A 399 -16.99 37.73 -9.12
CA GLY A 399 -16.72 36.74 -10.17
C GLY A 399 -16.57 35.31 -9.63
N CYS A 400 -17.14 35.02 -8.46
CA CYS A 400 -17.08 33.71 -7.82
C CYS A 400 -18.28 32.84 -8.22
N THR A 401 -18.07 31.54 -8.29
CA THR A 401 -19.12 30.53 -8.47
C THR A 401 -19.22 29.71 -7.20
N LEU A 402 -20.41 29.60 -6.61
CA LEU A 402 -20.65 28.79 -5.43
C LEU A 402 -21.80 27.81 -5.70
N ASP A 403 -21.50 26.53 -5.89
CA ASP A 403 -22.47 25.45 -5.90
C ASP A 403 -22.51 24.78 -4.52
N ILE A 404 -23.65 24.85 -3.84
CA ILE A 404 -23.80 24.50 -2.42
C ILE A 404 -24.97 23.51 -2.22
N LEU A 405 -24.71 22.45 -1.46
CA LEU A 405 -25.72 21.54 -0.92
C LEU A 405 -25.80 21.70 0.60
N LEU A 406 -26.89 22.29 1.10
CA LEU A 406 -27.19 22.46 2.52
C LEU A 406 -28.11 21.36 3.06
N THR A 407 -27.75 20.80 4.21
CA THR A 407 -28.63 19.99 5.07
C THR A 407 -28.57 20.47 6.54
N GLY A 408 -29.73 20.65 7.17
CA GLY A 408 -29.84 21.08 8.58
C GLY A 408 -29.62 22.58 8.85
N GLY A 409 -29.98 23.01 10.06
CA GLY A 409 -30.03 24.42 10.50
C GLY A 409 -31.44 25.04 10.45
N ASP A 410 -31.69 26.11 11.20
CA ASP A 410 -32.99 26.81 11.15
C ASP A 410 -33.21 27.49 9.78
N PRO A 411 -34.46 27.69 9.32
CA PRO A 411 -34.80 28.33 8.03
C PRO A 411 -34.60 29.87 8.02
N GLY A 412 -33.50 30.35 8.60
CA GLY A 412 -33.10 31.75 8.62
C GLY A 412 -32.39 32.20 7.33
N THR A 413 -31.84 33.42 7.34
CA THR A 413 -31.05 33.97 6.23
C THR A 413 -29.70 33.25 6.13
N LEU A 414 -29.67 32.11 5.44
CA LEU A 414 -28.49 31.26 5.28
C LEU A 414 -27.26 32.03 4.79
N VAL A 415 -27.45 32.88 3.77
CA VAL A 415 -26.37 33.57 3.06
C VAL A 415 -26.47 35.08 3.22
N ASN A 416 -25.42 35.67 3.78
CA ASN A 416 -25.25 37.10 3.93
C ASN A 416 -24.33 37.66 2.85
N TYR A 417 -24.73 38.77 2.21
CA TYR A 417 -23.94 39.44 1.16
C TYR A 417 -23.68 40.90 1.51
N TYR A 418 -22.43 41.35 1.38
CA TYR A 418 -22.05 42.76 1.55
C TYR A 418 -21.00 43.12 0.50
N ASN A 419 -21.28 44.11 -0.35
CA ASN A 419 -20.40 44.52 -1.47
C ASN A 419 -20.05 43.39 -2.48
N ALA A 420 -20.75 42.26 -2.44
CA ALA A 420 -20.62 41.13 -3.37
C ALA A 420 -21.25 41.47 -4.73
N LYS A 421 -20.59 41.12 -5.85
CA LYS A 421 -21.02 41.51 -7.22
C LYS A 421 -20.65 40.45 -8.25
N ASN A 422 -21.52 40.19 -9.21
CA ASN A 422 -21.26 39.28 -10.34
C ASN A 422 -20.84 37.88 -9.88
N ASN A 423 -21.43 37.38 -8.79
CA ASN A 423 -21.25 36.00 -8.33
C ASN A 423 -22.46 35.18 -8.77
N LYS A 424 -22.21 33.94 -9.20
CA LYS A 424 -23.24 32.93 -9.45
C LYS A 424 -23.31 32.01 -8.24
N ILE A 425 -24.49 31.83 -7.66
CA ILE A 425 -24.68 30.98 -6.50
C ILE A 425 -25.84 30.02 -6.74
N THR A 426 -25.60 28.73 -6.53
CA THR A 426 -26.58 27.66 -6.55
C THR A 426 -26.69 27.09 -5.14
N ILE A 427 -27.90 26.95 -4.60
CA ILE A 427 -28.16 26.34 -3.28
C ILE A 427 -29.24 25.29 -3.47
N ASN A 428 -28.93 24.02 -3.19
CA ASN A 428 -29.85 22.88 -3.34
C ASN A 428 -30.49 22.79 -4.74
N GLY A 429 -29.78 23.24 -5.77
CA GLY A 429 -30.24 23.33 -7.16
C GLY A 429 -30.79 24.70 -7.58
N ASP A 430 -31.29 25.51 -6.65
CA ASP A 430 -31.82 26.85 -6.94
C ASP A 430 -30.68 27.83 -7.27
N THR A 431 -30.61 28.27 -8.53
CA THR A 431 -29.57 29.18 -9.03
C THR A 431 -30.01 30.64 -8.96
N SER A 432 -29.18 31.50 -8.39
CA SER A 432 -29.32 32.96 -8.38
C SER A 432 -28.04 33.67 -8.82
N GLU A 433 -28.18 34.65 -9.72
CA GLU A 433 -27.13 35.63 -10.01
C GLU A 433 -27.35 36.88 -9.16
N ILE A 434 -26.29 37.43 -8.58
CA ILE A 434 -26.39 38.58 -7.66
C ILE A 434 -26.11 39.90 -8.40
N PRO A 435 -27.14 40.74 -8.66
CA PRO A 435 -26.97 42.04 -9.30
C PRO A 435 -26.33 43.07 -8.36
N THR A 436 -25.78 44.14 -8.93
CA THR A 436 -25.07 45.18 -8.19
C THR A 436 -26.03 46.09 -7.40
N GLY A 437 -26.26 45.79 -6.11
CA GLY A 437 -27.06 46.63 -5.22
C GLY A 437 -27.02 46.18 -3.75
N THR A 438 -27.55 47.02 -2.86
CA THR A 438 -27.73 46.66 -1.44
C THR A 438 -28.86 45.64 -1.30
N VAL A 439 -28.70 44.68 -0.39
CA VAL A 439 -29.36 43.36 -0.44
C VAL A 439 -30.82 43.38 -0.04
N THR A 440 -31.62 42.55 -0.72
CA THR A 440 -32.88 41.99 -0.20
C THR A 440 -32.65 40.51 0.10
N PRO A 441 -33.05 39.96 1.26
CA PRO A 441 -32.85 38.53 1.56
C PRO A 441 -33.59 37.62 0.58
N ILE A 442 -32.97 36.49 0.24
CA ILE A 442 -33.64 35.38 -0.47
C ILE A 442 -34.24 34.46 0.62
N PRO A 443 -35.57 34.28 0.67
CA PRO A 443 -36.19 33.34 1.61
C PRO A 443 -35.98 31.90 1.14
N VAL A 444 -35.64 30.99 2.06
CA VAL A 444 -35.55 29.55 1.81
C VAL A 444 -36.96 28.98 1.68
N VAL A 445 -37.21 28.11 0.69
CA VAL A 445 -38.49 27.40 0.55
C VAL A 445 -38.59 26.31 1.61
N SER A 446 -39.61 26.39 2.47
CA SER A 446 -39.74 25.54 3.65
C SER A 446 -40.29 24.14 3.34
N GLY A 447 -39.44 23.12 3.48
CA GLY A 447 -39.85 21.73 3.74
C GLY A 447 -39.73 21.43 5.23
N ASP A 448 -40.84 21.51 5.96
CA ASP A 448 -40.98 21.23 7.40
C ASP A 448 -40.94 19.69 7.65
N THR A 449 -40.49 19.12 8.77
CA THR A 449 -40.33 19.65 10.15
C THR A 449 -39.05 19.17 10.87
N THR A 450 -38.44 20.07 11.64
CA THR A 450 -37.44 19.86 12.71
C THR A 450 -38.14 19.59 14.09
N PRO A 451 -37.50 19.41 15.29
CA PRO A 451 -36.24 20.02 15.75
C PRO A 451 -35.25 19.24 16.67
N THR A 452 -34.04 19.83 16.71
CA THR A 452 -32.88 19.76 17.63
C THR A 452 -33.15 20.52 18.97
N PRO A 453 -32.18 20.92 19.86
CA PRO A 453 -30.73 20.60 20.07
C PRO A 453 -30.25 20.48 21.57
N THR A 454 -28.91 20.36 21.76
CA THR A 454 -28.07 20.84 22.92
C THR A 454 -28.12 20.06 24.25
N GLN A 455 -27.10 20.06 25.15
CA GLN A 455 -25.84 20.84 25.34
C GLN A 455 -24.59 19.92 25.51
N VAL A 456 -23.38 20.53 25.54
CA VAL A 456 -22.14 19.93 26.11
C VAL A 456 -21.53 20.92 27.11
N PRO A 457 -21.13 20.47 28.31
CA PRO A 457 -20.12 21.15 29.14
C PRO A 457 -18.92 20.24 29.49
N GLU A 458 -17.74 20.84 29.65
CA GLU A 458 -16.52 20.18 30.13
C GLU A 458 -16.57 19.89 31.64
N GLY A 459 -15.85 18.85 32.08
CA GLY A 459 -15.60 18.54 33.50
C GLY A 459 -14.37 17.65 33.66
N GLU A 460 -13.64 17.79 34.77
CA GLU A 460 -12.46 16.97 35.09
C GLU A 460 -12.80 15.48 35.20
N LEU A 461 -11.87 14.59 34.81
CA LEU A 461 -11.99 13.15 35.05
C LEU A 461 -12.14 12.86 36.55
N PRO A 462 -13.30 12.38 37.04
CA PRO A 462 -13.47 12.02 38.44
C PRO A 462 -12.83 10.65 38.68
N SER A 463 -12.03 10.50 39.73
CA SER A 463 -11.51 9.20 40.13
C SER A 463 -12.64 8.31 40.66
N GLY A 464 -13.10 7.30 39.90
CA GLY A 464 -14.08 6.34 40.41
C GLY A 464 -14.56 5.23 39.47
N ALA A 465 -14.91 5.55 38.23
CA ALA A 465 -15.53 4.61 37.28
C ALA A 465 -14.99 4.81 35.84
N GLY A 466 -14.59 3.78 35.09
CA GLY A 466 -14.50 2.37 35.48
C GLY A 466 -13.40 1.63 34.71
N ASN A 467 -12.19 1.56 35.28
CA ASN A 467 -11.08 0.79 34.72
C ASN A 467 -11.36 -0.72 34.79
N GLY A 468 -12.06 -1.26 33.79
CA GLY A 468 -12.39 -2.67 33.70
C GLY A 468 -11.12 -3.53 33.58
N VAL A 469 -10.99 -4.56 34.40
CA VAL A 469 -9.84 -5.50 34.33
C VAL A 469 -10.26 -6.77 33.59
N ILE A 470 -9.46 -7.19 32.62
CA ILE A 470 -9.73 -8.39 31.82
C ILE A 470 -8.61 -9.44 32.05
N PRO A 471 -8.94 -10.68 32.43
CA PRO A 471 -10.28 -11.24 32.66
C PRO A 471 -10.95 -10.67 33.94
N GLY A 472 -12.29 -10.59 33.90
CA GLY A 472 -13.11 -9.95 34.93
C GLY A 472 -14.52 -9.64 34.43
N THR A 473 -15.30 -8.89 35.21
CA THR A 473 -16.65 -8.44 34.89
C THR A 473 -16.70 -6.92 34.87
N ILE A 474 -17.47 -6.36 33.94
CA ILE A 474 -17.75 -4.94 33.78
C ILE A 474 -19.27 -4.80 33.70
N GLU A 475 -19.88 -4.05 34.63
CA GLU A 475 -21.32 -3.73 34.58
C GLU A 475 -21.54 -2.67 33.47
N VAL A 476 -22.64 -2.76 32.72
CA VAL A 476 -22.81 -1.94 31.49
C VAL A 476 -23.22 -0.48 31.81
N GLU A 477 -23.70 -0.19 33.02
CA GLU A 477 -23.92 1.18 33.47
C GLU A 477 -22.63 1.94 33.90
N ASP A 478 -21.48 1.24 34.00
CA ASP A 478 -20.18 1.78 34.43
C ASP A 478 -19.28 2.22 33.24
N TYR A 479 -19.87 2.77 32.19
CA TYR A 479 -19.15 3.31 31.02
C TYR A 479 -18.36 4.60 31.32
N ASP A 480 -17.38 4.88 30.46
CA ASP A 480 -16.44 6.01 30.53
C ASP A 480 -17.15 7.36 30.75
N GLY A 481 -16.52 8.24 31.54
CA GLY A 481 -16.91 9.64 31.65
C GLY A 481 -16.60 10.46 30.38
N GLY A 482 -17.22 11.64 30.26
CA GLY A 482 -16.94 12.61 29.19
C GLY A 482 -18.16 13.06 28.38
N GLY A 483 -19.29 12.37 28.52
CA GLY A 483 -20.55 12.79 27.92
C GLY A 483 -20.75 12.36 26.45
N GLN A 484 -21.73 13.00 25.82
CA GLN A 484 -22.27 12.70 24.50
C GLN A 484 -21.24 12.84 23.36
N ASN A 485 -21.05 11.75 22.61
CA ASN A 485 -19.98 11.48 21.63
C ASN A 485 -18.57 11.24 22.22
N VAL A 486 -18.41 11.09 23.54
CA VAL A 486 -17.11 10.86 24.19
C VAL A 486 -17.10 9.54 24.96
N GLY A 487 -17.86 9.45 26.06
CA GLY A 487 -18.01 8.22 26.85
C GLY A 487 -19.19 7.36 26.39
N TYR A 488 -20.19 8.00 25.79
CA TYR A 488 -21.37 7.37 25.20
C TYR A 488 -21.92 8.22 24.05
N PHE A 489 -22.90 7.68 23.32
CA PHE A 489 -23.78 8.42 22.41
C PHE A 489 -25.19 7.84 22.55
N ASP A 490 -26.09 8.63 23.11
CA ASP A 490 -27.53 8.32 23.25
C ASP A 490 -28.33 9.18 22.23
N THR A 491 -29.44 8.70 21.68
CA THR A 491 -30.27 9.52 20.76
C THR A 491 -31.32 10.35 21.47
N THR A 492 -31.47 10.20 22.79
CA THR A 492 -32.30 11.00 23.68
C THR A 492 -31.52 12.14 24.35
N PRO A 493 -32.21 13.15 24.95
CA PRO A 493 -31.58 14.19 25.77
C PRO A 493 -31.68 13.94 27.29
N GLU A 494 -32.41 12.92 27.74
CA GLU A 494 -32.75 12.65 29.15
C GLU A 494 -32.81 11.15 29.40
N ASN A 495 -32.15 10.65 30.46
CA ASN A 495 -32.24 9.26 30.92
C ASN A 495 -33.70 8.90 31.29
N GLU A 496 -34.41 8.22 30.38
CA GLU A 496 -35.81 7.79 30.48
C GLU A 496 -36.02 6.75 31.60
N GLY A 497 -34.98 6.02 32.00
CA GLY A 497 -35.00 5.04 33.09
C GLY A 497 -34.81 5.65 34.50
N GLY A 498 -34.17 6.82 34.59
CA GLY A 498 -34.04 7.64 35.80
C GLY A 498 -33.18 7.06 36.94
N ALA A 499 -32.35 6.05 36.70
CA ALA A 499 -31.52 5.38 37.71
C ALA A 499 -30.00 5.60 37.50
N TYR A 500 -29.24 5.33 38.57
CA TYR A 500 -27.77 5.38 38.69
C TYR A 500 -27.07 6.72 38.36
N ARG A 501 -27.14 7.18 37.10
CA ARG A 501 -26.42 8.38 36.61
C ARG A 501 -27.39 9.43 36.07
N SER A 502 -26.91 10.68 36.05
CA SER A 502 -27.68 11.87 35.63
C SER A 502 -27.15 12.50 34.34
N ASP A 503 -26.36 11.75 33.58
CA ASP A 503 -26.06 12.03 32.17
C ASP A 503 -27.14 11.40 31.27
N GLY A 504 -26.94 11.45 29.95
CA GLY A 504 -28.00 11.21 28.96
C GLY A 504 -28.21 9.77 28.53
N VAL A 505 -27.67 8.77 29.24
CA VAL A 505 -27.87 7.35 28.91
C VAL A 505 -29.08 6.81 29.66
N ASP A 506 -29.96 6.10 28.96
CA ASP A 506 -31.13 5.44 29.54
C ASP A 506 -30.73 4.29 30.50
N ILE A 507 -30.77 4.53 31.81
CA ILE A 507 -30.45 3.55 32.85
C ILE A 507 -31.66 3.38 33.78
N GLU A 508 -32.18 2.16 33.91
CA GLU A 508 -33.28 1.82 34.83
C GLU A 508 -32.85 0.82 35.92
N TYR A 509 -33.59 0.76 37.03
CA TYR A 509 -33.36 -0.27 38.07
C TYR A 509 -34.12 -1.55 37.76
N SER A 510 -33.41 -2.66 37.54
CA SER A 510 -34.01 -3.96 37.21
C SER A 510 -33.83 -4.97 38.33
N ALA A 511 -34.92 -5.20 39.09
CA ALA A 511 -34.97 -6.24 40.11
C ALA A 511 -34.77 -7.68 39.56
N ALA A 512 -34.85 -7.87 38.23
CA ALA A 512 -34.59 -9.13 37.56
C ALA A 512 -33.13 -9.30 37.10
N ALA A 513 -32.42 -8.19 36.85
CA ALA A 513 -30.97 -8.16 36.71
C ALA A 513 -30.28 -8.34 38.08
N GLY A 514 -30.79 -7.63 39.09
CA GLY A 514 -30.25 -7.53 40.44
C GLY A 514 -29.53 -6.21 40.74
N GLY A 515 -29.40 -5.34 39.74
CA GLY A 515 -28.74 -4.03 39.80
C GLY A 515 -29.47 -3.00 38.93
N ASN A 516 -28.74 -2.02 38.41
CA ASN A 516 -29.26 -1.20 37.30
C ASN A 516 -29.03 -1.96 35.98
N VAL A 517 -29.59 -1.43 34.90
CA VAL A 517 -29.37 -1.89 33.52
C VAL A 517 -29.44 -0.68 32.61
N VAL A 518 -28.64 -0.64 31.55
CA VAL A 518 -28.87 0.32 30.46
C VAL A 518 -30.06 -0.20 29.67
N GLY A 519 -31.22 0.45 29.84
CA GLY A 519 -32.47 0.11 29.18
C GLY A 519 -32.72 0.96 27.95
N TYR A 520 -33.90 0.81 27.32
CA TYR A 520 -34.46 1.70 26.28
C TYR A 520 -33.63 1.94 25.00
N ASN A 521 -32.39 1.44 24.93
CA ASN A 521 -31.40 1.58 23.85
C ASN A 521 -32.03 1.56 22.45
N ARG A 522 -31.55 2.42 21.55
CA ARG A 522 -32.08 2.65 20.20
C ARG A 522 -31.00 2.38 19.16
N PRO A 523 -31.36 2.06 17.90
CA PRO A 523 -30.36 1.77 16.87
C PRO A 523 -29.39 2.94 16.63
N GLY A 524 -28.09 2.67 16.72
CA GLY A 524 -27.01 3.63 16.47
C GLY A 524 -26.37 4.24 17.72
N GLU A 525 -26.87 3.92 18.91
CA GLU A 525 -26.31 4.36 20.19
C GLU A 525 -25.02 3.60 20.52
N TRP A 526 -24.23 4.11 21.47
CA TRP A 526 -23.03 3.41 21.95
C TRP A 526 -22.55 3.83 23.35
N LEU A 527 -21.82 2.92 24.00
CA LEU A 527 -21.18 3.06 25.31
C LEU A 527 -19.70 2.66 25.20
N GLN A 528 -18.79 3.38 25.85
CA GLN A 528 -17.34 3.13 25.80
C GLN A 528 -16.76 2.78 27.18
N TYR A 529 -15.70 1.97 27.20
CA TYR A 529 -15.02 1.53 28.43
C TYR A 529 -13.51 1.47 28.21
N THR A 530 -12.75 2.12 29.09
CA THR A 530 -11.29 2.00 29.15
C THR A 530 -10.90 0.82 30.04
N VAL A 531 -10.19 -0.18 29.50
CA VAL A 531 -9.91 -1.46 30.17
C VAL A 531 -8.43 -1.83 30.17
N GLU A 532 -7.98 -2.57 31.20
CA GLU A 532 -6.64 -3.16 31.25
C GLU A 532 -6.72 -4.68 31.06
N VAL A 533 -6.22 -5.15 29.91
CA VAL A 533 -6.11 -6.57 29.57
C VAL A 533 -4.80 -7.12 30.09
N LYS A 534 -4.88 -8.07 31.03
CA LYS A 534 -3.72 -8.54 31.79
C LYS A 534 -2.78 -9.44 30.97
N GLU A 535 -3.25 -10.18 29.97
CA GLU A 535 -2.46 -11.08 29.14
C GLU A 535 -3.00 -11.13 27.70
N THR A 536 -2.14 -11.42 26.71
CA THR A 536 -2.59 -11.58 25.31
C THR A 536 -3.27 -12.93 25.16
N GLY A 537 -4.51 -12.98 24.65
CA GLY A 537 -5.22 -14.23 24.44
C GLY A 537 -6.65 -14.07 23.94
N THR A 538 -7.31 -15.22 23.73
CA THR A 538 -8.72 -15.28 23.33
C THR A 538 -9.62 -15.45 24.55
N TYR A 539 -10.46 -14.45 24.77
CA TYR A 539 -11.41 -14.37 25.86
C TYR A 539 -12.83 -14.70 25.37
N GLN A 540 -13.52 -15.60 26.06
CA GLN A 540 -14.98 -15.69 25.96
C GLN A 540 -15.59 -14.50 26.68
N VAL A 541 -16.37 -13.71 25.95
CA VAL A 541 -17.15 -12.58 26.47
C VAL A 541 -18.61 -13.01 26.60
N SER A 542 -19.19 -12.84 27.78
CA SER A 542 -20.59 -13.11 28.09
C SER A 542 -21.27 -11.77 28.37
N LEU A 543 -22.05 -11.27 27.42
CA LEU A 543 -22.88 -10.07 27.55
C LEU A 543 -24.29 -10.48 27.96
N ARG A 544 -24.78 -9.94 29.07
CA ARG A 544 -26.08 -10.26 29.62
C ARG A 544 -27.10 -9.19 29.22
N ALA A 545 -28.15 -9.61 28.49
CA ALA A 545 -29.07 -8.71 27.82
C ALA A 545 -30.51 -9.25 27.79
N ALA A 546 -31.48 -8.38 27.53
CA ALA A 546 -32.91 -8.72 27.41
C ALA A 546 -33.57 -7.97 26.25
N SER A 547 -34.48 -8.62 25.52
CA SER A 547 -35.31 -7.95 24.50
C SER A 547 -36.58 -8.74 24.19
N PRO A 548 -37.75 -8.11 23.99
CA PRO A 548 -38.92 -8.74 23.38
C PRO A 548 -38.83 -8.86 21.85
N ASN A 549 -37.74 -8.38 21.24
CA ASN A 549 -37.55 -8.34 19.78
C ASN A 549 -36.70 -9.52 19.31
N SER A 550 -36.97 -10.03 18.11
CA SER A 550 -36.20 -11.11 17.47
C SER A 550 -34.91 -10.64 16.77
N ASP A 551 -34.89 -9.38 16.34
CA ASP A 551 -33.99 -8.91 15.28
C ASP A 551 -33.18 -7.71 15.79
N THR A 552 -32.46 -7.89 16.89
CA THR A 552 -31.59 -6.86 17.48
C THR A 552 -30.19 -7.41 17.75
N SER A 553 -29.18 -6.56 17.54
CA SER A 553 -27.77 -6.87 17.68
C SER A 553 -27.04 -5.77 18.45
N LEU A 554 -25.80 -6.06 18.85
CA LEU A 554 -24.88 -5.10 19.46
C LEU A 554 -23.46 -5.36 18.95
N LYS A 555 -22.86 -4.35 18.33
CA LYS A 555 -21.47 -4.35 17.86
C LYS A 555 -20.51 -4.19 19.03
N PHE A 556 -19.45 -5.00 19.05
CA PHE A 556 -18.38 -4.97 20.05
C PHE A 556 -17.06 -4.60 19.38
N LEU A 557 -16.58 -3.39 19.67
CA LEU A 557 -15.36 -2.81 19.11
C LEU A 557 -14.23 -2.82 20.14
N VAL A 558 -13.01 -3.00 19.66
CA VAL A 558 -11.75 -2.85 20.40
C VAL A 558 -10.90 -1.83 19.64
N ASP A 559 -10.45 -0.78 20.32
CA ASP A 559 -9.66 0.33 19.78
C ASP A 559 -10.27 0.95 18.51
N GLY A 560 -11.60 1.03 18.45
CA GLY A 560 -12.36 1.56 17.32
C GLY A 560 -12.57 0.59 16.15
N LYS A 561 -12.06 -0.64 16.21
CA LYS A 561 -12.30 -1.69 15.21
C LYS A 561 -13.36 -2.69 15.73
N GLU A 562 -14.37 -3.00 14.93
CA GLU A 562 -15.32 -4.07 15.27
C GLU A 562 -14.61 -5.44 15.28
N THR A 563 -14.79 -6.18 16.38
CA THR A 563 -14.16 -7.50 16.59
C THR A 563 -15.16 -8.62 16.81
N ALA A 564 -16.38 -8.29 17.25
CA ALA A 564 -17.52 -9.18 17.30
C ALA A 564 -18.82 -8.39 17.18
N THR A 565 -19.92 -9.08 16.89
CA THR A 565 -21.29 -8.58 17.12
C THR A 565 -22.05 -9.63 17.90
N PHE A 566 -22.74 -9.22 18.97
CA PHE A 566 -23.68 -10.03 19.73
C PHE A 566 -25.05 -9.96 19.05
N ALA A 567 -25.65 -11.11 18.73
CA ALA A 567 -27.07 -11.17 18.39
C ALA A 567 -27.87 -11.30 19.70
N ILE A 568 -28.70 -10.32 20.02
CA ILE A 568 -29.50 -10.32 21.26
C ILE A 568 -30.82 -11.04 20.97
N PRO A 569 -31.06 -12.24 21.54
CA PRO A 569 -32.24 -13.03 21.19
C PRO A 569 -33.51 -12.45 21.81
N ASN A 570 -34.65 -12.85 21.26
CA ASN A 570 -35.94 -12.58 21.89
C ASN A 570 -36.06 -13.36 23.22
N THR A 571 -35.87 -12.67 24.33
CA THR A 571 -36.07 -13.18 25.69
C THR A 571 -37.51 -13.02 26.19
N GLY A 572 -38.39 -12.45 25.37
CA GLY A 572 -39.83 -12.33 25.58
C GLY A 572 -40.29 -11.06 26.32
N ASN A 573 -39.39 -10.35 27.01
CA ASN A 573 -39.63 -9.03 27.61
C ASN A 573 -38.32 -8.37 28.08
N TRP A 574 -38.35 -7.04 28.23
CA TRP A 574 -37.24 -6.18 28.69
C TRP A 574 -36.59 -6.58 30.02
N TYR A 575 -37.27 -7.37 30.85
CA TYR A 575 -36.81 -7.77 32.18
C TYR A 575 -36.40 -9.24 32.29
N THR A 576 -36.41 -10.00 31.19
CA THR A 576 -35.96 -11.39 31.16
C THR A 576 -34.58 -11.45 30.53
N PHE A 577 -33.53 -11.57 31.35
CA PHE A 577 -32.13 -11.50 30.89
C PHE A 577 -31.58 -12.87 30.50
N ALA A 578 -30.78 -12.90 29.42
CA ALA A 578 -30.03 -14.04 28.96
C ALA A 578 -28.56 -13.66 28.70
N ASP A 579 -27.64 -14.61 28.92
CA ASP A 579 -26.22 -14.47 28.63
C ASP A 579 -25.92 -14.82 27.15
N VAL A 580 -25.62 -13.83 26.34
CA VAL A 580 -25.17 -13.98 24.94
C VAL A 580 -23.64 -14.04 24.93
N LYS A 581 -23.07 -15.02 24.23
CA LYS A 581 -21.64 -15.32 24.29
C LYS A 581 -20.94 -15.24 22.94
N THR A 582 -19.73 -14.68 22.95
CA THR A 582 -18.81 -14.65 21.81
C THR A 582 -17.37 -14.86 22.28
N THR A 583 -16.40 -14.93 21.37
CA THR A 583 -14.98 -14.96 21.67
C THR A 583 -14.24 -13.83 20.95
N VAL A 584 -13.47 -13.05 21.69
CA VAL A 584 -12.64 -11.96 21.16
C VAL A 584 -11.18 -12.20 21.52
N THR A 585 -10.25 -11.84 20.64
CA THR A 585 -8.81 -11.89 20.93
C THR A 585 -8.33 -10.50 21.28
N LEU A 586 -7.71 -10.37 22.46
CA LEU A 586 -7.20 -9.11 22.99
C LEU A 586 -5.70 -9.25 23.23
N SER A 587 -4.95 -8.17 22.99
CA SER A 587 -3.56 -8.05 23.41
C SER A 587 -3.46 -7.63 24.88
N LYS A 588 -2.33 -7.94 25.53
CA LYS A 588 -1.97 -7.37 26.82
C LYS A 588 -1.74 -5.85 26.69
N GLY A 589 -2.47 -5.04 27.45
CA GLY A 589 -2.33 -3.59 27.45
C GLY A 589 -3.58 -2.87 27.94
N GLU A 590 -3.54 -1.54 27.91
CA GLU A 590 -4.74 -0.70 27.99
C GLU A 590 -5.44 -0.72 26.61
N HIS A 591 -6.75 -0.87 26.60
CA HIS A 591 -7.59 -0.96 25.41
C HIS A 591 -8.88 -0.14 25.60
N VAL A 592 -9.45 0.35 24.50
CA VAL A 592 -10.75 1.04 24.51
C VAL A 592 -11.80 0.12 23.89
N LEU A 593 -12.74 -0.34 24.71
CA LEU A 593 -13.89 -1.10 24.25
C LEU A 593 -15.05 -0.15 23.90
N ARG A 594 -15.84 -0.50 22.89
CA ARG A 594 -17.11 0.18 22.62
C ARG A 594 -18.21 -0.83 22.28
N LEU A 595 -19.33 -0.70 22.97
CA LEU A 595 -20.59 -1.37 22.67
C LEU A 595 -21.40 -0.42 21.78
N SER A 596 -21.91 -0.83 20.63
CA SER A 596 -22.82 -0.02 19.82
C SER A 596 -24.06 -0.79 19.40
N THR A 597 -25.23 -0.21 19.64
CA THR A 597 -26.53 -0.88 19.63
C THR A 597 -27.11 -0.91 18.21
N GLY A 598 -27.53 -2.08 17.75
CA GLY A 598 -28.17 -2.28 16.44
C GLY A 598 -29.70 -2.30 16.49
N GLY A 599 -30.30 -2.23 17.68
CA GLY A 599 -31.75 -2.28 17.89
C GLY A 599 -32.09 -2.27 19.38
N TYR A 600 -33.39 -2.35 19.69
CA TYR A 600 -33.86 -2.15 21.06
C TYR A 600 -33.67 -3.38 21.96
N HIS A 601 -32.93 -3.20 23.06
CA HIS A 601 -32.66 -4.16 24.12
C HIS A 601 -32.29 -3.46 25.44
N ASN A 602 -32.28 -4.21 26.54
CA ASN A 602 -31.70 -3.81 27.83
C ASN A 602 -30.40 -4.59 28.08
N LEU A 603 -29.40 -3.97 28.71
CA LEU A 603 -28.07 -4.51 28.98
C LEU A 603 -27.73 -4.47 30.48
N ASP A 604 -27.24 -5.58 31.02
CA ASP A 604 -26.87 -5.79 32.44
C ASP A 604 -25.34 -5.68 32.58
N ARG A 605 -24.58 -6.69 32.13
CA ARG A 605 -23.13 -6.73 32.30
C ARG A 605 -22.39 -7.55 31.27
N MET A 606 -21.09 -7.33 31.13
CA MET A 606 -20.19 -8.13 30.30
C MET A 606 -19.05 -8.78 31.10
N THR A 607 -18.87 -10.09 30.93
CA THR A 607 -17.88 -10.90 31.67
C THR A 607 -16.89 -11.58 30.73
N PHE A 608 -15.59 -11.41 31.00
CA PHE A 608 -14.47 -11.94 30.22
C PHE A 608 -13.80 -13.10 30.95
N SER A 609 -13.70 -14.24 30.27
CA SER A 609 -13.05 -15.46 30.79
C SER A 609 -12.10 -16.07 29.75
N THR A 610 -10.97 -16.65 30.16
CA THR A 610 -10.01 -17.27 29.22
C THR A 610 -10.58 -18.57 28.64
N SER A 611 -10.52 -18.73 27.32
CA SER A 611 -11.18 -19.86 26.64
C SER A 611 -10.33 -21.14 26.74
N GLY A 612 -10.88 -22.21 27.33
CA GLY A 612 -10.18 -23.47 27.63
C GLY A 612 -10.49 -24.65 26.69
N THR A 613 -9.52 -25.54 26.52
CA THR A 613 -9.52 -26.63 25.50
C THR A 613 -10.43 -27.82 25.85
N VAL A 614 -11.51 -28.04 25.07
CA VAL A 614 -12.36 -29.26 25.04
C VAL A 614 -12.93 -29.41 23.61
N THR A 615 -12.57 -30.39 22.77
CA THR A 615 -12.98 -31.82 22.69
C THR A 615 -14.47 -32.04 22.35
N SER A 616 -14.75 -32.55 21.14
CA SER A 616 -16.13 -32.67 20.59
C SER A 616 -16.69 -34.10 20.57
N THR A 617 -18.01 -34.23 20.68
CA THR A 617 -18.80 -35.44 20.30
C THR A 617 -20.09 -35.01 19.59
N THR A 618 -20.71 -35.92 18.82
CA THR A 618 -21.70 -35.59 17.76
C THR A 618 -23.07 -36.25 17.95
N THR A 619 -24.13 -35.66 17.37
CA THR A 619 -25.15 -36.36 16.54
C THR A 619 -26.08 -35.36 15.80
N ALA A 620 -26.37 -35.73 14.53
CA ALA A 620 -27.29 -35.19 13.51
C ALA A 620 -28.69 -34.68 13.94
N THR A 621 -29.48 -33.87 13.19
CA THR A 621 -29.40 -32.78 12.14
C THR A 621 -30.89 -32.42 11.78
N PRO A 622 -31.33 -31.62 10.75
CA PRO A 622 -30.67 -30.93 9.61
C PRO A 622 -31.16 -29.47 9.32
N THR A 623 -30.96 -29.02 8.07
CA THR A 623 -31.61 -27.87 7.38
C THR A 623 -31.57 -26.50 8.06
N GLN A 624 -30.36 -25.98 8.29
CA GLN A 624 -29.75 -25.02 7.36
C GLN A 624 -28.21 -25.17 7.43
N PRO A 625 -27.44 -25.06 6.32
CA PRO A 625 -25.99 -25.18 6.38
C PRO A 625 -25.32 -24.04 7.15
N THR A 626 -24.38 -24.42 8.00
CA THR A 626 -23.46 -23.55 8.74
C THR A 626 -22.31 -23.04 7.87
N ILE A 627 -21.85 -21.81 8.06
CA ILE A 627 -20.42 -21.49 8.01
C ILE A 627 -19.98 -20.60 9.20
N PRO A 628 -19.44 -21.21 10.26
CA PRO A 628 -18.29 -20.71 10.99
C PRO A 628 -17.02 -21.43 10.51
N GLY A 629 -15.94 -20.69 10.30
CA GLY A 629 -14.64 -21.24 9.88
C GLY A 629 -14.43 -21.27 8.36
N ALA A 630 -13.20 -21.51 7.95
CA ALA A 630 -12.78 -21.45 6.56
C ALA A 630 -13.24 -22.69 5.76
N ALA A 631 -13.87 -22.50 4.61
CA ALA A 631 -14.49 -23.56 3.82
C ALA A 631 -13.46 -24.55 3.25
N ALA A 632 -13.73 -25.85 3.36
CA ALA A 632 -12.77 -26.90 3.00
C ALA A 632 -12.58 -27.03 1.49
N ILE A 633 -11.32 -27.15 1.06
CA ILE A 633 -10.92 -27.47 -0.32
C ILE A 633 -10.14 -28.81 -0.29
N PRO A 634 -10.49 -29.83 -1.10
CA PRO A 634 -11.57 -29.87 -2.09
C PRO A 634 -12.96 -29.81 -1.45
N GLY A 635 -13.91 -29.18 -2.15
CA GLY A 635 -15.25 -28.90 -1.64
C GLY A 635 -16.07 -28.06 -2.61
N LEU A 636 -17.30 -27.74 -2.23
CA LEU A 636 -18.18 -26.79 -2.93
C LEU A 636 -18.43 -25.60 -2.01
N ILE A 637 -18.44 -24.40 -2.60
CA ILE A 637 -18.71 -23.13 -1.93
C ILE A 637 -19.77 -22.41 -2.78
N GLU A 638 -20.97 -22.25 -2.23
CA GLU A 638 -22.04 -21.44 -2.86
C GLU A 638 -21.61 -19.96 -2.86
N ALA A 639 -22.01 -19.19 -3.88
CA ALA A 639 -21.51 -17.84 -4.09
C ALA A 639 -22.02 -16.85 -3.03
N GLU A 640 -23.27 -17.00 -2.59
CA GLU A 640 -23.91 -16.21 -1.54
C GLU A 640 -23.30 -16.46 -0.13
N ASN A 641 -22.45 -17.49 -0.03
CA ASN A 641 -21.71 -17.87 1.17
C ASN A 641 -20.27 -17.27 1.21
N TYR A 642 -20.11 -16.05 0.68
CA TYR A 642 -18.94 -15.20 0.97
C TYR A 642 -18.90 -14.82 2.46
N ASN A 643 -17.74 -14.32 2.91
CA ASN A 643 -17.47 -14.04 4.32
C ASN A 643 -18.48 -13.05 4.95
N SER A 644 -18.54 -13.07 6.29
CA SER A 644 -19.05 -11.94 7.06
C SER A 644 -17.95 -10.87 7.20
N GLY A 645 -18.35 -9.60 7.18
CA GLY A 645 -17.42 -8.47 7.34
C GLY A 645 -17.90 -7.14 6.74
N GLY A 646 -18.82 -7.19 5.78
CA GLY A 646 -19.39 -6.01 5.14
C GLY A 646 -18.56 -5.45 3.99
N GLU A 647 -19.04 -4.32 3.48
CA GLU A 647 -18.46 -3.52 2.40
C GLU A 647 -16.99 -3.16 2.66
N GLY A 648 -16.15 -3.25 1.63
CA GLY A 648 -14.69 -3.09 1.69
C GLY A 648 -13.91 -4.20 2.39
N VAL A 649 -14.57 -5.13 3.09
CA VAL A 649 -13.91 -6.14 3.94
C VAL A 649 -14.17 -7.57 3.47
N ALA A 650 -15.43 -7.94 3.29
CA ALA A 650 -15.88 -9.26 2.84
C ALA A 650 -16.43 -9.25 1.41
N TYR A 651 -16.90 -8.09 0.94
CA TYR A 651 -17.28 -7.84 -0.45
C TYR A 651 -17.01 -6.36 -0.79
N HIS A 652 -17.17 -6.01 -2.06
CA HIS A 652 -17.40 -4.65 -2.54
C HIS A 652 -18.52 -4.71 -3.58
N ASP A 653 -19.62 -4.00 -3.31
CA ASP A 653 -20.73 -3.83 -4.24
C ASP A 653 -20.75 -2.37 -4.74
N THR A 654 -21.13 -2.13 -6.00
CA THR A 654 -21.26 -0.75 -6.51
C THR A 654 -22.61 -0.12 -6.17
N THR A 655 -23.53 -0.90 -5.60
CA THR A 655 -24.83 -0.47 -5.09
C THR A 655 -24.83 -0.37 -3.56
N PRO A 656 -25.71 0.46 -2.97
CA PRO A 656 -25.86 0.55 -1.52
C PRO A 656 -26.89 -0.44 -0.94
N GLN A 657 -27.49 -1.32 -1.76
CA GLN A 657 -28.61 -2.20 -1.38
C GLN A 657 -28.65 -3.43 -2.30
N ASN A 658 -28.74 -4.64 -1.73
CA ASN A 658 -29.07 -5.87 -2.45
C ASN A 658 -30.38 -5.71 -3.28
N GLU A 659 -30.24 -5.44 -4.59
CA GLU A 659 -31.31 -5.26 -5.57
C GLU A 659 -32.10 -6.56 -5.82
N GLY A 660 -31.48 -7.72 -5.61
CA GLY A 660 -32.12 -9.03 -5.65
C GLY A 660 -33.00 -9.34 -4.43
N GLY A 661 -32.71 -8.71 -3.29
CA GLY A 661 -33.52 -8.69 -2.07
C GLY A 661 -33.56 -9.97 -1.24
N GLU A 662 -32.80 -11.01 -1.61
CA GLU A 662 -32.90 -12.35 -1.03
C GLU A 662 -31.65 -12.79 -0.23
N TYR A 663 -31.82 -13.82 0.60
CA TYR A 663 -30.81 -14.48 1.47
C TYR A 663 -30.12 -13.62 2.54
N ARG A 664 -29.51 -12.48 2.19
CA ARG A 664 -28.73 -11.60 3.10
C ARG A 664 -29.18 -10.14 3.02
N GLN A 665 -28.99 -9.45 4.14
CA GLN A 665 -29.36 -8.04 4.34
C GLN A 665 -28.14 -7.09 4.27
N ASP A 666 -26.97 -7.61 3.84
CA ASP A 666 -25.83 -6.78 3.47
C ASP A 666 -25.92 -6.34 1.99
N GLY A 667 -24.90 -5.64 1.47
CA GLY A 667 -25.01 -4.88 0.24
C GLY A 667 -24.90 -5.67 -1.07
N VAL A 668 -24.63 -6.98 -1.03
CA VAL A 668 -24.41 -7.78 -2.25
C VAL A 668 -25.74 -8.16 -2.90
N ASP A 669 -25.85 -7.92 -4.20
CA ASP A 669 -26.98 -8.35 -5.02
C ASP A 669 -27.13 -9.90 -5.03
N ILE A 670 -28.13 -10.42 -4.31
CA ILE A 670 -28.46 -11.85 -4.22
C ILE A 670 -29.93 -12.07 -4.57
N GLU A 671 -30.18 -12.95 -5.54
CA GLU A 671 -31.52 -13.32 -6.00
C GLU A 671 -31.76 -14.83 -5.94
N MET A 672 -33.03 -15.26 -6.02
CA MET A 672 -33.40 -16.67 -6.06
C MET A 672 -33.46 -17.18 -7.52
N ALA A 673 -32.45 -17.91 -7.98
CA ALA A 673 -32.38 -18.45 -9.34
C ALA A 673 -33.35 -19.62 -9.53
N SER A 674 -34.57 -19.29 -9.93
CA SER A 674 -35.68 -20.23 -10.18
C SER A 674 -35.38 -21.38 -11.14
N SER A 675 -34.34 -21.29 -11.99
CA SER A 675 -33.90 -22.37 -12.88
C SER A 675 -32.92 -23.36 -12.23
N GLU A 676 -32.11 -22.90 -11.28
CA GLU A 676 -31.13 -23.69 -10.53
C GLU A 676 -31.74 -24.30 -9.25
N GLY A 677 -32.69 -23.59 -8.64
CA GLY A 677 -33.30 -23.95 -7.36
C GLY A 677 -32.49 -23.55 -6.13
N SER A 678 -31.49 -22.68 -6.30
CA SER A 678 -30.64 -22.09 -5.25
C SER A 678 -30.72 -20.56 -5.28
N TYR A 679 -30.15 -19.91 -4.25
CA TYR A 679 -29.76 -18.51 -4.36
C TYR A 679 -28.54 -18.37 -5.29
N VAL A 680 -28.31 -17.16 -5.78
CA VAL A 680 -27.15 -16.80 -6.59
C VAL A 680 -26.75 -15.37 -6.25
N VAL A 681 -25.47 -15.04 -6.38
CA VAL A 681 -25.06 -13.64 -6.50
C VAL A 681 -25.40 -13.19 -7.93
N GLY A 682 -26.31 -12.24 -8.04
CA GLY A 682 -26.84 -11.74 -9.32
C GLY A 682 -26.47 -10.28 -9.57
N TRP A 683 -26.92 -9.72 -10.70
CA TRP A 683 -26.84 -8.28 -11.03
C TRP A 683 -25.42 -7.66 -11.06
N VAL A 684 -24.38 -8.48 -10.87
CA VAL A 684 -22.98 -8.10 -10.64
C VAL A 684 -22.39 -7.26 -11.77
N ARG A 685 -21.59 -6.27 -11.39
CA ARG A 685 -21.12 -5.15 -12.22
C ARG A 685 -19.58 -5.08 -12.24
N PRO A 686 -18.98 -4.48 -13.28
CA PRO A 686 -17.53 -4.30 -13.33
C PRO A 686 -17.00 -3.45 -12.16
N GLY A 687 -16.05 -4.00 -11.39
CA GLY A 687 -15.42 -3.37 -10.24
C GLY A 687 -15.68 -4.09 -8.91
N GLU A 688 -16.76 -4.85 -8.83
CA GLU A 688 -17.25 -5.51 -7.61
C GLU A 688 -16.39 -6.72 -7.23
N TRP A 689 -16.43 -7.14 -5.96
CA TRP A 689 -15.74 -8.35 -5.53
C TRP A 689 -16.37 -9.05 -4.32
N LEU A 690 -16.13 -10.35 -4.20
CA LEU A 690 -16.55 -11.21 -3.08
C LEU A 690 -15.32 -11.89 -2.47
N LYS A 691 -15.24 -12.00 -1.14
CA LYS A 691 -14.12 -12.66 -0.44
C LYS A 691 -14.60 -13.82 0.42
N TYR A 692 -13.89 -14.94 0.34
CA TYR A 692 -14.14 -16.20 1.02
C TYR A 692 -12.89 -16.61 1.80
N SER A 693 -13.04 -17.16 3.00
CA SER A 693 -11.96 -17.83 3.73
C SER A 693 -12.04 -19.34 3.48
N VAL A 694 -10.93 -19.97 3.10
CA VAL A 694 -10.85 -21.40 2.75
C VAL A 694 -9.72 -22.12 3.48
N ASN A 695 -9.85 -23.44 3.62
CA ASN A 695 -8.81 -24.30 4.19
C ASN A 695 -8.53 -25.45 3.21
N VAL A 696 -7.36 -25.39 2.57
CA VAL A 696 -6.91 -26.35 1.55
C VAL A 696 -6.25 -27.54 2.23
N ALA A 697 -6.86 -28.72 2.10
CA ALA A 697 -6.48 -29.93 2.84
C ALA A 697 -5.15 -30.54 2.39
N THR A 698 -4.76 -30.33 1.13
CA THR A 698 -3.50 -30.81 0.54
C THR A 698 -3.07 -29.86 -0.58
N GLU A 699 -1.78 -29.55 -0.67
CA GLU A 699 -1.23 -28.74 -1.76
C GLU A 699 -1.36 -29.46 -3.11
N GLY A 700 -1.67 -28.71 -4.17
CA GLY A 700 -1.66 -29.23 -5.53
C GLY A 700 -2.54 -28.47 -6.50
N VAL A 701 -2.70 -29.03 -7.70
CA VAL A 701 -3.61 -28.49 -8.73
C VAL A 701 -5.03 -28.96 -8.46
N TYR A 702 -5.97 -28.02 -8.49
CA TYR A 702 -7.40 -28.24 -8.38
C TYR A 702 -8.10 -27.85 -9.68
N ASP A 703 -9.01 -28.69 -10.14
CA ASP A 703 -10.01 -28.31 -11.13
C ASP A 703 -11.12 -27.53 -10.39
N VAL A 704 -11.26 -26.24 -10.70
CA VAL A 704 -12.19 -25.31 -10.08
C VAL A 704 -13.33 -25.00 -11.05
N SER A 705 -14.51 -25.54 -10.76
CA SER A 705 -15.72 -25.38 -11.57
C SER A 705 -16.57 -24.23 -11.04
N PHE A 706 -16.85 -23.21 -11.86
CA PHE A 706 -17.72 -22.08 -11.54
C PHE A 706 -19.05 -22.20 -12.31
N ARG A 707 -20.17 -22.01 -11.61
CA ARG A 707 -21.53 -22.04 -12.18
C ARG A 707 -22.01 -20.62 -12.43
N VAL A 708 -22.14 -20.23 -13.69
CA VAL A 708 -22.17 -18.81 -14.13
C VAL A 708 -23.20 -18.57 -15.25
N SER A 709 -23.66 -17.33 -15.39
CA SER A 709 -24.55 -16.90 -16.48
C SER A 709 -24.34 -15.44 -16.89
N SER A 710 -24.51 -15.11 -18.17
CA SER A 710 -24.62 -13.73 -18.63
C SER A 710 -25.39 -13.66 -19.97
N PRO A 711 -26.27 -12.67 -20.21
CA PRO A 711 -26.80 -12.37 -21.55
C PRO A 711 -25.76 -11.71 -22.46
N ASN A 712 -24.62 -11.32 -21.92
CA ASN A 712 -23.55 -10.61 -22.62
C ASN A 712 -22.35 -11.53 -22.81
N SER A 713 -21.39 -11.11 -23.64
CA SER A 713 -20.13 -11.84 -23.88
C SER A 713 -18.90 -11.11 -23.30
N ASP A 714 -19.12 -10.08 -22.48
CA ASP A 714 -18.10 -9.36 -21.71
C ASP A 714 -17.96 -9.87 -20.25
N GLY A 715 -18.94 -10.66 -19.78
CA GLY A 715 -18.98 -11.28 -18.46
C GLY A 715 -17.66 -11.96 -18.10
N SER A 716 -17.02 -11.51 -17.02
CA SER A 716 -15.72 -12.02 -16.62
C SER A 716 -15.37 -11.63 -15.18
N PHE A 717 -14.57 -12.45 -14.52
CA PHE A 717 -14.01 -12.15 -13.20
C PHE A 717 -12.62 -12.79 -13.04
N ARG A 718 -11.79 -12.23 -12.17
CA ARG A 718 -10.49 -12.82 -11.79
C ARG A 718 -10.59 -13.39 -10.39
N MET A 719 -10.03 -14.58 -10.21
CA MET A 719 -9.89 -15.23 -8.91
C MET A 719 -8.51 -14.90 -8.34
N GLN A 720 -8.48 -14.42 -7.11
CA GLN A 720 -7.30 -14.19 -6.31
C GLN A 720 -7.18 -15.22 -5.18
N VAL A 721 -5.95 -15.58 -4.82
CA VAL A 721 -5.61 -16.28 -3.58
C VAL A 721 -4.64 -15.39 -2.80
N ASP A 722 -5.04 -15.01 -1.58
CA ASP A 722 -4.31 -14.12 -0.66
C ASP A 722 -3.84 -12.77 -1.26
N GLY A 723 -4.52 -12.32 -2.32
CA GLY A 723 -4.27 -11.07 -3.04
C GLY A 723 -3.68 -11.24 -4.44
N THR A 724 -3.08 -12.39 -4.72
CA THR A 724 -2.46 -12.72 -6.02
C THR A 724 -3.49 -13.28 -6.98
N ASP A 725 -3.62 -12.73 -8.19
CA ASP A 725 -4.48 -13.29 -9.24
C ASP A 725 -3.97 -14.70 -9.66
N VAL A 726 -4.82 -15.72 -9.57
CA VAL A 726 -4.48 -17.12 -9.90
C VAL A 726 -5.14 -17.64 -11.17
N CYS A 727 -6.31 -17.10 -11.55
CA CYS A 727 -6.90 -17.34 -12.88
C CYS A 727 -7.95 -16.27 -13.24
N THR A 728 -8.13 -16.02 -14.53
CA THR A 728 -9.27 -15.23 -15.04
C THR A 728 -10.34 -16.17 -15.59
N VAL A 729 -11.57 -16.00 -15.15
CA VAL A 729 -12.77 -16.72 -15.60
C VAL A 729 -13.51 -15.86 -16.60
N MET A 730 -13.58 -16.32 -17.86
CA MET A 730 -14.48 -15.74 -18.86
C MET A 730 -15.84 -16.43 -18.75
N VAL A 731 -16.90 -15.65 -18.58
CA VAL A 731 -18.28 -16.14 -18.54
C VAL A 731 -18.84 -16.10 -19.97
N PRO A 732 -19.15 -17.25 -20.58
CA PRO A 732 -19.71 -17.27 -21.93
C PRO A 732 -21.15 -16.74 -21.90
N ASN A 733 -21.57 -16.17 -23.03
CA ASN A 733 -22.95 -15.74 -23.21
C ASN A 733 -23.91 -16.94 -23.14
N THR A 734 -24.77 -16.96 -22.11
CA THR A 734 -25.82 -17.96 -21.87
C THR A 734 -27.20 -17.48 -22.28
N GLY A 735 -27.30 -16.28 -22.87
CA GLY A 735 -28.52 -15.68 -23.40
C GLY A 735 -29.43 -14.99 -22.38
N ASN A 736 -29.33 -15.29 -21.08
CA ASN A 736 -29.98 -14.57 -19.99
C ASN A 736 -29.38 -14.95 -18.61
N TYR A 737 -29.52 -14.06 -17.62
CA TYR A 737 -29.05 -14.25 -16.24
C TYR A 737 -29.70 -15.43 -15.49
N ASN A 738 -30.83 -15.98 -15.97
CA ASN A 738 -31.45 -17.17 -15.35
C ASN A 738 -31.12 -18.46 -16.12
N SER A 739 -30.13 -18.44 -17.01
CA SER A 739 -29.64 -19.62 -17.74
C SER A 739 -28.16 -19.85 -17.44
N TYR A 740 -27.84 -20.88 -16.66
CA TYR A 740 -26.47 -21.11 -16.17
C TYR A 740 -25.73 -22.18 -16.95
N THR A 741 -24.44 -21.96 -17.14
CA THR A 741 -23.47 -22.96 -17.58
C THR A 741 -22.37 -23.15 -16.53
N THR A 742 -21.47 -24.10 -16.76
CA THR A 742 -20.33 -24.36 -15.86
C THR A 742 -19.03 -24.24 -16.64
N VAL A 743 -18.14 -23.37 -16.18
CA VAL A 743 -16.78 -23.20 -16.69
C VAL A 743 -15.78 -23.78 -15.69
N VAL A 744 -14.66 -24.31 -16.16
CA VAL A 744 -13.65 -24.96 -15.29
C VAL A 744 -12.29 -24.34 -15.56
N GLN A 745 -11.60 -23.95 -14.49
CA GLN A 745 -10.19 -23.52 -14.52
C GLN A 745 -9.32 -24.46 -13.70
N GLN A 746 -8.02 -24.50 -13.99
CA GLN A 746 -7.04 -25.26 -13.21
C GLN A 746 -6.23 -24.28 -12.35
N VAL A 747 -6.26 -24.47 -11.05
CA VAL A 747 -5.68 -23.54 -10.06
C VAL A 747 -4.75 -24.33 -9.13
N SER A 748 -3.50 -23.91 -9.02
CA SER A 748 -2.58 -24.45 -8.01
C SER A 748 -2.88 -23.79 -6.67
N LEU A 749 -3.11 -24.59 -5.62
CA LEU A 749 -3.42 -24.10 -4.28
C LEU A 749 -2.43 -24.67 -3.26
N PRO A 750 -1.76 -23.82 -2.45
CA PRO A 750 -0.97 -24.27 -1.29
C PRO A 750 -1.88 -24.87 -0.21
N ALA A 751 -1.30 -25.66 0.70
CA ALA A 751 -2.02 -26.27 1.82
C ALA A 751 -2.16 -25.30 3.01
N GLY A 752 -3.33 -25.28 3.65
CA GLY A 752 -3.61 -24.50 4.84
C GLY A 752 -4.73 -23.48 4.68
N GLY A 753 -4.77 -22.50 5.59
CA GLY A 753 -5.78 -21.45 5.63
C GLY A 753 -5.44 -20.29 4.70
N HIS A 754 -6.30 -20.05 3.70
CA HIS A 754 -6.12 -19.05 2.66
C HIS A 754 -7.39 -18.21 2.49
N THR A 755 -7.28 -17.09 1.78
CA THR A 755 -8.43 -16.28 1.37
C THR A 755 -8.55 -16.22 -0.14
N ILE A 756 -9.75 -16.51 -0.66
CA ILE A 756 -10.08 -16.36 -2.07
C ILE A 756 -10.83 -15.04 -2.25
N ARG A 757 -10.50 -14.24 -3.25
CA ARG A 757 -11.34 -13.12 -3.71
C ARG A 757 -11.71 -13.32 -5.17
N LEU A 758 -12.98 -13.20 -5.51
CA LEU A 758 -13.45 -13.10 -6.90
C LEU A 758 -13.70 -11.62 -7.19
N TYR A 759 -13.04 -11.05 -8.19
CA TYR A 759 -13.19 -9.64 -8.60
C TYR A 759 -13.75 -9.58 -10.03
N PHE A 760 -14.91 -8.95 -10.18
CA PHE A 760 -15.71 -8.93 -11.40
C PHE A 760 -15.30 -7.77 -12.32
N ASN A 761 -15.16 -8.06 -13.61
CA ASN A 761 -14.73 -7.11 -14.64
C ASN A 761 -15.78 -6.97 -15.78
N GLY A 762 -16.86 -7.76 -15.74
CA GLY A 762 -17.94 -7.79 -16.72
C GLY A 762 -19.20 -8.41 -16.12
N TYR A 763 -20.38 -8.07 -16.65
CA TYR A 763 -21.68 -8.41 -16.06
C TYR A 763 -21.96 -9.92 -16.07
N THR A 764 -22.34 -10.49 -14.92
CA THR A 764 -22.59 -11.94 -14.74
C THR A 764 -23.40 -12.21 -13.47
N ASN A 765 -24.06 -13.37 -13.39
CA ASN A 765 -24.43 -13.98 -12.10
C ASN A 765 -23.47 -15.14 -11.80
N LEU A 766 -23.31 -15.49 -10.52
CA LEU A 766 -22.52 -16.62 -10.02
C LEU A 766 -23.36 -17.41 -9.00
N ASN A 767 -23.49 -18.73 -9.20
CA ASN A 767 -24.20 -19.63 -8.30
C ASN A 767 -23.25 -20.31 -7.30
N TRP A 768 -22.19 -20.97 -7.78
CA TRP A 768 -21.21 -21.63 -6.90
C TRP A 768 -19.85 -21.81 -7.55
N MET A 769 -18.83 -22.07 -6.71
CA MET A 769 -17.51 -22.55 -7.12
C MET A 769 -17.17 -23.88 -6.42
N LYS A 770 -16.60 -24.83 -7.16
CA LYS A 770 -16.35 -26.20 -6.69
C LYS A 770 -14.96 -26.68 -7.04
N PHE A 771 -14.20 -27.07 -6.03
CA PHE A 771 -12.80 -27.48 -6.09
C PHE A 771 -12.67 -29.01 -6.05
N GLN A 772 -11.98 -29.59 -7.02
CA GLN A 772 -11.68 -31.03 -7.08
C GLN A 772 -10.19 -31.26 -7.31
N THR A 773 -9.56 -32.16 -6.54
CA THR A 773 -8.13 -32.48 -6.67
C THR A 773 -7.81 -33.12 -8.03
N ASN A 774 -6.88 -32.53 -8.79
CA ASN A 774 -6.50 -33.04 -10.10
C ASN A 774 -5.43 -34.14 -9.99
N THR A 775 -5.85 -35.40 -9.97
CA THR A 775 -4.95 -36.57 -9.89
C THR A 775 -4.45 -37.00 -11.27
N GLY A 776 -3.66 -36.14 -11.93
CA GLY A 776 -3.06 -36.41 -13.24
C GLY A 776 -2.01 -37.54 -13.22
N ILE A 777 -2.03 -38.41 -14.23
CA ILE A 777 -1.10 -39.55 -14.37
C ILE A 777 0.18 -39.11 -15.11
N THR A 778 1.32 -39.74 -14.78
CA THR A 778 2.69 -39.39 -15.23
C THR A 778 2.93 -39.41 -16.75
N GLN A 779 3.87 -38.58 -17.22
CA GLN A 779 4.27 -38.39 -18.63
C GLN A 779 4.84 -39.62 -19.36
N GLY A 780 4.81 -39.57 -20.70
CA GLY A 780 5.62 -40.37 -21.65
C GLY A 780 5.90 -39.59 -22.95
N THR A 781 6.98 -39.91 -23.67
CA THR A 781 7.59 -39.04 -24.72
C THR A 781 7.55 -39.61 -26.16
N ALA A 782 7.44 -38.75 -27.19
CA ALA A 782 7.74 -39.06 -28.62
C ALA A 782 7.90 -37.79 -29.50
N THR A 783 8.36 -37.93 -30.76
CA THR A 783 8.83 -36.86 -31.69
C THR A 783 8.11 -36.83 -33.08
N PRO A 784 8.29 -35.79 -33.95
CA PRO A 784 7.32 -35.38 -35.00
C PRO A 784 7.70 -35.76 -36.47
N THR A 785 6.89 -35.38 -37.51
CA THR A 785 7.31 -35.09 -38.93
C THR A 785 6.19 -34.66 -39.94
N ALA A 786 6.49 -33.64 -40.80
CA ALA A 786 6.02 -33.33 -42.19
C ALA A 786 4.69 -32.57 -42.56
N THR A 787 4.78 -31.76 -43.62
CA THR A 787 3.77 -30.82 -44.20
C THR A 787 3.68 -30.91 -45.73
N PRO A 788 2.48 -30.92 -46.36
CA PRO A 788 2.19 -30.09 -47.58
C PRO A 788 0.68 -29.72 -47.82
N THR A 789 0.21 -28.91 -48.79
CA THR A 789 0.69 -27.68 -49.48
C THR A 789 -0.45 -27.08 -50.38
N VAL A 790 -0.81 -25.80 -50.18
CA VAL A 790 -1.36 -24.74 -51.10
C VAL A 790 -2.12 -25.09 -52.42
N THR A 791 -3.29 -24.45 -52.65
CA THR A 791 -3.70 -23.65 -53.86
C THR A 791 -5.12 -23.05 -53.70
N ALA A 792 -5.41 -21.85 -54.23
CA ALA A 792 -6.70 -21.15 -54.13
C ALA A 792 -7.09 -20.36 -55.40
N THR A 793 -8.39 -20.04 -55.61
CA THR A 793 -8.86 -19.05 -56.61
C THR A 793 -10.30 -18.48 -56.39
N SER A 794 -10.39 -17.19 -56.07
CA SER A 794 -11.35 -16.14 -56.52
C SER A 794 -12.85 -16.41 -56.79
N GLY A 795 -13.72 -15.49 -56.30
CA GLY A 795 -14.57 -14.72 -57.25
C GLY A 795 -15.97 -14.20 -56.83
N GLN A 796 -16.05 -12.92 -56.42
CA GLN A 796 -17.14 -11.94 -56.68
C GLN A 796 -18.53 -12.12 -56.01
N GLY A 797 -19.14 -11.03 -55.50
CA GLY A 797 -20.55 -11.08 -55.08
C GLY A 797 -21.33 -9.79 -54.78
N LEU A 798 -20.96 -9.03 -53.75
CA LEU A 798 -21.65 -7.85 -53.18
C LEU A 798 -23.07 -8.08 -52.60
N THR A 799 -23.24 -7.87 -51.28
CA THR A 799 -24.03 -6.73 -50.75
C THR A 799 -23.89 -6.61 -49.22
N LEU A 800 -23.57 -5.42 -48.73
CA LEU A 800 -23.35 -5.12 -47.31
C LEU A 800 -24.65 -5.10 -46.47
N PRO A 801 -24.76 -5.91 -45.39
CA PRO A 801 -25.57 -5.58 -44.23
C PRO A 801 -24.81 -4.62 -43.29
N ALA A 802 -25.50 -4.03 -42.32
CA ALA A 802 -24.88 -3.12 -41.34
C ALA A 802 -23.95 -3.87 -40.35
N PRO A 803 -22.88 -3.24 -39.85
CA PRO A 803 -22.01 -3.84 -38.85
C PRO A 803 -22.77 -4.10 -37.55
N LEU A 804 -22.73 -5.36 -37.11
CA LEU A 804 -23.11 -5.75 -35.75
C LEU A 804 -21.97 -5.34 -34.80
N PRO A 805 -22.24 -4.67 -33.67
CA PRO A 805 -21.25 -4.53 -32.61
C PRO A 805 -21.11 -5.86 -31.86
N THR A 806 -20.35 -6.80 -32.43
CA THR A 806 -20.06 -8.09 -31.80
C THR A 806 -19.12 -7.92 -30.61
N THR A 807 -19.61 -8.30 -29.43
CA THR A 807 -18.85 -8.44 -28.19
C THR A 807 -17.69 -9.44 -28.34
N TYR A 808 -16.64 -9.23 -27.55
CA TYR A 808 -15.32 -9.86 -27.67
C TYR A 808 -15.31 -11.39 -27.72
N GLY A 809 -14.57 -11.90 -28.70
CA GLY A 809 -14.24 -13.32 -28.78
C GLY A 809 -13.14 -13.68 -27.79
N SER A 810 -13.45 -14.54 -26.81
CA SER A 810 -12.40 -15.36 -26.21
C SER A 810 -12.03 -16.44 -27.23
N GLY A 811 -10.91 -16.25 -27.93
CA GLY A 811 -10.49 -17.13 -29.02
C GLY A 811 -10.24 -18.54 -28.49
N VAL A 812 -10.97 -19.56 -28.97
CA VAL A 812 -10.85 -20.91 -28.43
C VAL A 812 -9.86 -21.74 -29.24
N ILE A 813 -8.87 -22.32 -28.57
CA ILE A 813 -7.80 -23.12 -29.17
C ILE A 813 -8.00 -24.60 -28.81
N PRO A 814 -8.03 -25.55 -29.75
CA PRO A 814 -7.91 -25.35 -31.20
C PRO A 814 -9.15 -24.68 -31.81
N GLY A 815 -8.90 -23.88 -32.84
CA GLY A 815 -9.85 -23.01 -33.52
C GLY A 815 -9.14 -21.95 -34.38
N VAL A 816 -9.90 -21.05 -34.98
CA VAL A 816 -9.39 -19.91 -35.76
C VAL A 816 -9.65 -18.62 -34.98
N ILE A 817 -8.70 -17.71 -35.02
CA ILE A 817 -8.76 -16.36 -34.45
C ILE A 817 -8.45 -15.40 -35.59
N GLN A 818 -9.41 -14.56 -35.96
CA GLN A 818 -9.22 -13.52 -36.96
C GLN A 818 -8.25 -12.45 -36.44
N ALA A 819 -7.50 -11.80 -37.32
CA ALA A 819 -6.53 -10.79 -36.90
C ALA A 819 -7.21 -9.48 -36.43
N GLU A 820 -8.36 -9.17 -37.03
CA GLU A 820 -9.23 -8.05 -36.71
C GLU A 820 -10.06 -8.26 -35.41
N ASP A 821 -10.16 -9.50 -34.91
CA ASP A 821 -10.79 -9.89 -33.63
C ASP A 821 -9.86 -9.69 -32.41
N TYR A 822 -9.03 -8.65 -32.44
CA TYR A 822 -8.18 -8.28 -31.30
C TYR A 822 -9.01 -7.70 -30.13
N ASN A 823 -8.47 -7.80 -28.91
CA ASN A 823 -9.09 -7.31 -27.68
C ASN A 823 -9.34 -5.78 -27.72
N ILE A 824 -10.40 -5.28 -27.07
CA ILE A 824 -10.48 -3.84 -26.78
C ILE A 824 -9.54 -3.39 -25.67
N GLY A 825 -9.45 -2.06 -25.61
CA GLY A 825 -8.85 -1.25 -24.57
C GLY A 825 -8.27 0.05 -25.15
N GLY A 826 -8.23 0.15 -26.48
CA GLY A 826 -7.51 1.19 -27.21
C GLY A 826 -6.02 0.87 -27.32
N GLN A 827 -5.29 1.87 -27.80
CA GLN A 827 -3.84 1.90 -27.89
C GLN A 827 -3.17 1.46 -26.58
N ASN A 828 -2.15 0.62 -26.68
CA ASN A 828 -1.40 -0.04 -25.60
C ASN A 828 -2.16 -1.05 -24.72
N VAL A 829 -3.46 -1.24 -24.89
CA VAL A 829 -4.24 -2.21 -24.08
C VAL A 829 -4.73 -3.38 -24.92
N GLY A 830 -5.34 -3.09 -26.08
CA GLY A 830 -5.83 -4.08 -27.04
C GLY A 830 -4.90 -4.29 -28.25
N TYR A 831 -4.25 -3.21 -28.67
CA TYR A 831 -3.35 -3.15 -29.82
C TYR A 831 -2.29 -2.05 -29.60
N TYR A 832 -1.34 -1.95 -30.52
CA TYR A 832 -0.48 -0.78 -30.70
C TYR A 832 -0.26 -0.55 -32.18
N ASP A 833 -0.82 0.55 -32.68
CA ASP A 833 -0.62 1.06 -34.05
C ASP A 833 0.35 2.27 -33.99
N THR A 834 1.29 2.40 -34.93
CA THR A 834 2.22 3.56 -34.96
C THR A 834 1.71 4.70 -35.85
N THR A 835 0.43 4.65 -36.19
CA THR A 835 -0.34 5.70 -36.85
C THR A 835 -1.46 6.19 -35.93
N SER A 836 -2.26 7.14 -36.40
CA SER A 836 -3.33 7.77 -35.62
C SER A 836 -4.60 7.90 -36.46
N SER A 837 -4.84 6.90 -37.33
CA SER A 837 -5.96 6.81 -38.27
C SER A 837 -5.98 5.42 -38.90
N ASN A 838 -7.05 4.66 -38.75
CA ASN A 838 -7.30 3.48 -39.60
C ASN A 838 -7.52 3.94 -41.05
N PHE A 839 -6.49 3.79 -41.89
CA PHE A 839 -6.44 4.14 -43.31
C PHE A 839 -7.32 3.25 -44.19
N GLY A 840 -7.66 2.04 -43.73
CA GLY A 840 -8.65 1.17 -44.39
C GLY A 840 -10.11 1.53 -44.03
N GLY A 841 -10.33 2.01 -42.80
CA GLY A 841 -11.57 2.65 -42.36
C GLY A 841 -12.78 1.73 -42.22
N ILE A 842 -12.57 0.42 -42.03
CA ILE A 842 -13.65 -0.58 -41.89
C ILE A 842 -13.45 -1.52 -40.69
N TYR A 843 -14.49 -2.30 -40.39
CA TYR A 843 -14.61 -3.28 -39.29
C TYR A 843 -14.55 -2.66 -37.89
N ARG A 844 -13.56 -1.82 -37.60
CA ARG A 844 -13.35 -1.10 -36.32
C ARG A 844 -13.06 0.38 -36.55
N ASN A 845 -13.36 1.21 -35.56
CA ASN A 845 -13.17 2.68 -35.61
C ASN A 845 -11.93 3.14 -34.82
N GLU A 846 -11.29 2.21 -34.12
CA GLU A 846 -10.00 2.33 -33.46
C GLU A 846 -8.84 2.49 -34.47
N ASP A 847 -7.64 2.86 -34.00
CA ASP A 847 -6.55 3.30 -34.89
C ASP A 847 -5.94 2.19 -35.77
N VAL A 848 -6.16 0.90 -35.47
CA VAL A 848 -5.58 -0.22 -36.23
C VAL A 848 -6.05 -0.20 -37.68
N ASP A 849 -5.09 -0.23 -38.60
CA ASP A 849 -5.31 -0.35 -40.02
C ASP A 849 -6.00 -1.67 -40.42
N VAL A 850 -7.29 -1.60 -40.80
CA VAL A 850 -8.10 -2.75 -41.28
C VAL A 850 -8.78 -2.41 -42.61
N GLU A 851 -8.54 -3.24 -43.63
CA GLU A 851 -9.10 -3.14 -44.99
C GLU A 851 -9.76 -4.47 -45.42
N LEU A 852 -10.43 -4.51 -46.57
CA LEU A 852 -10.89 -5.77 -47.18
C LEU A 852 -9.81 -6.34 -48.10
N ALA A 853 -9.60 -7.65 -48.05
CA ALA A 853 -8.70 -8.33 -48.99
C ALA A 853 -9.23 -8.26 -50.45
N ASP A 854 -8.35 -8.00 -51.42
CA ASP A 854 -8.75 -7.81 -52.84
C ASP A 854 -9.58 -9.00 -53.38
N GLY A 855 -10.88 -8.77 -53.55
CA GLY A 855 -11.81 -9.72 -54.17
C GLY A 855 -12.67 -10.55 -53.21
N GLY A 856 -12.68 -10.23 -51.91
CA GLY A 856 -13.61 -10.80 -50.92
C GLY A 856 -14.22 -9.74 -49.99
N ASP A 857 -15.20 -10.15 -49.18
CA ASP A 857 -15.81 -9.35 -48.10
C ASP A 857 -15.12 -9.63 -46.74
N ASP A 858 -13.85 -10.07 -46.77
CA ASP A 858 -13.07 -10.60 -45.65
C ASP A 858 -12.11 -9.52 -45.10
N PRO A 859 -12.21 -9.11 -43.82
CA PRO A 859 -11.32 -8.10 -43.26
C PRO A 859 -9.89 -8.63 -43.09
N VAL A 860 -8.91 -7.73 -43.08
CA VAL A 860 -7.50 -8.03 -42.84
C VAL A 860 -6.82 -6.86 -42.14
N VAL A 861 -5.93 -7.15 -41.18
CA VAL A 861 -5.03 -6.13 -40.62
C VAL A 861 -3.91 -5.87 -41.63
N CYS A 862 -3.72 -4.59 -41.96
CA CYS A 862 -3.04 -4.13 -43.16
C CYS A 862 -2.21 -2.87 -42.87
N TRP A 863 -1.49 -2.32 -43.86
CA TRP A 863 -0.61 -1.12 -43.77
C TRP A 863 0.51 -1.13 -42.71
N VAL A 864 0.55 -2.18 -41.90
CA VAL A 864 1.38 -2.46 -40.73
C VAL A 864 2.82 -1.97 -40.84
N ARG A 865 3.34 -1.44 -39.73
CA ARG A 865 4.70 -0.91 -39.58
C ARG A 865 5.50 -1.70 -38.54
N PRO A 866 6.84 -1.59 -38.53
CA PRO A 866 7.67 -2.38 -37.61
C PRO A 866 7.46 -1.96 -36.15
N GLY A 867 7.05 -2.91 -35.30
CA GLY A 867 6.86 -2.73 -33.86
C GLY A 867 5.39 -2.75 -33.41
N GLU A 868 4.45 -2.67 -34.34
CA GLU A 868 3.02 -2.74 -34.08
C GLU A 868 2.59 -4.12 -33.56
N TRP A 869 1.51 -4.18 -32.80
CA TRP A 869 1.06 -5.44 -32.22
C TRP A 869 -0.44 -5.51 -31.91
N LEU A 870 -0.94 -6.74 -31.84
CA LEU A 870 -2.34 -7.08 -31.57
C LEU A 870 -2.40 -8.07 -30.40
N LYS A 871 -3.39 -7.94 -29.51
CA LYS A 871 -3.53 -8.78 -28.31
C LYS A 871 -4.86 -9.51 -28.32
N TYR A 872 -4.86 -10.78 -27.93
CA TYR A 872 -6.05 -11.64 -27.93
C TYR A 872 -6.12 -12.44 -26.63
N THR A 873 -7.27 -12.44 -25.97
CA THR A 873 -7.53 -13.33 -24.83
C THR A 873 -8.08 -14.66 -25.36
N VAL A 874 -7.39 -15.76 -25.08
CA VAL A 874 -7.72 -17.08 -25.64
C VAL A 874 -7.94 -18.11 -24.54
N ASN A 875 -8.67 -19.19 -24.84
CA ASN A 875 -8.79 -20.34 -23.96
C ASN A 875 -8.36 -21.61 -24.70
N VAL A 876 -7.29 -22.23 -24.22
CA VAL A 876 -6.72 -23.46 -24.77
C VAL A 876 -7.38 -24.67 -24.10
N ARG A 877 -8.06 -25.50 -24.89
CA ARG A 877 -8.84 -26.64 -24.39
C ARG A 877 -8.00 -27.79 -23.83
N GLN A 878 -6.72 -27.89 -24.19
CA GLN A 878 -5.88 -29.03 -23.84
C GLN A 878 -4.39 -28.63 -23.85
N THR A 879 -3.61 -29.08 -22.86
CA THR A 879 -2.15 -28.94 -22.88
C THR A 879 -1.54 -29.78 -24.00
N GLY A 880 -0.72 -29.18 -24.86
CA GLY A 880 -0.01 -29.87 -25.94
C GLY A 880 0.70 -28.92 -26.89
N ASP A 881 1.40 -29.49 -27.87
CA ASP A 881 1.95 -28.72 -28.99
C ASP A 881 0.84 -28.40 -29.99
N TYR A 882 0.78 -27.15 -30.45
CA TYR A 882 -0.18 -26.67 -31.44
C TYR A 882 0.54 -26.19 -32.69
N ASP A 883 0.10 -26.66 -33.85
CA ASP A 883 0.48 -26.11 -35.14
C ASP A 883 -0.38 -24.86 -35.39
N VAL A 884 0.27 -23.70 -35.43
CA VAL A 884 -0.34 -22.38 -35.61
C VAL A 884 -0.08 -21.90 -37.02
N VAL A 885 -1.14 -21.77 -37.81
CA VAL A 885 -1.11 -21.24 -39.18
C VAL A 885 -1.42 -19.74 -39.16
N PHE A 886 -0.42 -18.93 -39.50
CA PHE A 886 -0.58 -17.50 -39.73
C PHE A 886 -0.85 -17.24 -41.21
N ARG A 887 -1.99 -16.61 -41.51
CA ARG A 887 -2.44 -16.30 -42.87
C ARG A 887 -1.97 -14.90 -43.29
N VAL A 888 -0.85 -14.83 -44.02
CA VAL A 888 -0.04 -13.59 -44.18
C VAL A 888 0.32 -13.28 -45.64
N SER A 889 0.60 -12.02 -45.95
CA SER A 889 0.98 -11.54 -47.29
C SER A 889 2.07 -10.47 -47.24
N SER A 890 2.99 -10.44 -48.20
CA SER A 890 3.92 -9.31 -48.36
C SER A 890 4.50 -9.22 -49.78
N PRO A 891 4.59 -8.00 -50.37
CA PRO A 891 5.39 -7.78 -51.58
C PRO A 891 6.89 -7.81 -51.31
N ASN A 892 7.32 -7.77 -50.04
CA ASN A 892 8.70 -7.71 -49.61
C ASN A 892 9.17 -9.06 -49.07
N ALA A 893 10.49 -9.21 -48.88
CA ALA A 893 11.07 -10.33 -48.14
C ALA A 893 11.70 -9.80 -46.85
N ASN A 894 11.84 -10.67 -45.84
CA ASN A 894 12.57 -10.43 -44.59
C ASN A 894 11.86 -9.55 -43.55
N THR A 895 10.54 -9.39 -43.62
CA THR A 895 9.75 -8.87 -42.49
C THR A 895 9.49 -10.02 -41.50
N GLN A 896 9.59 -9.75 -40.19
CA GLN A 896 9.44 -10.78 -39.15
C GLN A 896 8.14 -10.59 -38.37
N MET A 897 7.59 -11.67 -37.84
CA MET A 897 6.50 -11.66 -36.88
C MET A 897 6.88 -12.52 -35.69
N ARG A 898 6.42 -12.14 -34.49
CA ARG A 898 6.57 -12.95 -33.28
C ARG A 898 5.23 -13.09 -32.56
N LEU A 899 4.94 -14.30 -32.10
CA LEU A 899 3.79 -14.56 -31.23
C LEU A 899 4.32 -14.78 -29.80
N GLN A 900 3.82 -13.96 -28.88
CA GLN A 900 4.01 -14.14 -27.44
C GLN A 900 2.77 -14.81 -26.85
N VAL A 901 2.97 -15.66 -25.85
CA VAL A 901 1.96 -16.29 -24.99
C VAL A 901 2.28 -15.86 -23.56
N ASP A 902 1.35 -15.20 -22.90
CA ASP A 902 1.49 -14.64 -21.54
C ASP A 902 2.72 -13.73 -21.37
N GLY A 903 3.06 -12.99 -22.43
CA GLY A 903 4.26 -12.13 -22.50
C GLY A 903 5.54 -12.87 -22.95
N VAL A 904 5.62 -14.18 -22.76
CA VAL A 904 6.77 -15.00 -23.18
C VAL A 904 6.74 -15.24 -24.69
N GLN A 905 7.86 -15.03 -25.39
CA GLN A 905 7.93 -15.22 -26.85
C GLN A 905 7.89 -16.71 -27.23
N ALA A 906 6.75 -17.19 -27.74
CA ALA A 906 6.53 -18.59 -28.08
C ALA A 906 7.07 -18.98 -29.47
N THR A 907 7.03 -18.06 -30.45
CA THR A 907 7.71 -18.23 -31.75
C THR A 907 8.03 -16.90 -32.42
N THR A 908 9.04 -16.90 -33.29
CA THR A 908 9.40 -15.80 -34.21
C THR A 908 9.69 -16.39 -35.58
N PHE A 909 9.05 -15.86 -36.62
CA PHE A 909 9.17 -16.34 -38.00
C PHE A 909 9.28 -15.19 -39.00
N THR A 910 9.78 -15.49 -40.20
CA THR A 910 9.86 -14.52 -41.31
C THR A 910 8.65 -14.66 -42.21
N VAL A 911 7.96 -13.56 -42.50
CA VAL A 911 6.89 -13.52 -43.51
C VAL A 911 7.51 -13.71 -44.89
N PRO A 912 7.08 -14.72 -45.66
CA PRO A 912 7.61 -14.97 -47.00
C PRO A 912 7.13 -13.92 -47.99
N LYS A 913 7.96 -13.62 -49.00
CA LYS A 913 7.57 -12.77 -50.12
C LYS A 913 6.51 -13.46 -50.98
N THR A 914 5.26 -13.04 -50.86
CA THR A 914 4.15 -13.48 -51.70
C THR A 914 4.00 -12.64 -52.97
N GLY A 915 4.56 -11.42 -52.99
CA GLY A 915 4.63 -10.55 -54.16
C GLY A 915 3.57 -9.44 -54.21
N SER A 916 2.59 -9.45 -53.31
CA SER A 916 1.59 -8.40 -53.12
C SER A 916 1.07 -8.41 -51.67
N TYR A 917 0.60 -7.27 -51.17
CA TYR A 917 -0.14 -7.20 -49.90
C TYR A 917 -1.45 -8.00 -49.93
N GLN A 918 -1.95 -8.35 -51.12
CA GLN A 918 -3.19 -9.12 -51.27
C GLN A 918 -3.00 -10.57 -51.74
N THR A 919 -1.76 -11.05 -51.84
CA THR A 919 -1.48 -12.47 -52.11
C THR A 919 -1.15 -13.15 -50.79
N TYR A 920 -2.11 -13.84 -50.19
CA TYR A 920 -1.93 -14.51 -48.90
C TYR A 920 -1.40 -15.94 -49.04
N THR A 921 -0.46 -16.29 -48.17
CA THR A 921 0.07 -17.64 -47.97
C THR A 921 0.02 -18.00 -46.49
N ASP A 922 0.12 -19.30 -46.22
CA ASP A 922 0.15 -19.84 -44.87
C ASP A 922 1.60 -19.96 -44.40
N VAL A 923 1.87 -19.55 -43.16
CA VAL A 923 3.11 -19.87 -42.44
C VAL A 923 2.73 -20.65 -41.18
N THR A 924 3.20 -21.88 -41.05
CA THR A 924 2.95 -22.71 -39.86
C THR A 924 4.11 -22.60 -38.88
N GLN A 925 3.81 -22.50 -37.58
CA GLN A 925 4.76 -22.67 -36.48
C GLN A 925 4.16 -23.61 -35.43
N THR A 926 4.94 -24.57 -34.92
CA THR A 926 4.52 -25.41 -33.80
C THR A 926 4.94 -24.74 -32.49
N ILE A 927 4.01 -24.52 -31.56
CA ILE A 927 4.29 -23.95 -30.22
C ILE A 927 3.63 -24.78 -29.11
N PRO A 928 4.26 -24.94 -27.94
CA PRO A 928 3.63 -25.54 -26.78
C PRO A 928 2.61 -24.57 -26.16
N LEU A 929 1.39 -25.04 -25.88
CA LEU A 929 0.39 -24.32 -25.09
C LEU A 929 -0.08 -25.20 -23.93
N LYS A 930 -0.39 -24.58 -22.78
CA LYS A 930 -1.04 -25.27 -21.65
C LYS A 930 -2.55 -25.20 -21.83
N ALA A 931 -3.31 -26.05 -21.14
CA ALA A 931 -4.75 -25.86 -21.01
C ALA A 931 -5.06 -24.63 -20.13
N GLY A 932 -6.14 -23.92 -20.44
CA GLY A 932 -6.63 -22.78 -19.68
C GLY A 932 -6.56 -21.44 -20.43
N PRO A 933 -6.83 -20.33 -19.72
CA PRO A 933 -6.82 -18.99 -20.29
C PRO A 933 -5.38 -18.54 -20.54
N HIS A 934 -5.14 -17.98 -21.72
CA HIS A 934 -3.86 -17.44 -22.15
C HIS A 934 -4.04 -16.06 -22.81
N VAL A 935 -3.00 -15.24 -22.78
CA VAL A 935 -2.96 -13.95 -23.48
C VAL A 935 -1.97 -14.05 -24.63
N LEU A 936 -2.47 -14.04 -25.87
CA LEU A 936 -1.65 -13.92 -27.05
C LEU A 936 -1.30 -12.45 -27.32
N ARG A 937 -0.04 -12.18 -27.69
CA ARG A 937 0.37 -10.91 -28.29
C ARG A 937 1.13 -11.18 -29.58
N LEU A 938 0.53 -10.83 -30.71
CA LEU A 938 1.14 -10.94 -32.02
C LEU A 938 1.84 -9.61 -32.34
N VAL A 939 3.16 -9.61 -32.41
CA VAL A 939 3.96 -8.42 -32.76
C VAL A 939 4.45 -8.53 -34.20
N LEU A 940 4.33 -7.43 -34.92
CA LEU A 940 4.40 -7.33 -36.37
C LEU A 940 5.62 -6.49 -36.78
N GLY A 941 6.51 -7.06 -37.60
CA GLY A 941 7.71 -6.38 -38.12
C GLY A 941 7.47 -5.53 -39.38
N GLY A 942 6.24 -5.06 -39.60
CA GLY A 942 5.87 -4.14 -40.67
C GLY A 942 5.85 -4.68 -42.11
N TYR A 943 5.23 -3.92 -43.00
CA TYR A 943 5.14 -4.12 -44.45
C TYR A 943 4.64 -5.52 -44.87
N HIS A 944 3.60 -6.01 -44.19
CA HIS A 944 2.83 -7.21 -44.50
C HIS A 944 1.39 -7.04 -44.01
N ASN A 945 0.44 -7.81 -44.56
CA ASN A 945 -0.91 -7.92 -43.98
C ASN A 945 -1.06 -9.30 -43.30
N ILE A 946 -2.00 -9.40 -42.36
CA ILE A 946 -2.46 -10.67 -41.76
C ILE A 946 -3.99 -10.75 -41.73
N ASN A 947 -4.52 -11.94 -41.98
CA ASN A 947 -5.95 -12.26 -41.97
C ASN A 947 -6.36 -13.10 -40.74
N TYR A 948 -5.67 -14.20 -40.42
CA TYR A 948 -5.98 -15.01 -39.22
C TYR A 948 -4.78 -15.77 -38.64
N MET A 949 -4.98 -16.29 -37.43
CA MET A 949 -4.20 -17.34 -36.76
C MET A 949 -5.08 -18.57 -36.52
N ALA A 950 -4.76 -19.72 -37.10
CA ALA A 950 -5.51 -20.97 -36.91
C ALA A 950 -4.67 -22.01 -36.14
N PHE A 951 -5.17 -22.48 -35.00
CA PHE A 951 -4.47 -23.36 -34.07
C PHE A 951 -5.05 -24.78 -34.15
N THR A 952 -4.24 -25.79 -34.45
CA THR A 952 -4.62 -27.21 -34.44
C THR A 952 -3.69 -28.03 -33.54
N PRO A 953 -4.15 -29.07 -32.82
CA PRO A 953 -3.27 -29.86 -31.97
C PRO A 953 -2.33 -30.70 -32.85
N SER A 954 -1.01 -30.52 -32.67
CA SER A 954 0.00 -31.11 -33.53
C SER A 954 -0.06 -32.65 -33.47
N GLY A 955 0.01 -33.30 -34.64
CA GLY A 955 -0.11 -34.75 -34.78
C GLY A 955 -1.53 -35.33 -34.66
N SER A 956 -2.58 -34.52 -34.43
CA SER A 956 -3.96 -35.03 -34.33
C SER A 956 -4.54 -35.43 -35.70
N THR A 957 -5.24 -36.58 -35.74
CA THR A 957 -5.84 -37.15 -36.97
C THR A 957 -7.35 -37.42 -36.82
N ALA A 958 -8.11 -36.36 -36.53
CA ALA A 958 -9.57 -36.35 -36.55
C ALA A 958 -10.08 -35.19 -37.43
N GLY A 959 -11.02 -35.48 -38.33
CA GLY A 959 -11.35 -34.59 -39.43
C GLY A 959 -12.26 -33.40 -39.07
N LEU A 960 -11.95 -32.23 -39.63
CA LEU A 960 -12.81 -31.06 -39.64
C LEU A 960 -14.17 -31.39 -40.30
N ARG A 961 -15.25 -31.35 -39.53
CA ARG A 961 -16.61 -31.25 -40.06
C ARG A 961 -17.02 -29.79 -40.10
N SER A 962 -17.29 -29.29 -41.30
CA SER A 962 -18.01 -28.02 -41.48
C SER A 962 -19.39 -28.10 -40.82
N LEU A 963 -19.77 -27.04 -40.11
CA LEU A 963 -21.15 -26.68 -39.85
C LEU A 963 -21.34 -25.22 -40.28
N ALA A 964 -22.09 -25.02 -41.35
CA ALA A 964 -22.68 -23.71 -41.66
C ALA A 964 -23.87 -23.46 -40.69
N PRO A 965 -24.26 -22.20 -40.46
CA PRO A 965 -25.39 -21.90 -39.58
C PRO A 965 -26.72 -22.34 -40.21
N GLU A 966 -27.33 -23.39 -39.67
CA GLU A 966 -28.76 -23.65 -39.90
C GLU A 966 -29.59 -22.67 -39.05
N THR A 967 -30.52 -21.98 -39.69
CA THR A 967 -31.59 -21.22 -39.01
C THR A 967 -32.86 -22.07 -38.98
N VAL A 968 -33.59 -22.05 -37.85
CA VAL A 968 -35.07 -22.20 -37.84
C VAL A 968 -35.65 -21.89 -36.45
N ASP A 969 -36.56 -20.90 -36.45
CA ASP A 969 -37.83 -20.76 -35.72
C ASP A 969 -37.97 -21.11 -34.22
N MET A 970 -38.68 -20.23 -33.49
CA MET A 970 -39.16 -20.45 -32.12
C MET A 970 -40.69 -20.51 -32.08
N THR A 971 -41.27 -21.66 -31.71
CA THR A 971 -42.63 -21.73 -31.16
C THR A 971 -42.70 -22.64 -29.92
N PRO A 972 -43.45 -22.28 -28.85
CA PRO A 972 -43.32 -22.93 -27.54
C PRO A 972 -44.43 -23.94 -27.22
N VAL A 973 -44.07 -25.07 -26.59
CA VAL A 973 -45.01 -25.98 -25.88
C VAL A 973 -44.32 -26.54 -24.62
N SER A 974 -45.09 -26.76 -23.55
CA SER A 974 -44.63 -27.22 -22.23
C SER A 974 -44.96 -28.69 -21.94
N THR A 975 -44.29 -29.32 -20.95
CA THR A 975 -44.88 -30.08 -19.80
C THR A 975 -43.83 -30.89 -19.00
N VAL A 976 -44.25 -31.50 -17.88
CA VAL A 976 -43.44 -32.05 -16.76
C VAL A 976 -43.71 -33.56 -16.56
N ASN A 977 -42.70 -34.38 -16.18
CA ASN A 977 -42.88 -35.39 -15.11
C ASN A 977 -41.64 -36.20 -14.62
N ALA A 978 -41.50 -36.20 -13.28
CA ALA A 978 -41.32 -37.33 -12.34
C ALA A 978 -40.25 -38.45 -12.50
N THR A 979 -39.49 -38.64 -11.42
CA THR A 979 -38.77 -39.85 -10.97
C THR A 979 -39.73 -40.97 -10.50
N PRO A 980 -39.29 -42.24 -10.36
CA PRO A 980 -38.91 -42.73 -9.02
C PRO A 980 -37.81 -43.83 -8.95
N THR A 981 -37.44 -44.21 -7.72
CA THR A 981 -36.30 -45.04 -7.30
C THR A 981 -36.52 -46.56 -7.28
N ALA A 982 -35.45 -47.37 -7.38
CA ALA A 982 -35.36 -48.72 -6.81
C ALA A 982 -33.90 -49.20 -6.59
N THR A 983 -33.65 -49.96 -5.53
CA THR A 983 -32.38 -50.65 -5.19
C THR A 983 -32.57 -52.17 -5.13
N VAL A 984 -31.47 -52.96 -5.24
CA VAL A 984 -31.30 -54.27 -4.56
C VAL A 984 -29.86 -54.80 -4.71
N ASP A 985 -29.44 -55.66 -3.79
CA ASP A 985 -28.10 -56.25 -3.58
C ASP A 985 -28.03 -57.76 -3.92
N MET A 986 -26.83 -58.29 -4.22
CA MET A 986 -26.26 -59.53 -3.59
C MET A 986 -24.96 -60.03 -4.25
N THR A 987 -24.16 -60.78 -3.46
CA THR A 987 -22.84 -61.37 -3.80
C THR A 987 -22.91 -62.86 -4.21
N PRO A 988 -21.78 -63.49 -4.59
CA PRO A 988 -21.22 -64.52 -3.69
C PRO A 988 -19.67 -64.59 -3.62
N VAL A 989 -19.13 -65.52 -2.81
CA VAL A 989 -17.73 -65.60 -2.32
C VAL A 989 -17.03 -66.91 -2.71
N SER A 990 -15.69 -66.89 -2.88
CA SER A 990 -14.81 -68.05 -2.60
C SER A 990 -13.37 -67.63 -2.29
N THR A 991 -12.57 -68.50 -1.67
CA THR A 991 -11.36 -68.16 -0.88
C THR A 991 -10.12 -69.02 -1.18
N ALA A 992 -8.92 -68.49 -0.93
CA ALA A 992 -7.72 -69.28 -0.60
C ALA A 992 -6.72 -68.46 0.26
N THR A 993 -5.94 -69.13 1.12
CA THR A 993 -5.04 -68.49 2.13
C THR A 993 -3.65 -69.11 2.17
N ALA A 994 -2.59 -68.30 2.27
CA ALA A 994 -1.27 -68.72 2.78
C ALA A 994 -0.42 -67.52 3.25
N THR A 995 0.38 -67.72 4.30
CA THR A 995 1.49 -66.85 4.76
C THR A 995 2.41 -67.73 5.62
N PRO A 996 3.75 -67.57 5.59
CA PRO A 996 4.39 -66.62 6.51
C PRO A 996 5.71 -65.96 6.05
N ALA A 997 5.91 -64.71 6.50
CA ALA A 997 7.11 -64.11 7.11
C ALA A 997 8.54 -64.15 6.49
N ALA A 998 9.26 -63.06 6.82
CA ALA A 998 10.73 -62.86 6.91
C ALA A 998 11.52 -62.70 5.58
N THR A 999 12.37 -61.69 5.32
CA THR A 999 13.36 -60.88 6.11
C THR A 999 14.57 -61.70 6.61
N VAL A 1000 15.83 -61.27 6.53
CA VAL A 1000 16.43 -60.01 6.02
C VAL A 1000 17.93 -60.22 5.69
N ASP A 1001 18.54 -59.23 5.02
CA ASP A 1001 19.99 -58.97 4.81
C ASP A 1001 20.90 -59.98 4.08
N MET A 1002 21.57 -59.49 3.04
CA MET A 1002 23.01 -59.68 2.80
C MET A 1002 23.52 -58.57 1.86
N THR A 1003 24.43 -57.73 2.34
CA THR A 1003 25.39 -57.05 1.44
C THR A 1003 26.35 -58.09 0.85
N PRO A 1004 26.66 -58.04 -0.46
CA PRO A 1004 27.89 -57.32 -0.86
C PRO A 1004 27.91 -56.73 -2.29
N VAL A 1005 28.87 -55.82 -2.50
CA VAL A 1005 29.47 -55.43 -3.79
C VAL A 1005 30.52 -56.50 -4.13
N SER A 1006 30.69 -57.08 -5.34
CA SER A 1006 30.08 -56.89 -6.68
C SER A 1006 30.35 -58.11 -7.60
N THR A 1007 30.29 -57.94 -8.93
CA THR A 1007 30.73 -58.82 -10.06
C THR A 1007 29.66 -59.72 -10.70
N ALA A 1008 29.95 -60.20 -11.92
CA ALA A 1008 28.98 -60.67 -12.91
C ALA A 1008 29.29 -62.10 -13.44
N THR A 1009 28.41 -62.60 -14.32
CA THR A 1009 28.37 -63.98 -14.83
C THR A 1009 29.54 -64.40 -15.75
N ALA A 1010 30.14 -65.57 -15.49
CA ALA A 1010 30.49 -66.60 -16.50
C ALA A 1010 31.22 -67.82 -15.89
N THR A 1011 30.94 -69.04 -16.37
CA THR A 1011 31.84 -70.23 -16.23
C THR A 1011 31.40 -71.35 -17.19
N PRO A 1012 32.32 -72.03 -17.91
CA PRO A 1012 33.51 -71.56 -18.62
C PRO A 1012 33.10 -71.41 -20.13
N ALA A 1013 33.88 -71.59 -21.21
CA ALA A 1013 35.31 -71.74 -21.54
C ALA A 1013 35.45 -71.17 -22.99
N ALA A 1014 36.60 -70.75 -23.52
CA ALA A 1014 37.98 -70.59 -23.02
C ALA A 1014 38.43 -69.13 -23.37
N THR A 1015 39.62 -68.59 -23.06
CA THR A 1015 40.98 -69.18 -23.02
C THR A 1015 41.95 -68.24 -22.28
N VAL A 1016 42.84 -68.78 -21.42
CA VAL A 1016 44.20 -68.29 -21.03
C VAL A 1016 44.39 -66.83 -20.50
N GLU A 1017 44.98 -66.75 -19.28
CA GLU A 1017 46.06 -65.87 -18.73
C GLU A 1017 46.30 -64.42 -19.27
N SER A 1018 46.86 -63.43 -18.53
CA SER A 1018 47.71 -63.44 -17.32
C SER A 1018 47.74 -62.11 -16.50
N THR A 1019 48.37 -62.16 -15.32
CA THR A 1019 48.98 -61.08 -14.48
C THR A 1019 50.03 -60.20 -15.21
N PRO A 1020 50.52 -59.01 -14.73
CA PRO A 1020 50.85 -58.60 -13.32
C PRO A 1020 50.37 -57.17 -12.87
N VAL A 1021 50.27 -56.80 -11.57
CA VAL A 1021 51.28 -56.44 -10.51
C VAL A 1021 52.13 -55.19 -10.90
N SER A 1022 52.19 -54.05 -10.16
CA SER A 1022 52.85 -53.88 -8.82
C SER A 1022 52.64 -52.52 -8.07
N THR A 1023 52.63 -52.55 -6.71
CA THR A 1023 53.21 -51.59 -5.69
C THR A 1023 53.10 -50.05 -5.83
N ALA A 1024 52.49 -49.30 -4.88
CA ALA A 1024 53.01 -48.73 -3.58
C ALA A 1024 53.66 -47.30 -3.71
N THR A 1025 53.85 -46.42 -2.70
CA THR A 1025 53.96 -46.57 -1.22
C THR A 1025 53.74 -45.22 -0.43
N ALA A 1026 53.21 -45.31 0.80
CA ALA A 1026 53.52 -44.56 2.06
C ALA A 1026 53.48 -43.00 2.24
N THR A 1027 53.05 -42.60 3.45
CA THR A 1027 53.19 -41.28 4.14
C THR A 1027 54.33 -41.34 5.19
N PRO A 1028 54.91 -40.21 5.66
CA PRO A 1028 54.58 -39.68 7.01
C PRO A 1028 54.69 -38.13 7.13
N ALA A 1029 54.75 -37.57 8.36
CA ALA A 1029 54.59 -36.12 8.67
C ALA A 1029 55.76 -35.48 9.46
N ALA A 1030 55.73 -34.13 9.62
CA ALA A 1030 56.05 -33.32 10.82
C ALA A 1030 57.00 -32.09 10.69
N THR A 1031 56.75 -31.08 11.56
CA THR A 1031 57.69 -30.09 12.18
C THR A 1031 58.25 -28.87 11.40
N VAL A 1032 58.94 -27.97 12.12
CA VAL A 1032 59.16 -26.52 11.88
C VAL A 1032 60.60 -26.08 12.28
N GLU A 1033 61.10 -24.94 11.76
CA GLU A 1033 61.95 -23.91 12.43
C GLU A 1033 63.35 -23.48 11.84
N SER A 1034 63.47 -22.17 11.53
CA SER A 1034 64.60 -21.17 11.54
C SER A 1034 66.02 -21.32 10.90
N THR A 1035 66.40 -20.22 10.17
CA THR A 1035 67.68 -19.46 9.94
C THR A 1035 69.08 -19.94 10.40
N PRO A 1036 70.19 -19.60 9.66
CA PRO A 1036 70.85 -18.26 9.63
C PRO A 1036 71.30 -17.76 8.20
N VAL A 1037 71.59 -16.49 7.82
CA VAL A 1037 72.21 -15.26 8.44
C VAL A 1037 73.75 -15.31 8.50
N ALA A 1038 74.58 -14.37 7.99
CA ALA A 1038 74.52 -13.19 7.07
C ALA A 1038 75.96 -12.98 6.48
N THR A 1039 76.53 -11.89 5.90
CA THR A 1039 76.29 -10.43 5.64
C THR A 1039 77.29 -10.04 4.49
N ALA A 1040 77.55 -8.84 3.90
CA ALA A 1040 77.19 -7.39 3.94
C ALA A 1040 77.43 -6.84 2.48
N ASN A 1041 77.67 -5.58 2.06
CA ASN A 1041 77.91 -4.20 2.58
C ASN A 1041 77.61 -3.21 1.37
N ALA A 1042 77.81 -1.88 1.27
CA ALA A 1042 78.44 -0.79 2.05
C ALA A 1042 77.77 0.60 1.74
N THR A 1043 78.53 1.68 1.43
CA THR A 1043 78.10 3.11 1.51
C THR A 1043 78.85 4.04 0.50
N PRO A 1044 78.52 5.36 0.27
CA PRO A 1044 78.33 6.51 1.23
C PRO A 1044 76.90 7.14 1.25
N GLU A 1045 76.37 7.71 2.34
CA GLU A 1045 76.58 9.06 2.99
C GLU A 1045 76.17 10.28 2.12
N LEU A 1046 75.59 11.42 2.60
CA LEU A 1046 75.01 11.92 3.88
C LEU A 1046 74.14 13.17 3.51
N THR A 1047 73.08 13.66 4.19
CA THR A 1047 73.06 14.41 5.49
C THR A 1047 71.62 14.89 5.80
N THR A 1048 71.28 15.21 7.06
CA THR A 1048 69.96 15.76 7.50
C THR A 1048 70.04 17.21 8.04
N VAL A 1049 68.97 18.01 7.87
CA VAL A 1049 68.63 19.16 8.78
C VAL A 1049 67.10 19.30 8.92
N ARG A 1050 66.61 19.73 10.09
CA ARG A 1050 65.20 20.00 10.44
C ARG A 1050 65.09 21.36 11.14
N LEU A 1051 64.17 22.25 10.77
CA LEU A 1051 63.84 23.47 11.54
C LEU A 1051 62.45 24.06 11.22
N LEU A 1052 61.81 24.60 12.25
CA LEU A 1052 60.70 25.57 12.32
C LEU A 1052 61.13 26.61 13.40
N PRO A 1053 60.62 27.87 13.52
CA PRO A 1053 59.26 28.30 13.14
C PRO A 1053 59.06 29.77 12.64
N ALA A 1054 57.82 30.07 12.20
CA ALA A 1054 56.96 31.27 12.42
C ALA A 1054 57.45 32.76 12.38
N ARG A 1055 56.47 33.62 11.98
CA ARG A 1055 56.29 35.09 12.13
C ARG A 1055 56.90 36.05 11.09
N GLY A 1056 56.04 36.93 10.54
CA GLY A 1056 56.43 38.18 9.84
C GLY A 1056 55.28 38.85 9.07
N SER A 1057 54.89 40.09 9.43
CA SER A 1057 53.93 40.96 8.72
C SER A 1057 54.00 42.40 9.27
N PRO A 1058 53.44 43.43 8.60
CA PRO A 1058 53.68 43.97 7.23
C PRO A 1058 54.68 45.18 7.32
N PRO A 1059 54.79 46.21 6.40
CA PRO A 1059 53.73 47.18 6.01
C PRO A 1059 53.76 47.87 4.61
N VAL A 1060 52.59 48.35 4.17
CA VAL A 1060 52.21 49.65 3.52
C VAL A 1060 53.17 50.46 2.59
N GLY A 1061 52.64 50.87 1.42
CA GLY A 1061 53.02 52.09 0.65
C GLY A 1061 52.55 52.05 -0.83
N THR A 1062 51.49 52.73 -1.31
CA THR A 1062 51.32 54.18 -1.68
C THR A 1062 52.26 54.65 -2.82
N THR A 1063 51.87 55.32 -3.93
CA THR A 1063 50.68 56.15 -4.30
C THR A 1063 50.39 56.24 -5.82
N ALA A 1064 49.14 56.59 -6.18
CA ALA A 1064 48.69 57.36 -7.39
C ALA A 1064 48.74 56.73 -8.81
N GLY A 1065 47.75 57.09 -9.65
CA GLY A 1065 47.57 56.66 -11.06
C GLY A 1065 48.11 57.65 -12.11
N PRO A 1066 47.73 57.51 -13.42
CA PRO A 1066 46.35 57.84 -13.82
C PRO A 1066 45.72 57.00 -14.98
N VAL A 1067 44.42 57.21 -15.18
CA VAL A 1067 43.58 57.03 -16.41
C VAL A 1067 44.07 56.06 -17.50
N VAL A 1068 43.34 54.95 -17.69
CA VAL A 1068 43.29 54.19 -18.95
C VAL A 1068 41.84 53.79 -19.30
N THR A 1069 41.54 53.91 -20.60
CA THR A 1069 40.40 53.46 -21.42
C THR A 1069 39.46 52.37 -20.88
N VAL A 1070 38.15 52.56 -21.10
CA VAL A 1070 37.14 51.48 -21.02
C VAL A 1070 37.26 50.56 -22.24
N THR A 1071 37.67 49.33 -22.01
CA THR A 1071 37.37 48.17 -22.88
C THR A 1071 36.51 47.20 -22.10
N GLN A 1072 35.41 46.71 -22.67
CA GLN A 1072 34.64 45.64 -22.06
C GLN A 1072 35.47 44.36 -22.03
N GLU A 1073 35.63 43.80 -20.83
CA GLU A 1073 36.08 42.43 -20.65
C GLU A 1073 34.90 41.49 -20.99
N PRO A 1074 35.11 40.38 -21.73
CA PRO A 1074 34.04 39.41 -21.97
C PRO A 1074 33.56 38.81 -20.65
N PRO A 1075 32.28 38.38 -20.57
CA PRO A 1075 31.70 37.93 -19.30
C PRO A 1075 32.48 36.77 -18.70
N VAL A 1076 32.75 36.86 -17.39
CA VAL A 1076 33.37 35.78 -16.62
C VAL A 1076 32.41 34.58 -16.64
N VAL A 1077 32.78 33.54 -17.37
CA VAL A 1077 32.09 32.24 -17.32
C VAL A 1077 32.42 31.59 -15.97
N THR A 1078 31.52 31.74 -15.02
CA THR A 1078 31.49 30.91 -13.81
C THR A 1078 31.21 29.48 -14.24
N THR A 1079 32.24 28.64 -14.27
CA THR A 1079 32.09 27.20 -14.48
C THR A 1079 31.34 26.62 -13.28
N GLU A 1080 30.14 26.12 -13.55
CA GLU A 1080 29.31 25.36 -12.63
C GLU A 1080 30.08 24.14 -12.09
N ALA A 1081 29.77 23.70 -10.87
CA ALA A 1081 30.25 22.41 -10.42
C ALA A 1081 29.57 21.31 -11.26
N PRO A 1082 30.28 20.27 -11.72
CA PRO A 1082 29.67 19.23 -12.53
C PRO A 1082 28.59 18.50 -11.71
N SER A 1083 27.41 18.32 -12.30
CA SER A 1083 26.31 17.59 -11.68
C SER A 1083 26.71 16.13 -11.39
N PRO A 1084 26.33 15.55 -10.25
CA PRO A 1084 26.68 14.18 -9.87
C PRO A 1084 26.16 13.14 -10.86
N ALA A 1085 26.85 12.02 -11.00
CA ALA A 1085 26.42 10.95 -11.92
C ALA A 1085 25.20 10.18 -11.37
N LEU A 1086 24.48 9.44 -12.22
CA LEU A 1086 23.40 8.54 -11.80
C LEU A 1086 23.88 7.53 -10.77
N MET A 1087 25.06 6.93 -10.99
CA MET A 1087 25.70 6.04 -10.01
C MET A 1087 25.93 6.72 -8.66
N GLU A 1088 26.20 8.02 -8.64
CA GLU A 1088 26.41 8.81 -7.42
C GLU A 1088 25.09 9.07 -6.71
N LEU A 1089 24.03 9.47 -7.43
CA LEU A 1089 22.67 9.62 -6.86
C LEU A 1089 22.07 8.32 -6.33
N VAL A 1090 22.38 7.18 -6.99
CA VAL A 1090 21.93 5.84 -6.58
C VAL A 1090 22.72 5.30 -5.38
N LEU A 1091 24.01 5.63 -5.24
CA LEU A 1091 24.83 5.23 -4.08
C LEU A 1091 24.60 6.10 -2.84
N ASP A 1092 24.24 7.36 -3.06
CA ASP A 1092 23.83 8.31 -2.02
C ASP A 1092 22.47 7.92 -1.38
N ASP A 1093 21.51 7.49 -2.22
CA ASP A 1093 20.20 7.12 -1.73
C ASP A 1093 20.22 5.81 -0.92
N ARG A 1094 20.15 5.93 0.40
CA ARG A 1094 20.15 4.77 1.29
C ARG A 1094 18.90 3.89 1.23
N ASN A 1095 17.83 4.29 0.55
CA ASN A 1095 16.70 3.39 0.29
C ASN A 1095 16.95 2.60 -0.98
N LEU A 1096 17.96 2.93 -1.79
CA LEU A 1096 18.34 2.17 -2.98
C LEU A 1096 19.52 1.23 -2.66
N SER A 1097 19.79 0.90 -1.39
CA SER A 1097 21.05 0.25 -1.01
C SER A 1097 21.17 -1.17 -1.57
N THR A 1098 20.05 -1.91 -1.65
CA THR A 1098 19.95 -3.18 -2.36
C THR A 1098 20.07 -2.99 -3.86
N PHE A 1099 19.33 -2.06 -4.47
CA PHE A 1099 19.45 -1.77 -5.91
C PHE A 1099 20.90 -1.43 -6.31
N ALA A 1100 21.57 -0.57 -5.55
CA ALA A 1100 22.94 -0.14 -5.78
C ALA A 1100 23.95 -1.28 -5.63
N ARG A 1101 23.78 -2.15 -4.62
CA ARG A 1101 24.55 -3.40 -4.46
C ARG A 1101 24.34 -4.33 -5.64
N LEU A 1102 23.08 -4.58 -6.03
CA LEU A 1102 22.73 -5.48 -7.12
C LEU A 1102 23.23 -4.96 -8.48
N ALA A 1103 23.16 -3.67 -8.74
CA ALA A 1103 23.73 -3.02 -9.92
C ALA A 1103 25.26 -3.16 -10.00
N GLN A 1104 25.96 -3.13 -8.86
CA GLN A 1104 27.39 -3.46 -8.79
C GLN A 1104 27.66 -4.96 -9.00
N GLU A 1105 26.89 -5.85 -8.36
CA GLU A 1105 26.99 -7.32 -8.51
C GLU A 1105 26.74 -7.75 -9.97
N ALA A 1106 25.83 -7.08 -10.69
CA ALA A 1106 25.54 -7.29 -12.11
C ALA A 1106 26.44 -6.50 -13.09
N GLY A 1107 27.35 -5.64 -12.60
CA GLY A 1107 28.32 -4.92 -13.43
C GLY A 1107 27.80 -3.69 -14.18
N LEU A 1108 26.60 -3.19 -13.87
CA LEU A 1108 25.95 -2.03 -14.53
C LEU A 1108 26.60 -0.67 -14.24
N ASN A 1109 27.68 -0.64 -13.45
CA ASN A 1109 28.49 0.54 -13.14
C ASN A 1109 28.94 1.30 -14.41
N GLY A 1110 29.18 0.59 -15.52
CA GLY A 1110 29.54 1.21 -16.80
C GLY A 1110 28.40 1.95 -17.51
N ASN A 1111 27.15 1.59 -17.20
CA ASN A 1111 25.94 2.25 -17.69
C ASN A 1111 25.59 3.44 -16.79
N LEU A 1112 25.49 3.20 -15.48
CA LEU A 1112 25.15 4.23 -14.49
C LEU A 1112 26.23 5.32 -14.33
N GLY A 1113 27.48 5.02 -14.67
CA GLY A 1113 28.60 5.97 -14.73
C GLY A 1113 29.04 6.35 -16.14
N GLY A 1114 28.26 6.02 -17.18
CA GLY A 1114 28.59 6.29 -18.58
C GLY A 1114 28.25 7.72 -19.03
N ASP A 1115 28.81 8.14 -20.18
CA ASP A 1115 28.55 9.46 -20.79
C ASP A 1115 27.17 9.55 -21.50
N GLU A 1116 26.56 8.40 -21.82
CA GLU A 1116 25.29 8.34 -22.55
C GLU A 1116 24.07 8.64 -21.64
N PRO A 1117 23.05 9.38 -22.12
CA PRO A 1117 21.90 9.76 -21.28
C PRO A 1117 21.03 8.56 -20.89
N LEU A 1118 20.70 8.43 -19.61
CA LEU A 1118 19.91 7.32 -19.06
C LEU A 1118 18.87 7.80 -18.03
N THR A 1119 17.77 7.07 -17.91
CA THR A 1119 16.76 7.24 -16.85
C THR A 1119 16.74 5.96 -16.00
N VAL A 1120 16.67 6.11 -14.69
CA VAL A 1120 16.72 4.98 -13.73
C VAL A 1120 15.47 5.00 -12.87
N PHE A 1121 14.81 3.85 -12.75
CA PHE A 1121 13.63 3.61 -11.92
C PHE A 1121 14.03 2.68 -10.77
N ALA A 1122 14.69 3.21 -9.75
CA ALA A 1122 15.32 2.39 -8.73
C ALA A 1122 14.32 1.99 -7.62
N PRO A 1123 14.10 0.70 -7.33
CA PRO A 1123 13.20 0.28 -6.24
C PRO A 1123 13.80 0.54 -4.88
N THR A 1124 12.95 0.86 -3.90
CA THR A 1124 13.36 0.97 -2.51
C THR A 1124 13.78 -0.37 -1.90
N ASP A 1125 14.54 -0.34 -0.81
CA ASP A 1125 14.86 -1.50 0.01
C ASP A 1125 13.56 -2.12 0.55
N GLU A 1126 12.59 -1.30 0.95
CA GLU A 1126 11.23 -1.77 1.27
C GLU A 1126 10.53 -2.50 0.09
N ALA A 1127 10.83 -2.15 -1.17
CA ALA A 1127 10.31 -2.85 -2.34
C ALA A 1127 11.01 -4.20 -2.59
N PHE A 1128 12.28 -4.35 -2.19
CA PHE A 1128 12.97 -5.65 -2.18
C PHE A 1128 12.57 -6.51 -0.99
N ASP A 1129 12.35 -5.92 0.19
CA ASP A 1129 11.82 -6.60 1.39
C ASP A 1129 10.35 -7.03 1.21
N ALA A 1130 9.62 -6.41 0.28
CA ALA A 1130 8.26 -6.81 -0.13
C ALA A 1130 8.23 -7.96 -1.16
N LEU A 1131 9.38 -8.45 -1.63
CA LEU A 1131 9.44 -9.69 -2.40
C LEU A 1131 9.21 -10.90 -1.46
N PRO A 1132 8.66 -12.04 -1.95
CA PRO A 1132 8.51 -13.25 -1.15
C PRO A 1132 9.83 -13.75 -0.54
N ASP A 1133 9.75 -14.40 0.63
CA ASP A 1133 10.90 -14.94 1.35
C ASP A 1133 11.81 -15.79 0.43
N GLY A 1134 13.06 -15.36 0.26
CA GLY A 1134 14.06 -16.02 -0.58
C GLY A 1134 14.03 -15.67 -2.08
N ALA A 1135 13.10 -14.84 -2.54
CA ALA A 1135 13.05 -14.36 -3.92
C ALA A 1135 14.30 -13.56 -4.32
N LEU A 1136 14.77 -12.69 -3.41
CA LEU A 1136 15.98 -11.88 -3.60
C LEU A 1136 17.24 -12.77 -3.69
N GLU A 1137 17.38 -13.75 -2.80
CA GLU A 1137 18.43 -14.77 -2.85
C GLU A 1137 18.34 -15.61 -4.13
N GLY A 1138 17.13 -15.94 -4.60
CA GLY A 1138 16.88 -16.58 -5.88
C GLY A 1138 17.41 -15.76 -7.06
N LEU A 1139 17.04 -14.47 -7.14
CA LEU A 1139 17.57 -13.54 -8.14
C LEU A 1139 19.10 -13.43 -8.08
N ARG A 1140 19.68 -13.32 -6.89
CA ARG A 1140 21.14 -13.24 -6.70
C ARG A 1140 21.89 -14.54 -7.01
N SER A 1141 21.20 -15.68 -7.01
CA SER A 1141 21.76 -16.98 -7.41
C SER A 1141 21.87 -17.15 -8.94
N ASP A 1142 21.13 -16.37 -9.73
CA ASP A 1142 21.18 -16.35 -11.19
C ASP A 1142 21.58 -14.96 -11.71
N PRO A 1143 22.88 -14.71 -11.95
CA PRO A 1143 23.37 -13.41 -12.41
C PRO A 1143 22.79 -12.95 -13.75
N ALA A 1144 22.28 -13.86 -14.59
CA ALA A 1144 21.63 -13.50 -15.85
C ALA A 1144 20.22 -12.97 -15.62
N ARG A 1145 19.46 -13.59 -14.72
CA ARG A 1145 18.18 -13.04 -14.23
C ARG A 1145 18.38 -11.70 -13.56
N LEU A 1146 19.37 -11.59 -12.67
CA LEU A 1146 19.64 -10.35 -11.95
C LEU A 1146 19.96 -9.19 -12.91
N ALA A 1147 20.85 -9.42 -13.89
CA ALA A 1147 21.21 -8.40 -14.87
C ALA A 1147 20.00 -7.95 -15.73
N ALA A 1148 19.07 -8.86 -16.05
CA ALA A 1148 17.87 -8.54 -16.82
C ALA A 1148 16.81 -7.79 -15.99
N VAL A 1149 16.51 -8.24 -14.76
CA VAL A 1149 15.62 -7.48 -13.84
C VAL A 1149 16.16 -6.07 -13.65
N LEU A 1150 17.45 -5.91 -13.36
CA LEU A 1150 18.04 -4.57 -13.24
C LEU A 1150 18.01 -3.79 -14.56
N GLY A 1151 18.21 -4.46 -15.71
CA GLY A 1151 18.06 -3.85 -17.04
C GLY A 1151 16.67 -3.25 -17.27
N PHE A 1152 15.62 -3.92 -16.80
CA PHE A 1152 14.23 -3.43 -16.85
C PHE A 1152 13.96 -2.17 -16.00
N HIS A 1153 14.86 -1.82 -15.06
CA HIS A 1153 14.80 -0.60 -14.27
C HIS A 1153 15.59 0.58 -14.89
N LEU A 1154 16.24 0.39 -16.04
CA LEU A 1154 17.08 1.40 -16.70
C LEU A 1154 16.55 1.69 -18.12
N ALA A 1155 16.24 2.94 -18.47
CA ALA A 1155 15.72 3.33 -19.80
C ALA A 1155 16.67 4.30 -20.55
N PRO A 1156 16.97 4.10 -21.85
CA PRO A 1156 17.80 5.02 -22.64
C PRO A 1156 17.15 6.40 -22.82
N GLY A 1157 17.87 7.47 -22.52
CA GLY A 1157 17.38 8.85 -22.62
C GLY A 1157 17.13 9.52 -21.26
N ARG A 1158 16.67 10.77 -21.28
CA ARG A 1158 16.27 11.52 -20.07
C ARG A 1158 14.77 11.75 -20.12
N PHE A 1159 14.05 11.14 -19.20
CA PHE A 1159 12.61 11.30 -19.06
C PHE A 1159 12.31 11.82 -17.66
N THR A 1160 11.76 13.03 -17.58
CA THR A 1160 11.17 13.57 -16.35
C THR A 1160 9.81 12.93 -16.09
N SER A 1161 9.26 13.04 -14.88
CA SER A 1161 7.88 12.64 -14.59
C SER A 1161 6.88 13.32 -15.53
N GLY A 1162 7.13 14.58 -15.89
CA GLY A 1162 6.33 15.32 -16.87
C GLY A 1162 6.50 14.84 -18.33
N ASP A 1163 7.57 14.14 -18.66
CA ASP A 1163 7.70 13.45 -19.95
C ASP A 1163 6.97 12.10 -19.90
N LEU A 1164 7.15 11.35 -18.81
CA LEU A 1164 6.53 10.04 -18.57
C LEU A 1164 4.99 10.12 -18.44
N ASP A 1165 4.45 11.15 -17.80
CA ASP A 1165 3.01 11.50 -17.72
C ASP A 1165 2.36 11.74 -19.10
N ARG A 1166 3.19 11.94 -20.14
CA ARG A 1166 2.77 12.10 -21.54
C ARG A 1166 3.13 10.89 -22.41
N MET A 1167 3.66 9.84 -21.79
CA MET A 1167 4.01 8.56 -22.39
C MET A 1167 3.07 7.47 -21.83
N THR A 1168 3.12 6.30 -22.45
CA THR A 1168 2.27 5.15 -22.10
C THR A 1168 3.08 3.87 -21.90
N SER A 1169 4.33 3.87 -22.36
CA SER A 1169 5.41 2.99 -21.94
C SER A 1169 6.76 3.65 -22.23
N VAL A 1170 7.85 3.03 -21.79
CA VAL A 1170 9.21 3.38 -22.19
C VAL A 1170 10.06 2.12 -22.38
N GLU A 1171 10.88 2.08 -23.43
CA GLU A 1171 11.84 1.01 -23.70
C GLU A 1171 12.97 1.02 -22.64
N THR A 1172 13.32 -0.15 -22.13
CA THR A 1172 14.33 -0.34 -21.08
C THR A 1172 15.54 -1.12 -21.60
N LEU A 1173 16.64 -1.18 -20.83
CA LEU A 1173 17.92 -1.74 -21.26
C LEU A 1173 17.92 -3.27 -21.44
N ASP A 1174 16.89 -3.98 -20.99
CA ASP A 1174 16.71 -5.40 -21.32
C ASP A 1174 16.00 -5.61 -22.69
N GLY A 1175 15.50 -4.54 -23.31
CA GLY A 1175 14.76 -4.54 -24.57
C GLY A 1175 13.24 -4.72 -24.42
N LEU A 1176 12.69 -4.51 -23.23
CA LEU A 1176 11.25 -4.57 -22.96
C LEU A 1176 10.67 -3.20 -22.60
N GLU A 1177 9.39 -3.04 -22.94
CA GLU A 1177 8.58 -1.85 -22.65
C GLU A 1177 8.02 -1.91 -21.22
N ALA A 1178 8.38 -0.94 -20.39
CA ALA A 1178 7.77 -0.74 -19.08
C ALA A 1178 6.56 0.21 -19.22
N SER A 1179 5.35 -0.28 -18.95
CA SER A 1179 4.10 0.49 -19.12
C SER A 1179 3.97 1.62 -18.11
N ILE A 1180 3.50 2.80 -18.54
CA ILE A 1180 3.32 3.98 -17.69
C ILE A 1180 1.82 4.25 -17.53
N VAL A 1181 1.36 4.38 -16.28
CA VAL A 1181 -0.05 4.59 -15.91
C VAL A 1181 -0.16 5.50 -14.70
N ILE A 1182 -1.29 6.21 -14.55
CA ILE A 1182 -1.67 6.81 -13.27
C ILE A 1182 -2.48 5.76 -12.49
N ARG A 1183 -2.00 5.37 -11.30
CA ARG A 1183 -2.70 4.45 -10.39
C ARG A 1183 -3.94 5.12 -9.78
N PRO A 1184 -4.90 4.34 -9.21
CA PRO A 1184 -6.11 4.90 -8.58
C PRO A 1184 -5.86 5.82 -7.37
N ASP A 1185 -4.66 5.79 -6.78
CA ASP A 1185 -4.19 6.72 -5.74
C ASP A 1185 -3.72 8.09 -6.30
N GLY A 1186 -3.65 8.23 -7.62
CA GLY A 1186 -3.13 9.41 -8.32
C GLY A 1186 -1.60 9.40 -8.54
N VAL A 1187 -0.90 8.33 -8.19
CA VAL A 1187 0.56 8.19 -8.37
C VAL A 1187 0.86 7.73 -9.81
N LEU A 1188 1.78 8.43 -10.48
CA LEU A 1188 2.33 7.98 -11.75
C LEU A 1188 3.23 6.77 -11.51
N ALA A 1189 2.93 5.64 -12.15
CA ALA A 1189 3.60 4.36 -11.96
C ALA A 1189 4.15 3.80 -13.27
N ILE A 1190 5.22 3.03 -13.16
CA ILE A 1190 5.91 2.38 -14.27
C ILE A 1190 6.04 0.87 -14.00
N ALA A 1191 5.63 0.04 -14.95
CA ALA A 1191 5.43 -1.40 -14.80
C ALA A 1191 4.59 -1.80 -13.55
N GLY A 1192 3.71 -0.91 -13.09
CA GLY A 1192 2.89 -1.05 -11.86
C GLY A 1192 3.54 -0.47 -10.59
N ALA A 1193 4.86 -0.26 -10.58
CA ALA A 1193 5.60 0.34 -9.47
C ALA A 1193 5.41 1.87 -9.46
N GLY A 1194 4.88 2.42 -8.38
CA GLY A 1194 4.60 3.84 -8.20
C GLY A 1194 5.88 4.63 -8.02
N MET A 1195 6.04 5.74 -8.76
CA MET A 1195 7.19 6.64 -8.62
C MET A 1195 6.98 7.58 -7.43
N ASN A 1196 7.49 7.19 -6.27
CA ASN A 1196 7.27 7.89 -5.00
C ASN A 1196 8.22 9.08 -4.76
N ALA A 1197 9.29 9.20 -5.55
CA ALA A 1197 10.08 10.42 -5.70
C ALA A 1197 10.66 10.49 -7.12
N THR A 1198 10.43 11.59 -7.83
CA THR A 1198 10.79 11.73 -9.24
C THR A 1198 11.90 12.77 -9.47
N ASP A 1199 12.38 12.83 -10.72
CA ASP A 1199 13.09 14.00 -11.30
C ASP A 1199 14.44 14.37 -10.67
N ARG A 1200 15.13 13.42 -10.04
CA ARG A 1200 16.48 13.63 -9.51
C ARG A 1200 17.49 13.66 -10.65
N ILE A 1201 17.80 14.85 -11.14
CA ILE A 1201 18.63 15.08 -12.35
C ILE A 1201 20.11 14.82 -12.06
N ALA A 1202 20.71 13.92 -12.85
CA ALA A 1202 22.14 13.62 -12.85
C ALA A 1202 22.88 14.25 -14.03
N GLY A 1203 24.21 14.37 -13.91
CA GLY A 1203 25.10 14.80 -15.00
C GLY A 1203 24.96 13.96 -16.27
N ASN A 1204 24.63 12.67 -16.14
CA ASN A 1204 24.36 11.73 -17.23
C ASN A 1204 22.91 11.19 -17.28
N GLY A 1205 21.94 11.71 -16.51
CA GLY A 1205 20.60 11.11 -16.51
C GLY A 1205 19.50 11.73 -15.66
N VAL A 1206 18.47 10.93 -15.37
CA VAL A 1206 17.37 11.21 -14.42
C VAL A 1206 17.15 9.97 -13.54
N LEU A 1207 16.93 10.16 -12.24
CA LEU A 1207 16.58 9.10 -11.30
C LEU A 1207 15.17 9.33 -10.74
N HIS A 1208 14.35 8.28 -10.79
CA HIS A 1208 13.08 8.13 -10.12
C HIS A 1208 13.17 6.95 -9.14
N VAL A 1209 12.51 7.06 -7.99
CA VAL A 1209 12.46 6.01 -6.95
C VAL A 1209 11.09 5.35 -6.99
N VAL A 1210 11.04 4.01 -7.07
CA VAL A 1210 9.80 3.25 -7.22
C VAL A 1210 9.46 2.35 -6.02
N ASP A 1211 8.17 2.13 -5.77
CA ASP A 1211 7.64 1.42 -4.59
C ASP A 1211 7.49 -0.11 -4.73
N ALA A 1212 7.79 -0.66 -5.90
CA ALA A 1212 7.87 -2.09 -6.17
C ALA A 1212 9.06 -2.40 -7.08
N VAL A 1213 9.61 -3.61 -6.97
CA VAL A 1213 10.59 -4.10 -7.95
C VAL A 1213 9.86 -4.36 -9.26
N MET A 1214 10.26 -3.66 -10.32
CA MET A 1214 9.74 -3.88 -11.67
C MET A 1214 10.22 -5.25 -12.15
N LEU A 1215 9.30 -6.20 -12.23
CA LEU A 1215 9.56 -7.52 -12.80
C LEU A 1215 9.08 -7.55 -14.25
N PRO A 1216 9.90 -8.01 -15.21
CA PRO A 1216 9.42 -8.27 -16.55
C PRO A 1216 8.26 -9.29 -16.55
N LEU A 1217 7.29 -9.11 -17.45
CA LEU A 1217 6.11 -9.96 -17.49
C LEU A 1217 6.47 -11.44 -17.72
N GLY A 1218 5.92 -12.32 -16.87
CA GLY A 1218 6.18 -13.78 -16.89
C GLY A 1218 7.26 -14.26 -15.92
N TRP A 1219 7.74 -13.41 -15.00
CA TRP A 1219 8.80 -13.75 -14.04
C TRP A 1219 8.23 -14.08 -12.65
N ASP A 1220 8.44 -15.32 -12.21
CA ASP A 1220 8.08 -15.80 -10.88
C ASP A 1220 9.20 -15.50 -9.86
N THR A 1221 8.79 -15.24 -8.62
CA THR A 1221 9.64 -14.95 -7.45
C THR A 1221 9.75 -16.10 -6.46
N THR A 1222 9.05 -17.22 -6.66
CA THR A 1222 9.15 -18.39 -5.77
C THR A 1222 10.59 -18.99 -5.75
N PRO A 1223 11.16 -19.34 -4.57
CA PRO A 1223 12.49 -19.92 -4.51
C PRO A 1223 12.56 -21.37 -5.03
N THR A 1224 13.43 -21.63 -6.00
CA THR A 1224 13.71 -23.01 -6.45
C THR A 1224 14.62 -23.73 -5.46
N THR A 1225 14.10 -24.76 -4.80
CA THR A 1225 14.71 -25.45 -3.63
C THR A 1225 15.80 -26.47 -3.98
N ASP A 1226 16.75 -26.10 -4.85
CA ASP A 1226 17.82 -27.00 -5.34
C ASP A 1226 19.22 -26.40 -5.10
N LEU A 1227 19.89 -26.84 -4.02
CA LEU A 1227 21.36 -27.05 -3.86
C LEU A 1227 21.65 -27.51 -2.40
N PRO A 1228 22.77 -28.24 -2.12
CA PRO A 1228 22.78 -29.26 -1.06
C PRO A 1228 23.38 -28.87 0.30
N THR A 1229 22.93 -29.58 1.34
CA THR A 1229 23.50 -29.55 2.70
C THR A 1229 24.74 -30.45 2.86
N PRO A 1230 25.79 -30.01 3.58
CA PRO A 1230 26.87 -30.88 4.05
C PRO A 1230 26.41 -31.90 5.12
N PRO A 1231 27.13 -33.02 5.32
CA PRO A 1231 26.62 -34.16 6.09
C PRO A 1231 26.82 -34.05 7.61
N GLU A 1232 25.80 -34.43 8.38
CA GLU A 1232 25.89 -34.73 9.81
C GLU A 1232 26.20 -36.22 10.06
N VAL A 1233 26.88 -36.53 11.17
CA VAL A 1233 27.38 -37.89 11.48
C VAL A 1233 26.41 -38.64 12.39
N ALA A 1234 26.04 -39.86 11.99
CA ALA A 1234 25.00 -40.65 12.65
C ALA A 1234 25.46 -41.47 13.87
N GLY A 1235 24.51 -41.83 14.75
CA GLY A 1235 24.58 -43.06 15.55
C GLY A 1235 23.87 -43.03 16.92
N GLY A 1236 22.88 -43.92 17.13
CA GLY A 1236 22.36 -44.23 18.48
C GLY A 1236 20.91 -44.70 18.53
N THR A 1237 20.65 -46.00 18.40
CA THR A 1237 19.34 -46.63 18.69
C THR A 1237 19.24 -47.12 20.14
N PRO A 1238 18.03 -47.19 20.74
CA PRO A 1238 17.84 -47.49 22.17
C PRO A 1238 17.65 -48.99 22.51
N GLY A 1239 18.00 -49.38 23.74
CA GLY A 1239 17.67 -50.71 24.31
C GLY A 1239 18.11 -50.93 25.79
N GLU A 1240 17.12 -51.31 26.61
CA GLU A 1240 17.06 -52.20 27.82
C GLU A 1240 18.36 -52.88 28.37
N ILE A 1241 18.58 -53.22 29.66
CA ILE A 1241 17.92 -53.24 31.02
C ILE A 1241 19.04 -53.49 32.10
N PRO A 1242 18.87 -53.62 33.46
CA PRO A 1242 17.67 -53.65 34.35
C PRO A 1242 17.81 -52.75 35.63
N GLU A 1243 17.10 -53.09 36.73
CA GLU A 1243 17.21 -52.51 38.10
C GLU A 1243 18.51 -52.90 38.86
N PRO A 1244 18.81 -52.22 39.99
CA PRO A 1244 18.72 -52.93 41.28
C PRO A 1244 18.01 -52.14 42.41
N ALA A 1245 17.57 -52.85 43.46
CA ALA A 1245 16.69 -52.31 44.50
C ALA A 1245 17.37 -51.90 45.83
N GLY A 1246 16.96 -50.73 46.36
CA GLY A 1246 16.59 -50.52 47.77
C GLY A 1246 17.67 -50.30 48.85
N THR A 1247 17.60 -49.14 49.53
CA THR A 1247 17.65 -49.01 51.01
C THR A 1247 17.20 -47.59 51.44
N ALA A 1248 16.91 -47.36 52.72
CA ALA A 1248 16.14 -46.19 53.20
C ALA A 1248 16.74 -45.47 54.43
N THR A 1249 15.98 -44.50 54.98
CA THR A 1249 16.20 -43.61 56.16
C THR A 1249 16.71 -42.18 55.86
N SER A 1250 16.26 -41.10 56.52
CA SER A 1250 15.03 -40.91 57.34
C SER A 1250 14.78 -39.44 57.77
N LEU A 1251 13.53 -38.95 57.60
CA LEU A 1251 12.74 -38.08 58.53
C LEU A 1251 13.24 -36.64 58.87
N PRO A 1252 12.37 -35.74 59.41
CA PRO A 1252 10.98 -35.45 59.02
C PRO A 1252 10.61 -33.93 59.07
N GLU A 1253 9.40 -33.57 58.60
CA GLU A 1253 8.70 -32.32 58.98
C GLU A 1253 7.82 -32.49 60.24
N PRO A 1254 7.43 -31.40 60.94
CA PRO A 1254 6.49 -31.44 62.07
C PRO A 1254 5.15 -30.68 61.88
N GLY A 1255 4.03 -31.37 62.13
CA GLY A 1255 2.98 -30.83 63.04
C GLY A 1255 1.78 -30.05 62.49
N VAL A 1256 0.71 -30.78 62.18
CA VAL A 1256 -0.73 -30.35 62.17
C VAL A 1256 -1.24 -30.54 63.65
N PRO A 1257 -2.33 -29.93 64.23
CA PRO A 1257 -3.67 -29.86 63.61
C PRO A 1257 -4.78 -28.87 64.07
N ASP A 1258 -5.93 -28.99 63.37
CA ASP A 1258 -7.35 -28.83 63.78
C ASP A 1258 -8.02 -27.45 63.99
N ALA A 1259 -9.36 -27.45 63.90
CA ALA A 1259 -10.22 -26.32 63.54
C ALA A 1259 -11.49 -26.16 64.42
N VAL A 1260 -12.12 -24.97 64.40
CA VAL A 1260 -13.41 -24.64 65.05
C VAL A 1260 -14.25 -23.66 64.21
N ASN A 1261 -15.58 -23.71 64.34
CA ASN A 1261 -16.59 -22.91 63.61
C ASN A 1261 -16.67 -21.42 64.01
N GLY A 1262 -17.07 -20.55 63.06
CA GLY A 1262 -18.45 -20.00 63.03
C GLY A 1262 -18.78 -18.56 63.51
N THR A 1263 -19.55 -17.86 62.67
CA THR A 1263 -20.61 -16.84 62.97
C THR A 1263 -20.26 -15.43 63.50
N GLY A 1264 -21.10 -14.43 63.12
CA GLY A 1264 -21.06 -13.00 63.53
C GLY A 1264 -20.48 -12.09 62.43
N GLU A 1265 -21.21 -11.34 61.58
CA GLU A 1265 -22.29 -10.35 61.78
C GLU A 1265 -21.92 -9.06 62.55
N ALA A 1266 -21.67 -8.00 61.77
CA ALA A 1266 -22.06 -6.58 61.91
C ALA A 1266 -21.81 -5.77 63.22
N LEU A 1267 -21.20 -4.58 63.08
CA LEU A 1267 -21.89 -3.25 63.07
C LEU A 1267 -20.93 -2.03 63.20
N VAL A 1268 -21.05 -1.08 62.25
CA VAL A 1268 -21.01 0.42 62.41
C VAL A 1268 -19.66 1.15 62.75
N PRO A 1269 -19.34 2.31 62.09
CA PRO A 1269 -18.13 3.14 62.30
C PRO A 1269 -18.35 4.36 63.25
N PRO A 1270 -17.29 5.15 63.56
CA PRO A 1270 -17.19 6.53 63.04
C PRO A 1270 -15.74 6.99 62.66
N VAL A 1271 -15.48 7.67 61.52
CA VAL A 1271 -15.56 9.12 61.18
C VAL A 1271 -14.35 9.99 61.61
N ALA A 1272 -13.79 10.72 60.62
CA ALA A 1272 -12.85 11.87 60.67
C ALA A 1272 -11.40 11.61 61.14
N ASP A 1273 -10.39 12.38 60.70
CA ASP A 1273 -10.41 13.49 59.71
C ASP A 1273 -9.96 13.03 58.30
#